data_AF-A0A917D3Z8-F1
#
_entry.id   AF-A0A917D3Z8-F1
#
_cell.length_a   1.000
_cell.length_b   1.000
_cell.length_c   1.000
_cell.angle_alpha   90.00
_cell.angle_beta   90.00
_cell.angle_gamma   90.00
#
_symmetry.space_group_name_H-M   'P 1'
#
loop_
_entity.id
_entity.type
_entity.pdbx_description
1 polymer ?
#
loop_
_entity_poly.entity_id
_entity_poly.type
_entity_poly.pdbx_seq_one_letter_code
_entity_poly.pdbx_strand_id
1 'polypeptide(L)'
;MIKNIRAAALSFVMLLLFTLPVTSIYAEGNLLQNPGFEEGENGIPSSWTQDAWIAEKSAGYLSVQSEEVRSGSQAAVIENLEPNHLKWVQTIPVEPGSYYKISGYTKVVNKAGGGLGANIFVLGIGGGYPGTTDTSGDWQYLEFYGQTGTEQRELGIGAALGGYANLSQGKAYFDDLSVEKLDAAPAGATVISLDSGTAVQGGTQEAEAPHKVSPAKMLILSALFSVLFAVLYLKAFRNDKLLKTPENIYAKGLYAALGVALIVRIWIGLTAEGYQNDMNTFIAWGQRLVDLGPGKFYEEGYFADYPPGYLYILYLLSIIRGIFGFAHGSGGENLIFKLPAILSDLVLGIMIYRIGSKKLGNGIAFGLMLLFLFNPAVLINSAAWGQADSFFLIFLLLSIHGAANKTFVRAAIWFALATLIKPQALIFTPVLLFAFYHHRAWKQLGIGALYGLGIFAVLAAPFFWNSGGFGVIELYKNTLSSYPYSTVNAFNLYALTDPLWSSLDLTWLGIPYRIWGFIFILAAVGLAAYYSFQKDRLEMSKAYFIGMLLIVVVFVLGTKMHERYLFPALILCLFTYIHSKDRRFLTLFLGFSLTQYINVAYTLAHLNADSNPPTDGIVLVTSIANLGLLLYMLYIGYDVYVRQKPKSLPAPYTDTERQREDLGIVADIRPLPERAVESRIKLGRKDWISIAVITGIYAAIALFNLGSTQAPKTLWEPAAAGESFYVDLGQTTPLERVNIFGGVGTGKFKLEFGDSPDTWGNPLDVDEEVGNVFIWKSQPLNVTARYVKFTVTSPGFTLNEMAFYKQGGDRIPLPVAAVVPDGAAAKRGLAGNLFDEQAMIPEYSGFMNSTYFDEIYHARTAYEHAHGIVPYENTHPPLGKLLIAAGMELMGVNPFGWRIMGTLFGIAMLPLIYIMALRLFRQTRYAALAAGLFALDFMHFTQTRISTIDVYGVFFIMLMFYFMQRYYTLNFHRMPLRQTLVPLFWSGLFFGIGVASKWIVLYGGAGLAIMLALSLIDRYREYRAAGRVLTEGTIGDKELKEACGSAVKGFWSKTILTLSSCIVFFVIIPVIIYSLSFIPALSASEQGFTVKRLIDAQINMYDYHSELVATHPFSSSWWEWPFMKRPVWFYSGGEGLPEGTVSSIVTMGNPLIWWTGIFAMLVTLWFTLRRKDKNLYMMWIGFFSQYVPWMLVPRETFLYHYFAMVPFMILAIVYIMKLLDSKYPQAKYVRYAYVVVAALLFIAFYPVLSGMQVDGKYVTNMLRWFPSWVF
;
A
#
# COMPACT_ATOMS: atom_id res chain seq x y z
N MET A 1 15.38 -7.74 -42.31
CA MET A 1 16.00 -6.83 -41.31
C MET A 1 15.03 -6.32 -40.23
N ILE A 2 13.82 -5.85 -40.59
CA ILE A 2 12.85 -5.22 -39.65
C ILE A 2 12.25 -6.16 -38.56
N LYS A 3 12.39 -7.49 -38.70
CA LYS A 3 11.89 -8.47 -37.71
C LYS A 3 12.81 -8.67 -36.49
N ASN A 4 14.11 -8.39 -36.60
CA ASN A 4 15.07 -8.58 -35.50
C ASN A 4 15.17 -7.36 -34.56
N ILE A 5 14.75 -6.19 -35.04
CA ILE A 5 14.79 -4.92 -34.30
C ILE A 5 13.69 -4.85 -33.22
N ARG A 6 12.57 -5.57 -33.39
CA ARG A 6 11.46 -5.60 -32.40
C ARG A 6 11.77 -6.39 -31.14
N ALA A 7 12.72 -7.35 -31.19
CA ALA A 7 13.16 -8.09 -30.00
C ALA A 7 14.19 -7.28 -29.20
N ALA A 8 15.07 -6.54 -29.89
CA ALA A 8 16.06 -5.67 -29.27
C ALA A 8 15.43 -4.41 -28.64
N ALA A 9 14.38 -3.84 -29.25
CA ALA A 9 13.68 -2.67 -28.71
C ALA A 9 12.97 -2.95 -27.38
N LEU A 10 12.52 -4.20 -27.14
CA LEU A 10 11.89 -4.57 -25.86
C LEU A 10 12.93 -4.70 -24.74
N SER A 11 14.16 -5.10 -25.07
CA SER A 11 15.29 -5.18 -24.13
C SER A 11 15.93 -3.82 -23.87
N PHE A 12 15.93 -2.92 -24.86
CA PHE A 12 16.48 -1.57 -24.76
C PHE A 12 15.59 -0.63 -23.92
N VAL A 13 14.26 -0.82 -23.95
CA VAL A 13 13.31 -0.06 -23.12
C VAL A 13 13.33 -0.49 -21.65
N MET A 14 13.76 -1.73 -21.33
CA MET A 14 13.97 -2.15 -19.93
C MET A 14 15.28 -1.65 -19.32
N LEU A 15 16.26 -1.29 -20.15
CA LEU A 15 17.59 -0.81 -19.71
C LEU A 15 17.63 0.69 -19.45
N LEU A 16 16.65 1.45 -19.95
CA LEU A 16 16.59 2.91 -19.87
C LEU A 16 15.91 3.46 -18.60
N LEU A 17 15.56 2.60 -17.63
CA LEU A 17 14.90 3.00 -16.38
C LEU A 17 15.88 3.18 -15.19
N PHE A 18 17.19 3.24 -15.43
CA PHE A 18 18.18 3.23 -14.35
C PHE A 18 19.40 4.12 -14.56
N THR A 19 19.19 5.37 -14.98
CA THR A 19 20.27 6.35 -14.99
C THR A 19 19.79 7.69 -14.47
N LEU A 20 20.32 8.09 -13.30
CA LEU A 20 20.89 9.40 -12.91
C LEU A 20 21.05 9.39 -11.37
N PRO A 21 22.17 9.89 -10.81
CA PRO A 21 22.28 11.33 -10.59
C PRO A 21 23.66 11.96 -10.87
N VAL A 22 23.63 13.30 -10.83
CA VAL A 22 24.68 14.31 -11.01
C VAL A 22 24.94 14.93 -9.62
N THR A 23 26.18 15.29 -9.27
CA THR A 23 26.65 16.67 -8.92
C THR A 23 27.98 16.72 -8.15
N SER A 24 28.54 17.93 -8.13
CA SER A 24 29.91 18.43 -7.95
C SER A 24 30.30 18.87 -6.51
N ILE A 25 31.59 19.25 -6.40
CA ILE A 25 32.44 19.70 -5.27
C ILE A 25 32.20 21.18 -4.84
N TYR A 26 32.46 21.57 -3.56
CA TYR A 26 33.49 22.57 -3.09
C TYR A 26 33.44 22.90 -1.56
N ALA A 27 34.62 22.97 -0.89
CA ALA A 27 34.90 23.36 0.54
C ALA A 27 34.91 24.91 0.77
N GLU A 28 35.06 25.55 1.96
CA GLU A 28 35.78 25.25 3.23
C GLU A 28 35.33 26.20 4.40
N GLY A 29 35.57 25.78 5.67
CA GLY A 29 35.58 26.59 6.91
C GLY A 29 34.58 26.14 8.00
N ASN A 30 35.05 25.68 9.17
CA ASN A 30 34.33 24.97 10.28
C ASN A 30 32.79 25.04 10.26
N LEU A 31 32.17 23.86 10.25
CA LEU A 31 30.73 23.70 10.06
C LEU A 31 29.89 23.87 11.33
N LEU A 32 30.49 23.82 12.52
CA LEU A 32 29.78 24.03 13.79
C LEU A 32 29.52 25.52 14.05
N GLN A 33 28.31 25.85 14.50
CA GLN A 33 27.93 27.16 15.03
C GLN A 33 28.18 27.20 16.54
N ASN A 34 28.65 28.34 17.07
CA ASN A 34 29.00 28.51 18.48
C ASN A 34 29.91 27.37 19.05
N PRO A 35 31.06 27.07 18.39
CA PRO A 35 31.91 25.93 18.76
C PRO A 35 32.58 26.03 20.13
N GLY A 36 32.78 27.24 20.65
CA GLY A 36 33.32 27.52 21.99
C GLY A 36 32.25 27.71 23.07
N PHE A 37 30.97 27.54 22.75
CA PHE A 37 29.86 27.70 23.70
C PHE A 37 29.75 29.09 24.36
N GLU A 38 30.22 30.14 23.68
CA GLU A 38 30.31 31.52 24.16
C GLU A 38 29.01 32.31 24.04
N GLU A 39 28.14 31.90 23.12
CA GLU A 39 26.88 32.57 22.83
C GLU A 39 25.71 31.80 23.44
N GLY A 40 24.86 32.44 24.24
CA GLY A 40 23.69 31.76 24.85
C GLY A 40 22.96 32.60 25.89
N GLU A 41 21.71 32.25 26.17
CA GLU A 41 20.92 32.84 27.25
C GLU A 41 20.57 31.79 28.31
N ASN A 42 20.60 32.18 29.60
CA ASN A 42 20.21 31.33 30.74
C ASN A 42 20.97 29.98 30.87
N GLY A 43 22.24 29.93 30.47
CA GLY A 43 23.10 28.75 30.65
C GLY A 43 22.89 27.66 29.60
N ILE A 44 22.18 27.96 28.50
CA ILE A 44 22.04 27.10 27.33
C ILE A 44 22.78 27.78 26.16
N PRO A 45 23.77 27.11 25.53
CA PRO A 45 24.49 27.66 24.40
C PRO A 45 23.61 27.68 23.14
N SER A 46 23.60 28.80 22.44
CA SER A 46 22.93 28.99 21.15
C SER A 46 23.35 27.92 20.15
N SER A 47 22.39 27.42 19.36
CA SER A 47 22.57 26.37 18.33
C SER A 47 22.95 24.97 18.83
N TRP A 48 22.96 24.73 20.15
CA TRP A 48 23.15 23.40 20.75
C TRP A 48 21.89 22.94 21.49
N THR A 49 21.51 21.67 21.34
CA THR A 49 20.39 21.04 22.04
C THR A 49 20.88 20.08 23.12
N GLN A 50 20.07 19.90 24.16
CA GLN A 50 20.34 18.95 25.25
C GLN A 50 19.69 17.60 24.93
N ASP A 51 20.40 16.50 25.18
CA ASP A 51 19.85 15.15 25.13
C ASP A 51 20.40 14.32 26.31
N ALA A 52 19.60 13.38 26.81
CA ALA A 52 19.81 12.67 28.06
C ALA A 52 19.25 11.24 28.03
N TRP A 53 20.03 10.27 28.51
CA TRP A 53 19.53 8.90 28.70
C TRP A 53 18.50 8.78 29.85
N ILE A 54 18.75 9.45 30.98
CA ILE A 54 17.77 9.65 32.07
C ILE A 54 17.46 11.15 32.15
N ALA A 55 16.23 11.53 31.82
CA ALA A 55 15.81 12.92 31.66
C ALA A 55 15.38 13.63 32.97
N GLU A 56 15.42 12.96 34.12
CA GLU A 56 15.10 13.59 35.41
C GLU A 56 16.19 14.57 35.83
N LYS A 57 15.82 15.79 36.24
CA LYS A 57 16.77 16.84 36.68
C LYS A 57 17.61 16.45 37.91
N SER A 58 17.20 15.42 38.65
CA SER A 58 17.96 14.83 39.76
C SER A 58 19.12 13.94 39.32
N ALA A 59 19.13 13.46 38.08
CA ALA A 59 20.13 12.51 37.58
C ALA A 59 21.41 13.17 37.01
N GLY A 60 21.35 14.47 36.68
CA GLY A 60 22.48 15.26 36.20
C GLY A 60 22.05 16.55 35.53
N TYR A 61 23.01 17.41 35.18
CA TYR A 61 22.76 18.70 34.54
C TYR A 61 23.76 19.05 33.44
N LEU A 62 23.23 19.73 32.42
CA LEU A 62 23.94 20.32 31.29
C LEU A 62 23.89 21.84 31.47
N SER A 63 25.05 22.51 31.50
CA SER A 63 25.14 23.96 31.67
C SER A 63 26.35 24.52 30.93
N VAL A 64 26.51 25.83 30.93
CA VAL A 64 27.71 26.54 30.47
C VAL A 64 28.27 27.34 31.64
N GLN A 65 29.58 27.26 31.90
CA GLN A 65 30.23 27.89 33.07
C GLN A 65 31.46 28.69 32.65
N SER A 66 31.76 29.77 33.38
CA SER A 66 32.91 30.66 33.14
C SER A 66 34.12 30.40 34.05
N GLU A 67 34.03 29.40 34.94
CA GLU A 67 35.03 29.14 35.98
C GLU A 67 36.24 28.35 35.45
N GLU A 68 36.00 27.40 34.54
CA GLU A 68 36.99 26.49 33.97
C GLU A 68 36.78 26.48 32.45
N VAL A 69 37.50 27.40 31.79
CA VAL A 69 37.38 27.70 30.36
C VAL A 69 38.78 27.57 29.74
N ARG A 70 38.86 27.02 28.53
CA ARG A 70 40.13 26.87 27.82
C ARG A 70 40.39 28.06 26.91
N SER A 71 39.37 28.55 26.22
CA SER A 71 39.45 29.75 25.39
C SER A 71 38.14 30.55 25.47
N GLY A 72 38.18 31.88 25.39
CA GLY A 72 36.98 32.72 25.51
C GLY A 72 36.54 32.96 26.96
N SER A 73 35.23 33.05 27.20
CA SER A 73 34.60 33.41 28.47
C SER A 73 33.74 32.31 29.08
N GLN A 74 33.44 31.24 28.35
CA GLN A 74 32.50 30.19 28.73
C GLN A 74 32.91 28.81 28.18
N ALA A 75 32.58 27.74 28.90
CA ALA A 75 32.75 26.36 28.43
C ALA A 75 31.54 25.50 28.78
N ALA A 76 31.22 24.52 27.92
CA ALA A 76 30.12 23.60 28.16
C ALA A 76 30.46 22.60 29.25
N VAL A 77 29.55 22.39 30.18
CA VAL A 77 29.71 21.52 31.35
C VAL A 77 28.63 20.47 31.37
N ILE A 78 29.05 19.23 31.61
CA ILE A 78 28.19 18.07 31.82
C ILE A 78 28.51 17.47 33.18
N GLU A 79 27.52 17.38 34.05
CA GLU A 79 27.66 16.73 35.36
C GLU A 79 26.58 15.68 35.57
N ASN A 80 26.99 14.42 35.59
CA ASN A 80 26.14 13.27 35.88
C ASN A 80 26.19 12.99 37.39
N LEU A 81 25.10 13.23 38.11
CA LEU A 81 25.00 12.99 39.55
C LEU A 81 24.76 11.52 39.89
N GLU A 82 24.26 10.73 38.93
CA GLU A 82 24.16 9.28 38.93
C GLU A 82 24.67 8.73 37.59
N PRO A 83 24.94 7.42 37.42
CA PRO A 83 25.38 6.88 36.13
C PRO A 83 24.39 7.21 34.99
N ASN A 84 24.79 8.13 34.11
CA ASN A 84 23.95 8.64 33.01
C ASN A 84 24.76 8.82 31.71
N HIS A 85 24.09 9.22 30.64
CA HIS A 85 24.67 9.67 29.37
C HIS A 85 24.00 10.98 28.95
N LEU A 86 24.52 12.09 29.49
CA LEU A 86 24.11 13.45 29.13
C LEU A 86 25.02 14.00 28.04
N LYS A 87 24.44 14.76 27.11
CA LYS A 87 25.16 15.29 25.95
C LYS A 87 24.61 16.60 25.41
N TRP A 88 25.51 17.40 24.86
CA TRP A 88 25.20 18.53 23.98
C TRP A 88 25.27 18.10 22.53
N VAL A 89 24.29 18.50 21.72
CA VAL A 89 24.12 18.06 20.33
C VAL A 89 23.97 19.26 19.38
N GLN A 90 24.59 19.18 18.21
CA GLN A 90 24.32 20.08 17.09
C GLN A 90 24.30 19.33 15.76
N THR A 91 23.30 19.60 14.92
CA THR A 91 23.22 19.04 13.55
C THR A 91 23.73 20.05 12.55
N ILE A 92 24.66 19.64 11.70
CA ILE A 92 25.31 20.50 10.68
C ILE A 92 25.16 19.92 9.27
N PRO A 93 25.09 20.77 8.23
CA PRO A 93 25.11 20.31 6.85
C PRO A 93 26.51 19.85 6.46
N VAL A 94 26.60 18.73 5.71
CA VAL A 94 27.85 18.15 5.20
C VAL A 94 27.72 17.75 3.74
N GLU A 95 28.84 17.58 3.05
CA GLU A 95 28.89 17.10 1.68
C GLU A 95 29.03 15.57 1.65
N PRO A 96 28.32 14.87 0.74
CA PRO A 96 28.43 13.43 0.65
C PRO A 96 29.83 12.94 0.24
N GLY A 97 30.24 11.78 0.76
CA GLY A 97 31.51 11.12 0.41
C GLY A 97 32.77 11.89 0.81
N SER A 98 32.64 12.94 1.61
CA SER A 98 33.72 13.88 1.94
C SER A 98 34.35 13.53 3.28
N TYR A 99 35.64 13.84 3.43
CA TYR A 99 36.35 13.64 4.68
C TYR A 99 36.14 14.84 5.59
N TYR A 100 36.00 14.58 6.88
CA TYR A 100 35.84 15.56 7.92
C TYR A 100 36.81 15.27 9.05
N LYS A 101 37.42 16.32 9.57
CA LYS A 101 38.15 16.32 10.82
C LYS A 101 37.20 16.80 11.92
N ILE A 102 36.99 15.98 12.94
CA ILE A 102 36.21 16.35 14.13
C ILE A 102 37.16 16.42 15.31
N SER A 103 37.14 17.53 16.02
CA SER A 103 38.02 17.73 17.17
C SER A 103 37.45 18.67 18.22
N GLY A 104 38.13 18.73 19.36
CA GLY A 104 37.93 19.76 20.37
C GLY A 104 38.53 19.35 21.70
N TYR A 105 38.35 20.19 22.71
CA TYR A 105 39.00 20.00 24.00
C TYR A 105 38.01 19.53 25.04
N THR A 106 38.47 18.62 25.90
CA THR A 106 37.71 18.14 27.04
C THR A 106 38.57 18.07 28.29
N LYS A 107 37.97 18.33 29.45
CA LYS A 107 38.59 18.20 30.77
C LYS A 107 37.66 17.41 31.68
N VAL A 108 38.14 16.31 32.25
CA VAL A 108 37.37 15.48 33.20
C VAL A 108 37.81 15.83 34.61
N VAL A 109 36.87 16.33 35.42
CA VAL A 109 37.16 16.80 36.79
C VAL A 109 37.03 15.68 37.82
N ASN A 110 36.00 14.84 37.70
CA ASN A 110 35.88 13.62 38.50
C ASN A 110 35.04 12.58 37.76
N LYS A 111 35.28 11.31 38.07
CA LYS A 111 34.46 10.19 37.58
C LYS A 111 34.38 9.11 38.65
N ALA A 112 33.17 8.63 38.92
CA ALA A 112 32.92 7.45 39.75
C ALA A 112 32.38 6.31 38.86
N GLY A 113 33.02 5.14 38.88
CA GLY A 113 32.58 3.93 38.17
C GLY A 113 33.25 3.63 36.81
N GLY A 114 33.00 2.42 36.29
CA GLY A 114 33.71 1.81 35.15
C GLY A 114 33.19 2.14 33.74
N GLY A 115 32.27 3.10 33.57
CA GLY A 115 31.64 3.45 32.28
C GLY A 115 32.52 4.24 31.30
N LEU A 116 31.95 4.76 30.21
CA LEU A 116 32.70 5.54 29.20
C LEU A 116 32.89 7.00 29.67
N GLY A 117 34.09 7.58 29.52
CA GLY A 117 34.39 8.95 30.00
C GLY A 117 33.82 10.07 29.12
N ALA A 118 34.45 11.25 29.17
CA ALA A 118 34.11 12.36 28.28
C ALA A 118 34.51 12.06 26.84
N ASN A 119 33.64 12.32 25.87
CA ASN A 119 33.89 12.00 24.46
C ASN A 119 33.19 12.98 23.50
N ILE A 120 33.75 13.10 22.29
CA ILE A 120 33.16 13.80 21.15
C ILE A 120 32.82 12.74 20.11
N PHE A 121 31.59 12.71 19.63
CA PHE A 121 31.10 11.63 18.78
C PHE A 121 30.07 12.13 17.77
N VAL A 122 29.68 11.23 16.87
CA VAL A 122 28.64 11.50 15.87
C VAL A 122 27.38 10.73 16.22
N LEU A 123 26.23 11.41 16.16
CA LEU A 123 24.94 10.82 16.50
C LEU A 123 24.55 9.73 15.50
N GLY A 124 23.99 8.64 16.05
CA GLY A 124 23.49 7.52 15.25
C GLY A 124 24.56 6.55 14.75
N ILE A 125 25.82 6.69 15.18
CA ILE A 125 26.93 5.83 14.77
C ILE A 125 27.54 5.13 15.98
N GLY A 126 27.59 3.80 15.92
CA GLY A 126 28.09 2.97 17.01
C GLY A 126 29.62 2.82 17.02
N GLY A 127 30.28 3.39 18.04
CA GLY A 127 31.62 3.01 18.49
C GLY A 127 32.81 3.74 17.82
N GLY A 128 33.98 3.65 18.48
CA GLY A 128 35.29 4.01 17.91
C GLY A 128 35.79 5.45 18.13
N TYR A 129 35.05 6.30 18.84
CA TYR A 129 35.46 7.70 19.07
C TYR A 129 36.53 7.84 20.14
N PRO A 130 37.47 8.79 19.99
CA PRO A 130 38.37 9.16 21.06
C PRO A 130 37.56 9.69 22.25
N GLY A 131 37.78 9.11 23.41
CA GLY A 131 37.21 9.55 24.67
C GLY A 131 38.27 9.44 25.76
N THR A 132 38.10 10.22 26.82
CA THR A 132 39.03 10.22 27.95
C THR A 132 38.27 10.03 29.25
N THR A 133 38.81 9.18 30.12
CA THR A 133 38.21 8.86 31.43
C THR A 133 38.78 9.68 32.57
N ASP A 134 39.95 10.29 32.36
CA ASP A 134 40.65 11.15 33.32
C ASP A 134 41.64 12.03 32.54
N THR A 135 41.60 13.34 32.78
CA THR A 135 42.55 14.29 32.19
C THR A 135 43.57 14.83 33.20
N SER A 136 43.61 14.26 34.41
CA SER A 136 44.49 14.66 35.51
C SER A 136 44.38 16.14 35.91
N GLY A 137 43.22 16.76 35.63
CA GLY A 137 42.93 18.16 35.94
C GLY A 137 43.25 19.16 34.82
N ASP A 138 43.85 18.73 33.71
CA ASP A 138 44.18 19.57 32.56
C ASP A 138 43.21 19.37 31.38
N TRP A 139 43.24 20.28 30.39
CA TRP A 139 42.48 20.15 29.14
C TRP A 139 43.19 19.23 28.14
N GLN A 140 42.47 18.23 27.65
CA GLN A 140 42.96 17.26 26.66
C GLN A 140 42.30 17.49 25.30
N TYR A 141 43.10 17.51 24.25
CA TYR A 141 42.60 17.57 22.88
C TYR A 141 42.19 16.19 22.39
N LEU A 142 40.98 16.08 21.84
CA LEU A 142 40.49 14.89 21.15
C LEU A 142 40.30 15.22 19.67
N GLU A 143 40.70 14.31 18.81
CA GLU A 143 40.62 14.46 17.35
C GLU A 143 40.39 13.10 16.70
N PHE A 144 39.50 13.06 15.72
CA PHE A 144 39.36 11.93 14.81
C PHE A 144 38.95 12.40 13.42
N TYR A 145 39.14 11.52 12.45
CA TYR A 145 38.79 11.77 11.05
C TYR A 145 37.65 10.83 10.69
N GLY A 146 36.66 11.35 9.97
CA GLY A 146 35.59 10.52 9.46
C GLY A 146 35.19 10.88 8.04
N GLN A 147 34.51 9.97 7.36
CA GLN A 147 34.04 10.17 5.99
C GLN A 147 32.52 10.02 5.95
N THR A 148 31.83 11.02 5.40
CA THR A 148 30.38 10.97 5.21
C THR A 148 29.98 9.97 4.14
N GLY A 149 28.79 9.38 4.28
CA GLY A 149 28.22 8.47 3.29
C GLY A 149 28.03 9.14 1.92
N THR A 150 27.89 8.35 0.85
CA THR A 150 27.81 8.87 -0.54
C THR A 150 26.56 9.69 -0.84
N GLU A 151 25.54 9.65 0.04
CA GLU A 151 24.33 10.49 -0.05
C GLU A 151 24.08 11.33 1.21
N GLN A 152 24.95 11.25 2.22
CA GLN A 152 24.77 11.95 3.50
C GLN A 152 24.98 13.45 3.36
N ARG A 153 23.96 14.23 3.73
CA ARG A 153 23.95 15.70 3.64
C ARG A 153 23.90 16.44 4.97
N GLU A 154 23.70 15.70 6.06
CA GLU A 154 23.63 16.23 7.43
C GLU A 154 24.37 15.29 8.39
N LEU A 155 24.92 15.87 9.45
CA LEU A 155 25.72 15.17 10.45
C LEU A 155 25.40 15.73 11.85
N GLY A 156 24.99 14.87 12.78
CA GLY A 156 24.82 15.25 14.19
C GLY A 156 26.10 15.06 14.98
N ILE A 157 26.56 16.09 15.67
CA ILE A 157 27.79 16.08 16.49
C ILE A 157 27.40 16.20 17.97
N GLY A 158 27.95 15.31 18.79
CA GLY A 158 27.69 15.25 20.23
C GLY A 158 28.95 15.42 21.07
N ALA A 159 28.85 16.17 22.17
CA ALA A 159 29.80 16.17 23.28
C ALA A 159 29.12 15.56 24.51
N ALA A 160 29.67 14.48 25.06
CA ALA A 160 28.99 13.69 26.09
C ALA A 160 29.89 13.25 27.24
N LEU A 161 29.26 13.02 28.40
CA LEU A 161 29.81 12.25 29.50
C LEU A 161 28.98 10.95 29.68
N GLY A 162 29.60 9.78 29.43
CA GLY A 162 28.92 8.48 29.36
C GLY A 162 28.73 7.97 27.91
N GLY A 163 28.11 6.80 27.73
CA GLY A 163 27.76 6.24 26.40
C GLY A 163 26.62 5.21 26.43
N TYR A 164 26.08 4.87 25.26
CA TYR A 164 25.01 3.86 25.10
C TYR A 164 25.45 2.50 25.70
N ALA A 165 24.68 1.98 26.66
CA ALA A 165 24.99 0.80 27.49
C ALA A 165 26.24 0.90 28.42
N ASN A 166 26.90 2.06 28.53
CA ASN A 166 28.08 2.31 29.39
C ASN A 166 27.99 3.70 30.06
N LEU A 167 27.05 3.83 31.00
CA LEU A 167 26.74 5.07 31.72
C LEU A 167 27.86 5.48 32.70
N SER A 168 28.04 6.79 32.91
CA SER A 168 29.09 7.33 33.81
C SER A 168 28.53 8.37 34.76
N GLN A 169 29.09 8.44 35.97
CA GLN A 169 28.82 9.47 36.97
C GLN A 169 30.07 10.33 37.12
N GLY A 170 29.93 11.66 37.21
CA GLY A 170 31.06 12.58 37.28
C GLY A 170 30.82 13.91 36.55
N LYS A 171 31.87 14.73 36.44
CA LYS A 171 31.82 16.06 35.81
C LYS A 171 32.88 16.21 34.72
N ALA A 172 32.49 16.74 33.56
CA ALA A 172 33.39 17.04 32.44
C ALA A 172 33.05 18.38 31.77
N TYR A 173 34.07 19.02 31.23
CA TYR A 173 34.03 20.28 30.50
C TYR A 173 34.40 20.04 29.03
N PHE A 174 33.82 20.82 28.12
CA PHE A 174 34.05 20.79 26.67
C PHE A 174 34.18 22.21 26.13
N ASP A 175 35.15 22.43 25.26
CA ASP A 175 35.47 23.75 24.71
C ASP A 175 36.17 23.64 23.35
N ASP A 176 36.06 24.68 22.51
CA ASP A 176 36.62 24.79 21.16
C ASP A 176 36.39 23.55 20.25
N LEU A 177 35.13 23.16 20.02
CA LEU A 177 34.80 22.05 19.10
C LEU A 177 34.97 22.47 17.62
N SER A 178 35.44 21.58 16.75
CA SER A 178 35.59 21.86 15.32
C SER A 178 35.15 20.69 14.47
N VAL A 179 34.48 21.00 13.36
CA VAL A 179 34.22 20.08 12.25
C VAL A 179 34.64 20.74 10.95
N GLU A 180 35.77 20.28 10.41
CA GLU A 180 36.37 20.83 9.21
C GLU A 180 36.30 19.83 8.07
N LYS A 181 35.83 20.26 6.90
CA LYS A 181 35.91 19.44 5.69
C LYS A 181 37.37 19.37 5.22
N LEU A 182 37.82 18.18 4.86
CA LEU A 182 39.14 17.92 4.30
C LEU A 182 39.02 17.43 2.85
N ASP A 183 39.97 17.82 2.01
CA ASP A 183 40.10 17.29 0.65
C ASP A 183 40.46 15.79 0.64
N ALA A 184 41.21 15.33 1.66
CA ALA A 184 41.55 13.93 1.88
C ALA A 184 41.96 13.70 3.35
N ALA A 185 41.81 12.46 3.83
CA ALA A 185 42.32 12.07 5.15
C ALA A 185 43.86 12.07 5.21
N PRO A 186 44.48 12.47 6.34
CA PRO A 186 45.94 12.42 6.49
C PRO A 186 46.50 10.99 6.34
N ALA A 187 47.67 10.87 5.73
CA ALA A 187 48.30 9.57 5.49
C ALA A 187 48.56 8.80 6.80
N GLY A 188 47.93 7.63 6.95
CA GLY A 188 48.03 6.78 8.14
C GLY A 188 47.01 7.07 9.25
N ALA A 189 46.14 8.07 9.09
CA ALA A 189 45.04 8.32 10.03
C ALA A 189 43.92 7.29 9.86
N THR A 190 43.33 6.84 10.98
CA THR A 190 42.15 5.96 10.96
C THR A 190 40.91 6.80 10.66
N VAL A 191 40.19 6.48 9.59
CA VAL A 191 38.99 7.21 9.17
C VAL A 191 37.74 6.41 9.55
N ILE A 192 36.86 7.01 10.33
CA ILE A 192 35.60 6.42 10.81
C ILE A 192 34.49 6.73 9.79
N SER A 193 33.62 5.75 9.49
CA SER A 193 32.43 6.06 8.70
C SER A 193 31.51 6.97 9.50
N LEU A 194 31.14 8.12 8.91
CA LEU A 194 30.19 9.07 9.50
C LEU A 194 28.75 8.83 9.02
N ASP A 195 28.54 7.76 8.26
CA ASP A 195 27.22 7.30 7.85
C ASP A 195 26.54 6.52 8.99
N SER A 196 25.39 7.03 9.48
CA SER A 196 24.60 6.46 10.58
C SER A 196 23.89 5.15 10.25
N GLY A 197 24.08 4.62 9.04
CA GLY A 197 23.61 3.30 8.65
C GLY A 197 24.36 2.14 9.34
N THR A 198 24.27 2.00 10.68
CA THR A 198 24.25 0.71 11.43
C THR A 198 24.22 0.85 12.98
N ALA A 199 22.98 0.78 13.56
CA ALA A 199 22.55 0.25 14.89
C ALA A 199 22.84 1.08 16.18
N VAL A 200 21.96 1.22 17.20
CA VAL A 200 20.84 0.41 17.76
C VAL A 200 19.75 1.31 18.40
N GLN A 201 18.48 0.90 18.28
CA GLN A 201 17.29 1.42 18.98
C GLN A 201 17.43 1.51 20.51
N GLY A 202 17.03 2.63 21.10
CA GLY A 202 16.73 2.68 22.53
C GLY A 202 15.97 3.95 22.93
N GLY A 203 14.67 3.81 23.22
CA GLY A 203 13.94 4.70 24.12
C GLY A 203 13.04 5.76 23.48
N THR A 204 11.74 5.64 23.78
CA THR A 204 10.68 6.66 23.70
C THR A 204 10.40 7.27 22.33
N GLN A 205 9.51 6.60 21.60
CA GLN A 205 8.75 7.19 20.50
C GLN A 205 7.99 8.44 20.99
N GLU A 206 8.51 9.63 20.70
CA GLU A 206 7.64 10.57 20.01
C GLU A 206 7.30 9.92 18.66
N ALA A 207 6.02 9.95 18.29
CA ALA A 207 5.54 9.26 17.10
C ALA A 207 6.16 9.89 15.84
N GLU A 208 7.36 9.45 15.46
CA GLU A 208 7.95 9.71 14.16
C GLU A 208 6.94 9.27 13.09
N ALA A 209 6.66 10.19 12.17
CA ALA A 209 5.77 9.96 11.05
C ALA A 209 6.17 8.66 10.30
N PRO A 210 5.26 7.69 10.12
CA PRO A 210 5.61 6.40 9.54
C PRO A 210 6.14 6.56 8.11
N HIS A 211 7.37 6.10 7.87
CA HIS A 211 7.95 6.03 6.53
C HIS A 211 7.10 5.08 5.66
N LYS A 212 6.49 5.60 4.60
CA LYS A 212 5.52 4.84 3.78
C LYS A 212 6.21 4.09 2.65
N VAL A 213 6.27 2.76 2.76
CA VAL A 213 6.77 1.89 1.70
C VAL A 213 5.70 1.73 0.60
N SER A 214 5.97 2.27 -0.59
CA SER A 214 5.06 2.11 -1.74
C SER A 214 5.18 0.73 -2.40
N PRO A 215 4.08 -0.03 -2.55
CA PRO A 215 4.08 -1.33 -3.22
C PRO A 215 4.10 -1.24 -4.76
N ALA A 216 4.05 -0.04 -5.34
CA ALA A 216 3.86 0.16 -6.77
C ALA A 216 4.92 -0.55 -7.63
N LYS A 217 6.20 -0.39 -7.29
CA LYS A 217 7.31 -1.04 -8.01
C LYS A 217 7.18 -2.57 -7.99
N MET A 218 6.78 -3.14 -6.86
CA MET A 218 6.60 -4.59 -6.67
C MET A 218 5.45 -5.13 -7.51
N LEU A 219 4.31 -4.43 -7.54
CA LEU A 219 3.16 -4.83 -8.35
C LEU A 219 3.42 -4.70 -9.85
N ILE A 220 4.15 -3.67 -10.29
CA ILE A 220 4.56 -3.50 -11.69
C ILE A 220 5.48 -4.64 -12.14
N LEU A 221 6.51 -4.97 -11.36
CA LEU A 221 7.43 -6.06 -11.69
C LEU A 221 6.72 -7.43 -11.68
N SER A 222 5.79 -7.64 -10.75
CA SER A 222 4.91 -8.82 -10.72
C SER A 222 4.04 -8.93 -11.99
N ALA A 223 3.47 -7.82 -12.46
CA ALA A 223 2.67 -7.76 -13.67
C ALA A 223 3.52 -8.02 -14.92
N LEU A 224 4.71 -7.40 -15.02
CA LEU A 224 5.65 -7.62 -16.12
C LEU A 224 6.10 -9.09 -16.18
N PHE A 225 6.40 -9.70 -15.04
CA PHE A 225 6.74 -11.12 -14.99
C PHE A 225 5.56 -12.01 -15.38
N SER A 226 4.34 -11.67 -14.97
CA SER A 226 3.13 -12.39 -15.39
C SER A 226 2.89 -12.30 -16.90
N VAL A 227 3.18 -11.15 -17.51
CA VAL A 227 3.15 -10.97 -18.98
C VAL A 227 4.25 -11.80 -19.64
N LEU A 228 5.47 -11.77 -19.13
CA LEU A 228 6.58 -12.60 -19.63
C LEU A 228 6.19 -14.09 -19.56
N PHE A 229 5.64 -14.54 -18.43
CA PHE A 229 5.13 -15.88 -18.24
C PHE A 229 4.05 -16.22 -19.27
N ALA A 230 3.04 -15.37 -19.46
CA ALA A 230 1.99 -15.59 -20.43
C ALA A 230 2.53 -15.66 -21.87
N VAL A 231 3.48 -14.79 -22.23
CA VAL A 231 4.12 -14.77 -23.54
C VAL A 231 4.91 -16.05 -23.78
N LEU A 232 5.73 -16.50 -22.81
CA LEU A 232 6.50 -17.73 -22.93
C LEU A 232 5.59 -18.97 -22.91
N TYR A 233 4.56 -18.98 -22.07
CA TYR A 233 3.56 -20.05 -22.03
C TYR A 233 2.80 -20.20 -23.36
N LEU A 234 2.49 -19.09 -24.04
CA LEU A 234 1.82 -19.12 -25.35
C LEU A 234 2.78 -19.36 -26.52
N LYS A 235 4.01 -18.83 -26.48
CA LYS A 235 4.96 -18.93 -27.59
C LYS A 235 5.92 -20.11 -27.45
N ALA A 236 6.63 -20.26 -26.34
CA ALA A 236 7.63 -21.31 -26.18
C ALA A 236 6.99 -22.69 -25.97
N PHE A 237 5.86 -22.77 -25.28
CA PHE A 237 5.24 -24.04 -24.91
C PHE A 237 4.13 -24.52 -25.86
N ARG A 238 3.69 -23.69 -26.82
CA ARG A 238 2.56 -24.04 -27.71
C ARG A 238 2.80 -23.76 -29.21
N ASN A 239 3.94 -23.18 -29.59
CA ASN A 239 4.23 -22.88 -31.01
C ASN A 239 5.03 -24.00 -31.66
N ASP A 240 4.41 -24.71 -32.61
CA ASP A 240 5.03 -25.82 -33.34
C ASP A 240 6.33 -25.43 -34.06
N LYS A 241 6.42 -24.18 -34.55
CA LYS A 241 7.64 -23.66 -35.21
C LYS A 241 8.82 -23.56 -34.25
N LEU A 242 8.57 -23.16 -33.00
CA LEU A 242 9.62 -23.07 -31.97
C LEU A 242 10.02 -24.47 -31.51
N LEU A 243 9.07 -25.38 -31.34
CA LEU A 243 9.36 -26.76 -30.96
C LEU A 243 10.23 -27.50 -32.00
N LYS A 244 10.09 -27.17 -33.29
CA LYS A 244 10.85 -27.75 -34.40
C LYS A 244 12.13 -26.98 -34.79
N THR A 245 12.50 -25.94 -34.03
CA THR A 245 13.69 -25.13 -34.34
C THR A 245 14.98 -25.93 -34.10
N PRO A 246 15.99 -25.87 -35.00
CA PRO A 246 17.24 -26.62 -34.87
C PRO A 246 17.99 -26.34 -33.56
N GLU A 247 18.65 -27.37 -33.00
CA GLU A 247 19.31 -27.32 -31.68
C GLU A 247 20.39 -26.23 -31.59
N ASN A 248 21.14 -25.99 -32.67
CA ASN A 248 22.21 -24.98 -32.71
C ASN A 248 21.70 -23.56 -32.40
N ILE A 249 20.45 -23.25 -32.77
CA ILE A 249 19.84 -21.94 -32.46
C ILE A 249 19.61 -21.80 -30.95
N TYR A 250 19.17 -22.87 -30.29
CA TYR A 250 18.98 -22.86 -28.84
C TYR A 250 20.30 -22.86 -28.07
N ALA A 251 21.35 -23.51 -28.60
CA ALA A 251 22.69 -23.42 -28.03
C ALA A 251 23.23 -21.98 -28.05
N LYS A 252 23.09 -21.26 -29.16
CA LYS A 252 23.45 -19.82 -29.22
C LYS A 252 22.55 -18.96 -28.33
N GLY A 253 21.25 -19.25 -28.32
CA GLY A 253 20.28 -18.58 -27.45
C GLY A 253 20.57 -18.76 -25.96
N LEU A 254 21.06 -19.94 -25.55
CA LEU A 254 21.49 -20.24 -24.18
C LEU A 254 22.59 -19.27 -23.72
N TYR A 255 23.68 -19.15 -24.48
CA TYR A 255 24.79 -18.26 -24.12
C TYR A 255 24.37 -16.80 -24.10
N ALA A 256 23.56 -16.36 -25.08
CA ALA A 256 23.03 -15.00 -25.11
C ALA A 256 22.14 -14.70 -23.89
N ALA A 257 21.24 -15.63 -23.52
CA ALA A 257 20.37 -15.48 -22.36
C ALA A 257 21.16 -15.43 -21.05
N LEU A 258 22.19 -16.28 -20.90
CA LEU A 258 23.08 -16.25 -19.73
C LEU A 258 23.88 -14.95 -19.64
N GLY A 259 24.39 -14.43 -20.76
CA GLY A 259 25.09 -13.15 -20.81
C GLY A 259 24.20 -11.99 -20.38
N VAL A 260 22.97 -11.91 -20.92
CA VAL A 260 22.00 -10.88 -20.50
C VAL A 260 21.62 -11.05 -19.03
N ALA A 261 21.36 -12.27 -18.58
CA ALA A 261 21.01 -12.56 -17.19
C ALA A 261 22.13 -12.19 -16.20
N LEU A 262 23.41 -12.37 -16.60
CA LEU A 262 24.57 -11.95 -15.82
C LEU A 262 24.71 -10.43 -15.78
N ILE A 263 24.58 -9.73 -16.93
CA ILE A 263 24.65 -8.27 -16.99
C ILE A 263 23.60 -7.64 -16.09
N VAL A 264 22.34 -8.11 -16.18
CA VAL A 264 21.25 -7.61 -15.33
C VAL A 264 21.56 -7.82 -13.84
N ARG A 265 22.08 -8.99 -13.47
CA ARG A 265 22.42 -9.29 -12.07
C ARG A 265 23.62 -8.51 -11.54
N ILE A 266 24.66 -8.30 -12.35
CA ILE A 266 25.80 -7.45 -11.98
C ILE A 266 25.32 -6.01 -11.79
N TRP A 267 24.51 -5.51 -12.73
CA TRP A 267 23.96 -4.17 -12.64
C TRP A 267 23.07 -3.99 -11.39
N ILE A 268 22.20 -4.96 -11.07
CA ILE A 268 21.44 -4.96 -9.81
C ILE A 268 22.39 -5.05 -8.61
N GLY A 269 23.36 -5.95 -8.61
CA GLY A 269 24.29 -6.16 -7.50
C GLY A 269 25.18 -4.94 -7.19
N LEU A 270 25.42 -4.09 -8.19
CA LEU A 270 26.14 -2.82 -8.04
C LEU A 270 25.25 -1.66 -7.56
N THR A 271 23.96 -1.70 -7.90
CA THR A 271 23.02 -0.57 -7.65
C THR A 271 22.08 -0.80 -6.47
N ALA A 272 21.85 -2.05 -6.09
CA ALA A 272 21.07 -2.41 -4.93
C ALA A 272 22.02 -2.73 -3.78
N GLU A 273 21.87 -2.02 -2.68
CA GLU A 273 22.60 -2.25 -1.44
C GLU A 273 22.24 -3.59 -0.79
N GLY A 274 20.97 -3.99 -0.85
CA GLY A 274 20.45 -5.15 -0.14
C GLY A 274 20.04 -4.77 1.28
N TYR A 275 19.98 -5.75 2.20
CA TYR A 275 19.77 -5.47 3.61
C TYR A 275 21.14 -5.35 4.28
N GLN A 276 21.47 -4.15 4.74
CA GLN A 276 22.82 -3.82 5.21
C GLN A 276 23.26 -4.71 6.37
N ASN A 277 22.36 -5.02 7.32
CA ASN A 277 22.70 -5.88 8.45
C ASN A 277 23.16 -7.29 8.00
N ASP A 278 22.48 -7.89 7.01
CA ASP A 278 22.89 -9.20 6.49
C ASP A 278 24.22 -9.11 5.71
N MET A 279 24.37 -8.10 4.86
CA MET A 279 25.57 -7.92 4.04
C MET A 279 26.81 -7.64 4.91
N ASN A 280 26.68 -6.74 5.89
CA ASN A 280 27.74 -6.44 6.85
C ASN A 280 28.08 -7.64 7.72
N THR A 281 27.09 -8.45 8.09
CA THR A 281 27.32 -9.71 8.80
C THR A 281 28.17 -10.67 7.96
N PHE A 282 27.87 -10.85 6.66
CA PHE A 282 28.67 -11.71 5.79
C PHE A 282 30.10 -11.19 5.58
N ILE A 283 30.27 -9.88 5.44
CA ILE A 283 31.59 -9.24 5.32
C ILE A 283 32.38 -9.42 6.62
N ALA A 284 31.76 -9.15 7.77
CA ALA A 284 32.38 -9.28 9.09
C ALA A 284 32.79 -10.73 9.40
N TRP A 285 31.94 -11.71 9.06
CA TRP A 285 32.29 -13.12 9.20
C TRP A 285 33.48 -13.52 8.32
N GLY A 286 33.51 -13.06 7.07
CA GLY A 286 34.64 -13.27 6.17
C GLY A 286 35.93 -12.66 6.72
N GLN A 287 35.86 -11.41 7.21
CA GLN A 287 37.01 -10.70 7.77
C GLN A 287 37.52 -11.37 9.04
N ARG A 288 36.62 -11.77 9.95
CA ARG A 288 36.99 -12.51 11.17
C ARG A 288 37.76 -13.79 10.86
N LEU A 289 37.40 -14.50 9.77
CA LEU A 289 38.12 -15.69 9.33
C LEU A 289 39.53 -15.39 8.80
N VAL A 290 39.73 -14.22 8.18
CA VAL A 290 41.06 -13.72 7.80
C VAL A 290 41.89 -13.41 9.03
N ASP A 291 41.30 -12.73 10.02
CA ASP A 291 42.04 -12.20 11.17
C ASP A 291 42.37 -13.29 12.21
N LEU A 292 41.43 -14.19 12.50
CA LEU A 292 41.53 -15.15 13.60
C LEU A 292 41.68 -16.61 13.14
N GLY A 293 41.41 -16.89 11.86
CA GLY A 293 41.29 -18.24 11.34
C GLY A 293 40.03 -18.98 11.79
N PRO A 294 39.75 -20.18 11.21
CA PRO A 294 38.51 -20.91 11.46
C PRO A 294 38.37 -21.42 12.90
N GLY A 295 39.48 -21.79 13.56
CA GLY A 295 39.46 -22.43 14.88
C GLY A 295 39.06 -21.52 16.05
N LYS A 296 38.94 -20.21 15.83
CA LYS A 296 38.49 -19.20 16.81
C LYS A 296 37.22 -18.46 16.36
N PHE A 297 36.62 -18.90 15.26
CA PHE A 297 35.50 -18.19 14.66
C PHE A 297 34.27 -18.15 15.58
N TYR A 298 33.91 -19.29 16.18
CA TYR A 298 32.76 -19.46 17.09
C TYR A 298 33.10 -19.29 18.59
N GLU A 299 34.10 -18.49 18.95
CA GLU A 299 34.36 -18.17 20.36
C GLU A 299 33.15 -17.45 21.01
N GLU A 300 32.98 -17.61 22.32
CA GLU A 300 31.83 -17.07 23.07
C GLU A 300 31.71 -15.54 22.93
N GLY A 301 30.48 -15.05 22.79
CA GLY A 301 30.16 -13.62 22.69
C GLY A 301 30.09 -13.05 21.27
N TYR A 302 30.38 -13.83 20.21
CA TYR A 302 30.26 -13.40 18.81
C TYR A 302 29.06 -14.03 18.09
N PHE A 303 28.26 -13.22 17.40
CA PHE A 303 27.09 -13.71 16.66
C PHE A 303 27.47 -14.41 15.35
N ALA A 304 27.16 -15.70 15.25
CA ALA A 304 27.25 -16.47 14.01
C ALA A 304 26.24 -17.63 14.01
N ASP A 305 25.34 -17.65 13.02
CA ASP A 305 24.25 -18.64 12.92
C ASP A 305 24.33 -19.51 11.65
N TYR A 306 25.32 -19.28 10.78
CA TYR A 306 25.61 -20.10 9.60
C TYR A 306 26.56 -21.25 9.90
N PRO A 307 26.35 -22.46 9.37
CA PRO A 307 27.32 -23.53 9.50
C PRO A 307 28.56 -23.32 8.60
N PRO A 308 29.66 -24.07 8.86
CA PRO A 308 30.96 -23.87 8.21
C PRO A 308 30.99 -23.85 6.68
N GLY A 309 30.05 -24.51 6.00
CA GLY A 309 30.11 -24.73 4.56
C GLY A 309 30.08 -23.43 3.75
N TYR A 310 29.25 -22.46 4.14
CA TYR A 310 29.21 -21.15 3.46
C TYR A 310 30.31 -20.20 3.96
N LEU A 311 30.76 -20.37 5.21
CA LEU A 311 31.83 -19.55 5.79
C LEU A 311 33.16 -19.68 5.02
N TYR A 312 33.48 -20.85 4.46
CA TYR A 312 34.63 -20.99 3.57
C TYR A 312 34.55 -20.10 2.32
N ILE A 313 33.34 -19.90 1.80
CA ILE A 313 33.12 -19.00 0.66
C ILE A 313 33.35 -17.57 1.11
N LEU A 314 32.77 -17.14 2.23
CA LEU A 314 32.97 -15.80 2.78
C LEU A 314 34.45 -15.51 3.09
N TYR A 315 35.17 -16.51 3.60
CA TYR A 315 36.60 -16.41 3.86
C TYR A 315 37.39 -16.13 2.58
N LEU A 316 37.15 -16.91 1.52
CA LEU A 316 37.78 -16.70 0.22
C LEU A 316 37.45 -15.32 -0.36
N LEU A 317 36.19 -14.89 -0.27
CA LEU A 317 35.78 -13.58 -0.77
C LEU A 317 36.43 -12.43 0.00
N SER A 318 36.63 -12.58 1.32
CA SER A 318 37.33 -11.58 2.13
C SER A 318 38.82 -11.48 1.79
N ILE A 319 39.47 -12.60 1.43
CA ILE A 319 40.85 -12.58 0.89
C ILE A 319 40.87 -11.84 -0.45
N ILE A 320 39.93 -12.14 -1.35
CA ILE A 320 39.87 -11.49 -2.68
C ILE A 320 39.59 -9.98 -2.52
N ARG A 321 38.68 -9.60 -1.61
CA ARG A 321 38.42 -8.21 -1.22
C ARG A 321 39.71 -7.50 -0.80
N GLY A 322 40.52 -8.15 0.04
CA GLY A 322 41.83 -7.64 0.45
C GLY A 322 42.82 -7.47 -0.71
N ILE A 323 42.84 -8.41 -1.68
CA ILE A 323 43.71 -8.33 -2.87
C ILE A 323 43.35 -7.14 -3.77
N PHE A 324 42.06 -6.88 -3.97
CA PHE A 324 41.59 -5.78 -4.83
C PHE A 324 41.48 -4.43 -4.10
N GLY A 325 41.67 -4.40 -2.78
CA GLY A 325 41.62 -3.18 -1.98
C GLY A 325 40.26 -2.48 -2.02
N PHE A 326 39.15 -3.24 -2.08
CA PHE A 326 37.82 -2.64 -2.09
C PHE A 326 37.53 -1.95 -0.75
N ALA A 327 37.10 -0.69 -0.80
CA ALA A 327 36.65 0.04 0.38
C ALA A 327 35.35 -0.57 0.95
N HIS A 328 35.18 -0.47 2.26
CA HIS A 328 33.97 -0.94 2.93
C HIS A 328 32.73 -0.19 2.43
N GLY A 329 31.64 -0.91 2.18
CA GLY A 329 30.39 -0.35 1.63
C GLY A 329 30.43 -0.03 0.13
N SER A 330 31.58 -0.19 -0.54
CA SER A 330 31.68 0.07 -1.98
C SER A 330 30.82 -0.88 -2.81
N GLY A 331 30.33 -0.43 -3.97
CA GLY A 331 29.59 -1.29 -4.90
C GLY A 331 30.40 -2.53 -5.34
N GLY A 332 31.73 -2.43 -5.40
CA GLY A 332 32.62 -3.56 -5.69
C GLY A 332 32.65 -4.61 -4.57
N GLU A 333 32.70 -4.18 -3.31
CA GLU A 333 32.57 -5.06 -2.14
C GLU A 333 31.18 -5.71 -2.07
N ASN A 334 30.12 -4.93 -2.27
CA ASN A 334 28.77 -5.48 -2.30
C ASN A 334 28.61 -6.51 -3.42
N LEU A 335 29.10 -6.23 -4.62
CA LEU A 335 29.04 -7.16 -5.74
C LEU A 335 29.78 -8.46 -5.43
N ILE A 336 31.00 -8.40 -4.87
CA ILE A 336 31.80 -9.62 -4.65
C ILE A 336 31.13 -10.59 -3.67
N PHE A 337 30.49 -10.08 -2.61
CA PHE A 337 29.74 -10.89 -1.65
C PHE A 337 28.41 -11.41 -2.22
N LYS A 338 27.83 -10.75 -3.24
CA LYS A 338 26.63 -11.22 -3.96
C LYS A 338 26.94 -12.20 -5.09
N LEU A 339 28.18 -12.23 -5.60
CA LEU A 339 28.59 -13.07 -6.73
C LEU A 339 28.28 -14.57 -6.56
N PRO A 340 28.49 -15.22 -5.39
CA PRO A 340 28.15 -16.63 -5.23
C PRO A 340 26.68 -16.92 -5.54
N ALA A 341 25.76 -16.06 -5.09
CA ALA A 341 24.34 -16.21 -5.36
C ALA A 341 24.02 -15.94 -6.84
N ILE A 342 24.59 -14.88 -7.41
CA ILE A 342 24.43 -14.51 -8.84
C ILE A 342 24.88 -15.64 -9.77
N LEU A 343 26.07 -16.20 -9.53
CA LEU A 343 26.60 -17.31 -10.32
C LEU A 343 25.76 -18.57 -10.13
N SER A 344 25.25 -18.79 -8.92
CA SER A 344 24.42 -19.95 -8.64
C SER A 344 23.11 -19.93 -9.40
N ASP A 345 22.46 -18.78 -9.56
CA ASP A 345 21.27 -18.65 -10.40
C ASP A 345 21.53 -19.09 -11.85
N LEU A 346 22.69 -18.71 -12.41
CA LEU A 346 23.07 -19.08 -13.77
C LEU A 346 23.30 -20.58 -13.88
N VAL A 347 23.95 -21.19 -12.89
CA VAL A 347 24.13 -22.66 -12.81
C VAL A 347 22.79 -23.37 -12.74
N LEU A 348 21.87 -22.91 -11.89
CA LEU A 348 20.51 -23.46 -11.79
C LEU A 348 19.74 -23.33 -13.11
N GLY A 349 19.87 -22.19 -13.81
CA GLY A 349 19.34 -21.99 -15.16
C GLY A 349 19.90 -23.01 -16.18
N ILE A 350 21.22 -23.23 -16.16
CA ILE A 350 21.87 -24.25 -17.00
C ILE A 350 21.36 -25.66 -16.68
N MET A 351 21.16 -25.98 -15.40
CA MET A 351 20.60 -27.28 -14.98
C MET A 351 19.18 -27.47 -15.51
N ILE A 352 18.32 -26.44 -15.42
CA ILE A 352 16.96 -26.46 -16.00
C ILE A 352 17.03 -26.75 -17.50
N TYR A 353 17.89 -26.05 -18.25
CA TYR A 353 18.00 -26.26 -19.69
C TYR A 353 18.53 -27.67 -20.03
N ARG A 354 19.63 -28.11 -19.40
CA ARG A 354 20.29 -29.40 -19.72
C ARG A 354 19.46 -30.62 -19.33
N ILE A 355 18.75 -30.57 -18.20
CA ILE A 355 17.91 -31.67 -17.75
C ILE A 355 16.56 -31.63 -18.47
N GLY A 356 16.01 -30.43 -18.67
CA GLY A 356 14.77 -30.21 -19.39
C GLY A 356 14.87 -30.60 -20.87
N SER A 357 15.98 -30.30 -21.56
CA SER A 357 16.14 -30.59 -22.99
C SER A 357 16.01 -32.07 -23.30
N LYS A 358 16.62 -32.92 -22.45
CA LYS A 358 16.56 -34.38 -22.56
C LYS A 358 15.14 -34.95 -22.41
N LYS A 359 14.24 -34.25 -21.70
CA LYS A 359 12.89 -34.76 -21.36
C LYS A 359 11.74 -34.09 -22.12
N LEU A 360 11.89 -32.80 -22.44
CA LEU A 360 10.86 -31.94 -23.00
C LEU A 360 11.23 -31.34 -24.37
N GLY A 361 12.48 -31.50 -24.82
CA GLY A 361 13.02 -30.84 -26.01
C GLY A 361 13.57 -29.43 -25.72
N ASN A 362 14.46 -28.96 -26.61
CA ASN A 362 15.24 -27.74 -26.42
C ASN A 362 14.38 -26.47 -26.26
N GLY A 363 13.29 -26.34 -27.02
CA GLY A 363 12.42 -25.15 -26.98
C GLY A 363 11.70 -24.95 -25.65
N ILE A 364 11.13 -26.02 -25.08
CA ILE A 364 10.46 -25.95 -23.78
C ILE A 364 11.50 -25.73 -22.68
N ALA A 365 12.62 -26.46 -22.72
CA ALA A 365 13.70 -26.29 -21.74
C ALA A 365 14.27 -24.88 -21.71
N PHE A 366 14.45 -24.27 -22.89
CA PHE A 366 14.89 -22.87 -23.02
C PHE A 366 13.87 -21.90 -22.42
N GLY A 367 12.57 -22.10 -22.68
CA GLY A 367 11.51 -21.30 -22.08
C GLY A 367 11.49 -21.38 -20.54
N LEU A 368 11.65 -22.58 -19.96
CA LEU A 368 11.72 -22.76 -18.50
C LEU A 368 12.95 -22.07 -17.88
N MET A 369 14.10 -22.13 -18.57
CA MET A 369 15.30 -21.44 -18.13
C MET A 369 15.09 -19.92 -18.12
N LEU A 370 14.50 -19.35 -19.18
CA LEU A 370 14.19 -17.91 -19.22
C LEU A 370 13.23 -17.51 -18.09
N LEU A 371 12.22 -18.32 -17.81
CA LEU A 371 11.30 -18.08 -16.70
C LEU A 371 12.00 -18.03 -15.34
N PHE A 372 13.03 -18.84 -15.13
CA PHE A 372 13.81 -18.84 -13.89
C PHE A 372 14.80 -17.68 -13.82
N LEU A 373 15.59 -17.47 -14.88
CA LEU A 373 16.64 -16.44 -14.91
C LEU A 373 16.11 -15.01 -14.80
N PHE A 374 14.91 -14.75 -15.31
CA PHE A 374 14.25 -13.43 -15.26
C PHE A 374 13.10 -13.39 -14.25
N ASN A 375 13.08 -14.33 -13.30
CA ASN A 375 12.12 -14.32 -12.20
C ASN A 375 12.47 -13.21 -11.19
N PRO A 376 11.55 -12.26 -10.89
CA PRO A 376 11.83 -11.19 -9.94
C PRO A 376 12.14 -11.71 -8.53
N ALA A 377 11.55 -12.83 -8.10
CA ALA A 377 11.88 -13.46 -6.81
C ALA A 377 13.33 -13.97 -6.77
N VAL A 378 13.85 -14.45 -7.90
CA VAL A 378 15.23 -14.92 -8.04
C VAL A 378 16.19 -13.74 -8.06
N LEU A 379 15.90 -12.72 -8.87
CA LEU A 379 16.72 -11.52 -8.98
C LEU A 379 16.83 -10.78 -7.64
N ILE A 380 15.74 -10.63 -6.90
CA ILE A 380 15.78 -9.90 -5.63
C ILE A 380 16.52 -10.68 -4.54
N ASN A 381 16.35 -11.99 -4.46
CA ASN A 381 17.00 -12.80 -3.42
C ASN A 381 18.52 -12.85 -3.61
N SER A 382 18.98 -13.04 -4.86
CA SER A 382 20.41 -13.18 -5.17
C SER A 382 21.09 -11.84 -5.40
N ALA A 383 20.67 -11.08 -6.43
CA ALA A 383 21.40 -9.91 -6.89
C ALA A 383 21.04 -8.64 -6.10
N ALA A 384 19.79 -8.47 -5.65
CA ALA A 384 19.43 -7.29 -4.87
C ALA A 384 19.81 -7.44 -3.40
N TRP A 385 19.38 -8.52 -2.74
CA TRP A 385 19.61 -8.76 -1.32
C TRP A 385 21.00 -9.33 -1.05
N GLY A 386 21.43 -10.35 -1.79
CA GLY A 386 22.72 -11.02 -1.57
C GLY A 386 22.66 -12.32 -0.77
N GLN A 387 21.49 -12.94 -0.65
CA GLN A 387 21.32 -14.13 0.17
C GLN A 387 21.90 -15.41 -0.45
N ALA A 388 22.38 -16.31 0.41
CA ALA A 388 23.02 -17.56 0.05
C ALA A 388 22.08 -18.67 -0.48
N ASP A 389 20.77 -18.42 -0.60
CA ASP A 389 19.78 -19.48 -0.92
C ASP A 389 20.03 -20.15 -2.26
N SER A 390 20.39 -19.38 -3.31
CA SER A 390 20.69 -19.94 -4.63
C SER A 390 21.89 -20.87 -4.60
N PHE A 391 22.91 -20.55 -3.80
CA PHE A 391 24.10 -21.39 -3.62
C PHE A 391 23.74 -22.70 -2.93
N PHE A 392 23.03 -22.62 -1.81
CA PHE A 392 22.46 -23.78 -1.10
C PHE A 392 21.62 -24.67 -2.04
N LEU A 393 20.79 -24.06 -2.88
CA LEU A 393 19.81 -24.76 -3.72
C LEU A 393 20.47 -25.65 -4.79
N ILE A 394 21.69 -25.36 -5.24
CA ILE A 394 22.45 -26.23 -6.16
C ILE A 394 22.68 -27.60 -5.52
N PHE A 395 23.21 -27.63 -4.30
CA PHE A 395 23.56 -28.86 -3.60
C PHE A 395 22.31 -29.65 -3.24
N LEU A 396 21.26 -28.96 -2.77
CA LEU A 396 19.96 -29.58 -2.51
C LEU A 396 19.37 -30.21 -3.78
N LEU A 397 19.37 -29.50 -4.90
CA LEU A 397 18.84 -29.99 -6.16
C LEU A 397 19.66 -31.17 -6.71
N LEU A 398 20.99 -31.14 -6.60
CA LEU A 398 21.86 -32.26 -6.96
C LEU A 398 21.58 -33.50 -6.12
N SER A 399 21.30 -33.33 -4.82
CA SER A 399 20.89 -34.42 -3.93
C SER A 399 19.58 -35.05 -4.38
N ILE A 400 18.53 -34.24 -4.55
CA ILE A 400 17.20 -34.71 -5.00
C ILE A 400 17.29 -35.34 -6.40
N HIS A 401 18.10 -34.77 -7.29
CA HIS A 401 18.36 -35.32 -8.62
C HIS A 401 19.08 -36.67 -8.56
N GLY A 402 20.05 -36.82 -7.65
CA GLY A 402 20.74 -38.08 -7.39
C GLY A 402 19.78 -39.16 -6.88
N ALA A 403 18.89 -38.80 -5.94
CA ALA A 403 17.83 -39.68 -5.47
C ALA A 403 16.88 -40.10 -6.60
N ALA A 404 16.46 -39.14 -7.44
CA ALA A 404 15.60 -39.38 -8.60
C ALA A 404 16.24 -40.31 -9.65
N ASN A 405 17.57 -40.24 -9.82
CA ASN A 405 18.34 -41.03 -10.78
C ASN A 405 18.99 -42.29 -10.18
N LYS A 406 18.68 -42.65 -8.93
CA LYS A 406 19.22 -43.84 -8.24
C LYS A 406 20.74 -43.81 -8.01
N THR A 407 21.36 -42.63 -7.98
CA THR A 407 22.77 -42.45 -7.61
C THR A 407 22.89 -42.10 -6.12
N PHE A 408 22.44 -43.02 -5.27
CA PHE A 408 22.14 -42.74 -3.87
C PHE A 408 23.34 -42.28 -3.03
N VAL A 409 24.55 -42.82 -3.27
CA VAL A 409 25.77 -42.36 -2.59
C VAL A 409 26.06 -40.89 -2.91
N ARG A 410 25.96 -40.49 -4.19
CA ARG A 410 26.13 -39.09 -4.60
C ARG A 410 25.04 -38.20 -3.99
N ALA A 411 23.81 -38.70 -3.95
CA ALA A 411 22.70 -37.98 -3.33
C ALA A 411 22.95 -37.66 -1.85
N ALA A 412 23.47 -38.64 -1.09
CA ALA A 412 23.84 -38.46 0.32
C ALA A 412 24.99 -37.46 0.51
N ILE A 413 26.04 -37.52 -0.33
CA ILE A 413 27.16 -36.56 -0.28
C ILE A 413 26.67 -35.14 -0.52
N TRP A 414 25.89 -34.92 -1.59
CA TRP A 414 25.32 -33.59 -1.88
C TRP A 414 24.39 -33.09 -0.78
N PHE A 415 23.66 -33.98 -0.11
CA PHE A 415 22.81 -33.64 1.03
C PHE A 415 23.62 -33.20 2.26
N ALA A 416 24.71 -33.91 2.56
CA ALA A 416 25.60 -33.55 3.66
C ALA A 416 26.20 -32.15 3.43
N LEU A 417 26.65 -31.86 2.20
CA LEU A 417 27.12 -30.53 1.81
C LEU A 417 26.02 -29.47 1.91
N ALA A 418 24.80 -29.76 1.43
CA ALA A 418 23.67 -28.85 1.55
C ALA A 418 23.36 -28.52 3.03
N THR A 419 23.42 -29.52 3.91
CA THR A 419 23.21 -29.35 5.35
C THR A 419 24.30 -28.46 5.96
N LEU A 420 25.56 -28.69 5.60
CA LEU A 420 26.70 -27.88 6.04
C LEU A 420 26.65 -26.42 5.52
N ILE A 421 25.88 -26.14 4.47
CA ILE A 421 25.67 -24.78 3.95
C ILE A 421 24.48 -24.13 4.67
N LYS A 422 23.34 -24.83 4.78
CA LYS A 422 22.15 -24.34 5.51
C LYS A 422 21.43 -25.48 6.23
N PRO A 423 21.07 -25.32 7.52
CA PRO A 423 20.28 -26.30 8.27
C PRO A 423 18.91 -26.62 7.65
N GLN A 424 18.37 -25.69 6.85
CA GLN A 424 17.12 -25.85 6.09
C GLN A 424 17.10 -27.11 5.20
N ALA A 425 18.27 -27.65 4.81
CA ALA A 425 18.38 -28.93 4.11
C ALA A 425 17.66 -30.08 4.83
N LEU A 426 17.63 -30.05 6.17
CA LEU A 426 17.07 -31.12 7.00
C LEU A 426 15.57 -31.33 6.78
N ILE A 427 14.84 -30.31 6.31
CA ILE A 427 13.42 -30.41 5.90
C ILE A 427 13.24 -31.48 4.80
N PHE A 428 14.26 -31.68 3.95
CA PHE A 428 14.22 -32.59 2.82
C PHE A 428 14.72 -34.01 3.14
N THR A 429 15.11 -34.29 4.39
CA THR A 429 15.52 -35.62 4.86
C THR A 429 14.54 -36.74 4.44
N PRO A 430 13.21 -36.57 4.54
CA PRO A 430 12.26 -37.60 4.12
C PRO A 430 12.39 -38.00 2.63
N VAL A 431 12.79 -37.08 1.74
CA VAL A 431 12.98 -37.37 0.30
C VAL A 431 14.05 -38.45 0.12
N LEU A 432 15.17 -38.32 0.82
CA LEU A 432 16.26 -39.29 0.75
C LEU A 432 15.89 -40.59 1.45
N LEU A 433 15.38 -40.53 2.68
CA LEU A 433 15.02 -41.73 3.43
C LEU A 433 14.03 -42.61 2.67
N PHE A 434 13.00 -42.02 2.07
CA PHE A 434 12.06 -42.78 1.25
C PHE A 434 12.73 -43.36 0.00
N ALA A 435 13.62 -42.61 -0.67
CA ALA A 435 14.36 -43.12 -1.83
C ALA A 435 15.23 -44.33 -1.48
N PHE A 436 15.96 -44.28 -0.35
CA PHE A 436 16.75 -45.41 0.15
C PHE A 436 15.88 -46.61 0.55
N TYR A 437 14.77 -46.35 1.24
CA TYR A 437 13.83 -47.37 1.69
C TYR A 437 13.20 -48.13 0.51
N HIS A 438 12.63 -47.40 -0.46
CA HIS A 438 11.95 -48.00 -1.62
C HIS A 438 12.87 -48.87 -2.47
N HIS A 439 14.15 -48.49 -2.57
CA HIS A 439 15.15 -49.22 -3.34
C HIS A 439 15.98 -50.21 -2.51
N ARG A 440 15.67 -50.38 -1.21
CA ARG A 440 16.42 -51.23 -0.26
C ARG A 440 17.92 -50.98 -0.32
N ALA A 441 18.32 -49.74 -0.56
CA ALA A 441 19.69 -49.35 -0.85
C ALA A 441 20.51 -49.12 0.44
N TRP A 442 20.31 -49.97 1.47
CA TRP A 442 20.87 -49.78 2.82
C TRP A 442 22.39 -49.80 2.84
N LYS A 443 23.04 -50.64 2.03
CA LYS A 443 24.50 -50.62 1.86
C LYS A 443 24.98 -49.29 1.28
N GLN A 444 24.25 -48.75 0.30
CA GLN A 444 24.57 -47.45 -0.29
C GLN A 444 24.26 -46.29 0.67
N LEU A 445 23.26 -46.44 1.55
CA LEU A 445 23.00 -45.50 2.64
C LEU A 445 24.19 -45.50 3.62
N GLY A 446 24.67 -46.67 4.05
CA GLY A 446 25.83 -46.77 4.93
C GLY A 446 27.10 -46.17 4.31
N ILE A 447 27.38 -46.49 3.04
CA ILE A 447 28.52 -45.92 2.31
C ILE A 447 28.34 -44.40 2.08
N GLY A 448 27.13 -43.98 1.70
CA GLY A 448 26.80 -42.56 1.50
C GLY A 448 26.86 -41.75 2.79
N ALA A 449 26.44 -42.31 3.91
CA ALA A 449 26.57 -41.72 5.24
C ALA A 449 28.04 -41.66 5.66
N LEU A 450 28.84 -42.70 5.40
CA LEU A 450 30.27 -42.68 5.68
C LEU A 450 30.99 -41.56 4.91
N TYR A 451 30.78 -41.47 3.59
CA TYR A 451 31.39 -40.40 2.79
C TYR A 451 30.80 -39.03 3.10
N GLY A 452 29.49 -38.92 3.26
CA GLY A 452 28.79 -37.66 3.54
C GLY A 452 29.15 -37.10 4.91
N LEU A 453 29.04 -37.90 5.97
CA LEU A 453 29.42 -37.52 7.33
C LEU A 453 30.95 -37.35 7.47
N GLY A 454 31.74 -38.14 6.73
CA GLY A 454 33.19 -37.95 6.66
C GLY A 454 33.56 -36.60 6.07
N ILE A 455 32.99 -36.22 4.93
CA ILE A 455 33.17 -34.89 4.32
C ILE A 455 32.66 -33.79 5.24
N PHE A 456 31.48 -33.98 5.85
CA PHE A 456 30.92 -33.04 6.82
C PHE A 456 31.87 -32.82 8.00
N ALA A 457 32.40 -33.89 8.58
CA ALA A 457 33.33 -33.82 9.71
C ALA A 457 34.66 -33.16 9.31
N VAL A 458 35.22 -33.51 8.14
CA VAL A 458 36.46 -32.90 7.64
C VAL A 458 36.31 -31.39 7.43
N LEU A 459 35.17 -30.94 6.90
CA LEU A 459 34.90 -29.51 6.67
C LEU A 459 34.48 -28.77 7.95
N ALA A 460 33.87 -29.45 8.92
CA ALA A 460 33.53 -28.85 10.21
C ALA A 460 34.72 -28.81 11.19
N ALA A 461 35.64 -29.78 11.11
CA ALA A 461 36.73 -29.95 12.06
C ALA A 461 37.56 -28.68 12.27
N PRO A 462 38.00 -27.93 11.23
CA PRO A 462 38.81 -26.72 11.44
C PRO A 462 38.14 -25.63 12.30
N PHE A 463 36.81 -25.65 12.41
CA PHE A 463 36.05 -24.69 13.20
C PHE A 463 35.82 -25.12 14.65
N PHE A 464 35.77 -26.43 14.91
CA PHE A 464 35.40 -26.99 16.22
C PHE A 464 36.53 -27.79 16.87
N TRP A 465 37.71 -27.85 16.25
CA TRP A 465 38.87 -28.60 16.75
C TRP A 465 39.26 -28.16 18.16
N ASN A 466 39.25 -26.85 18.40
CA ASN A 466 39.62 -26.24 19.68
C ASN A 466 38.50 -26.34 20.73
N SER A 467 37.27 -26.69 20.32
CA SER A 467 36.07 -26.74 21.16
C SER A 467 35.63 -28.17 21.50
N GLY A 468 36.53 -29.16 21.36
CA GLY A 468 36.23 -30.57 21.65
C GLY A 468 35.39 -31.29 20.58
N GLY A 469 35.23 -30.73 19.38
CA GLY A 469 34.69 -31.41 18.20
C GLY A 469 33.16 -31.57 18.10
N PHE A 470 32.41 -31.38 19.20
CA PHE A 470 30.95 -31.52 19.22
C PHE A 470 30.17 -30.20 19.06
N GLY A 471 30.86 -29.05 18.98
CA GLY A 471 30.23 -27.71 18.92
C GLY A 471 29.27 -27.49 17.74
N VAL A 472 29.38 -28.26 16.66
CA VAL A 472 28.43 -28.19 15.52
C VAL A 472 27.00 -28.59 15.92
N ILE A 473 26.83 -29.50 16.88
CA ILE A 473 25.50 -29.91 17.35
C ILE A 473 24.85 -28.76 18.13
N GLU A 474 25.64 -28.08 18.95
CA GLU A 474 25.20 -26.94 19.74
C GLU A 474 24.85 -25.75 18.85
N LEU A 475 25.66 -25.47 17.81
CA LEU A 475 25.35 -24.47 16.80
C LEU A 475 23.96 -24.73 16.17
N TYR A 476 23.68 -25.94 15.72
CA TYR A 476 22.38 -26.26 15.10
C TYR A 476 21.22 -26.17 16.10
N LYS A 477 21.42 -26.58 17.36
CA LYS A 477 20.42 -26.41 18.43
C LYS A 477 20.13 -24.93 18.67
N ASN A 478 21.17 -24.11 18.77
CA ASN A 478 21.06 -22.68 19.00
C ASN A 478 20.35 -22.01 17.81
N THR A 479 20.76 -22.26 16.57
CA THR A 479 20.08 -21.77 15.36
C THR A 479 18.61 -22.17 15.29
N LEU A 480 18.23 -23.40 15.69
CA LEU A 480 16.82 -23.83 15.74
C LEU A 480 16.02 -23.20 16.89
N SER A 481 16.70 -22.80 17.96
CA SER A 481 16.10 -22.10 19.09
C SER A 481 15.97 -20.59 18.87
N SER A 482 16.81 -20.01 18.01
CA SER A 482 16.78 -18.62 17.59
C SER A 482 15.41 -18.22 17.02
N TYR A 483 15.04 -16.95 17.23
CA TYR A 483 13.78 -16.35 16.77
C TYR A 483 12.53 -17.15 17.19
N PRO A 484 12.18 -17.20 18.49
CA PRO A 484 11.04 -17.97 19.01
C PRO A 484 9.69 -17.29 18.74
N TYR A 485 9.41 -16.99 17.47
CA TYR A 485 8.22 -16.28 17.02
C TYR A 485 7.35 -17.16 16.10
N SER A 486 6.05 -16.85 16.05
CA SER A 486 5.10 -17.54 15.16
C SER A 486 5.55 -17.46 13.70
N THR A 487 5.95 -16.28 13.25
CA THR A 487 6.52 -16.03 11.93
C THR A 487 7.46 -14.82 11.98
N VAL A 488 8.52 -14.85 11.19
CA VAL A 488 9.57 -13.82 11.13
C VAL A 488 9.55 -13.22 9.74
N ASN A 489 8.65 -12.27 9.49
CA ASN A 489 8.38 -11.69 8.17
C ASN A 489 7.87 -12.67 7.08
N ALA A 490 7.62 -13.95 7.36
CA ALA A 490 6.97 -14.83 6.40
C ALA A 490 5.45 -14.59 6.34
N PHE A 491 4.93 -14.37 5.13
CA PHE A 491 3.51 -14.15 4.85
C PHE A 491 2.81 -15.51 4.73
N ASN A 492 2.53 -16.09 5.90
CA ASN A 492 1.99 -17.44 6.09
C ASN A 492 0.71 -17.42 6.93
N LEU A 493 0.25 -18.59 7.39
CA LEU A 493 -1.00 -18.72 8.16
C LEU A 493 -1.08 -17.77 9.37
N TYR A 494 0.02 -17.63 10.12
CA TYR A 494 0.05 -16.86 11.37
C TYR A 494 -0.07 -15.35 11.13
N ALA A 495 0.40 -14.87 9.97
CA ALA A 495 0.28 -13.47 9.56
C ALA A 495 -1.19 -13.05 9.27
N LEU A 496 -2.13 -14.00 9.25
CA LEU A 496 -3.57 -13.71 9.09
C LEU A 496 -4.27 -13.38 10.40
N THR A 497 -3.71 -13.82 11.53
CA THR A 497 -4.37 -13.73 12.84
C THR A 497 -3.70 -12.71 13.72
N ASP A 498 -2.37 -12.65 13.71
CA ASP A 498 -1.58 -11.85 14.64
C ASP A 498 -0.46 -11.10 13.92
N PRO A 499 0.09 -10.04 14.56
CA PRO A 499 1.24 -9.35 14.03
C PRO A 499 2.43 -10.26 13.72
N LEU A 500 3.20 -9.89 12.70
CA LEU A 500 4.50 -10.50 12.45
C LEU A 500 5.35 -10.39 13.74
N TRP A 501 6.20 -11.38 14.00
CA TRP A 501 7.00 -11.47 15.23
C TRP A 501 6.22 -11.69 16.53
N SER A 502 4.97 -12.18 16.44
CA SER A 502 4.21 -12.55 17.64
C SER A 502 4.76 -13.78 18.37
N SER A 503 4.52 -13.86 19.68
CA SER A 503 4.97 -14.97 20.54
C SER A 503 4.41 -16.33 20.10
N LEU A 504 5.23 -17.38 20.25
CA LEU A 504 4.83 -18.77 20.02
C LEU A 504 3.81 -19.31 21.02
N ASP A 505 3.60 -18.61 22.12
CA ASP A 505 2.71 -19.04 23.20
C ASP A 505 1.28 -18.51 23.01
N LEU A 506 1.04 -17.65 22.00
CA LEU A 506 -0.31 -17.32 21.55
C LEU A 506 -1.05 -18.56 21.06
N THR A 507 -2.37 -18.55 21.25
CA THR A 507 -3.23 -19.71 20.97
C THR A 507 -4.14 -19.47 19.77
N TRP A 508 -4.23 -20.47 18.89
CA TRP A 508 -5.27 -20.56 17.87
C TRP A 508 -6.09 -21.82 18.08
N LEU A 509 -7.41 -21.66 18.13
CA LEU A 509 -8.35 -22.71 18.53
C LEU A 509 -8.01 -23.34 19.91
N GLY A 510 -7.51 -22.53 20.84
CA GLY A 510 -7.11 -22.97 22.18
C GLY A 510 -5.78 -23.75 22.25
N ILE A 511 -5.04 -23.87 21.14
CA ILE A 511 -3.77 -24.59 21.06
C ILE A 511 -2.62 -23.60 20.76
N PRO A 512 -1.51 -23.60 21.54
CA PRO A 512 -0.34 -22.74 21.29
C PRO A 512 0.28 -22.92 19.90
N TYR A 513 0.80 -21.83 19.32
CA TYR A 513 1.45 -21.87 18.00
C TYR A 513 2.63 -22.83 17.91
N ARG A 514 3.43 -22.97 18.97
CA ARG A 514 4.48 -24.00 19.01
C ARG A 514 3.98 -25.42 18.74
N ILE A 515 2.78 -25.77 19.21
CA ILE A 515 2.18 -27.10 19.03
C ILE A 515 1.66 -27.23 17.60
N TRP A 516 0.98 -26.19 17.08
CA TRP A 516 0.55 -26.17 15.68
C TRP A 516 1.72 -26.33 14.71
N GLY A 517 2.84 -25.61 14.94
CA GLY A 517 4.05 -25.74 14.14
C GLY A 517 4.55 -27.20 14.09
N PHE A 518 4.59 -27.90 15.22
CA PHE A 518 4.97 -29.31 15.28
C PHE A 518 3.97 -30.23 14.55
N ILE A 519 2.66 -30.02 14.76
CA ILE A 519 1.60 -30.78 14.08
C ILE A 519 1.74 -30.65 12.55
N PHE A 520 2.01 -29.45 12.03
CA PHE A 520 2.14 -29.24 10.60
C PHE A 520 3.44 -29.79 10.00
N ILE A 521 4.53 -29.85 10.76
CA ILE A 521 5.74 -30.59 10.36
C ILE A 521 5.43 -32.09 10.25
N LEU A 522 4.75 -32.68 11.24
CA LEU A 522 4.33 -34.08 11.17
C LEU A 522 3.36 -34.32 10.00
N ALA A 523 2.44 -33.41 9.74
CA ALA A 523 1.55 -33.47 8.59
C ALA A 523 2.31 -33.41 7.27
N ALA A 524 3.35 -32.57 7.16
CA ALA A 524 4.21 -32.49 5.97
C ALA A 524 4.91 -33.83 5.70
N VAL A 525 5.48 -34.46 6.74
CA VAL A 525 6.13 -35.78 6.64
C VAL A 525 5.11 -36.88 6.34
N GLY A 526 3.93 -36.85 6.97
CA GLY A 526 2.84 -37.78 6.71
C GLY A 526 2.32 -37.70 5.28
N LEU A 527 2.15 -36.49 4.74
CA LEU A 527 1.79 -36.27 3.33
C LEU A 527 2.91 -36.72 2.39
N ALA A 528 4.17 -36.42 2.72
CA ALA A 528 5.33 -36.90 1.96
C ALA A 528 5.36 -38.44 1.88
N ALA A 529 5.12 -39.13 3.00
CA ALA A 529 4.96 -40.58 3.03
C ALA A 529 3.76 -41.03 2.19
N TYR A 530 2.59 -40.43 2.38
CA TYR A 530 1.38 -40.76 1.63
C TYR A 530 1.60 -40.73 0.11
N TYR A 531 2.27 -39.70 -0.43
CA TYR A 531 2.57 -39.61 -1.86
C TYR A 531 3.70 -40.55 -2.29
N SER A 532 4.71 -40.76 -1.44
CA SER A 532 5.83 -41.65 -1.72
C SER A 532 5.42 -43.12 -1.85
N PHE A 533 4.45 -43.56 -1.04
CA PHE A 533 3.99 -44.95 -0.97
C PHE A 533 2.82 -45.30 -1.91
N GLN A 534 2.42 -44.39 -2.82
CA GLN A 534 1.41 -44.70 -3.84
C GLN A 534 1.87 -45.79 -4.82
N LYS A 535 0.92 -46.35 -5.60
CA LYS A 535 1.08 -47.54 -6.46
C LYS A 535 2.40 -47.61 -7.25
N ASP A 536 2.90 -46.49 -7.76
CA ASP A 536 4.19 -46.38 -8.47
C ASP A 536 5.36 -46.01 -7.53
N ARG A 537 5.52 -46.72 -6.42
CA ARG A 537 6.51 -46.42 -5.35
C ARG A 537 7.98 -46.41 -5.81
N LEU A 538 8.29 -47.05 -6.94
CA LEU A 538 9.64 -47.10 -7.53
C LEU A 538 9.90 -45.93 -8.50
N GLU A 539 8.88 -45.12 -8.78
CA GLU A 539 9.01 -43.94 -9.64
C GLU A 539 9.55 -42.75 -8.84
N MET A 540 10.88 -42.64 -8.76
CA MET A 540 11.56 -41.58 -8.00
C MET A 540 11.44 -40.18 -8.64
N SER A 541 10.72 -40.05 -9.76
CA SER A 541 10.36 -38.77 -10.37
C SER A 541 9.53 -37.89 -9.41
N LYS A 542 8.84 -38.51 -8.44
CA LYS A 542 8.05 -37.86 -7.38
C LYS A 542 8.92 -37.14 -6.33
N ALA A 543 10.24 -37.39 -6.31
CA ALA A 543 11.16 -36.80 -5.32
C ALA A 543 11.13 -35.26 -5.33
N TYR A 544 11.03 -34.63 -6.52
CA TYR A 544 10.91 -33.18 -6.64
C TYR A 544 9.58 -32.66 -6.08
N PHE A 545 8.47 -33.37 -6.32
CA PHE A 545 7.17 -33.01 -5.77
C PHE A 545 7.15 -33.16 -4.25
N ILE A 546 7.71 -34.25 -3.72
CA ILE A 546 7.79 -34.47 -2.27
C ILE A 546 8.65 -33.38 -1.61
N GLY A 547 9.79 -33.02 -2.22
CA GLY A 547 10.61 -31.90 -1.76
C GLY A 547 9.82 -30.58 -1.75
N MET A 548 9.10 -30.28 -2.85
CA MET A 548 8.24 -29.11 -2.94
C MET A 548 7.15 -29.11 -1.87
N LEU A 549 6.50 -30.25 -1.65
CA LEU A 549 5.45 -30.41 -0.66
C LEU A 549 5.96 -30.13 0.75
N LEU A 550 7.13 -30.66 1.11
CA LEU A 550 7.74 -30.46 2.42
C LEU A 550 8.00 -28.98 2.68
N ILE A 551 8.69 -28.29 1.76
CA ILE A 551 9.04 -26.88 1.98
C ILE A 551 7.82 -25.95 1.97
N VAL A 552 6.84 -26.20 1.08
CA VAL A 552 5.63 -25.37 1.00
C VAL A 552 4.75 -25.56 2.24
N VAL A 553 4.54 -26.80 2.71
CA VAL A 553 3.73 -27.05 3.92
C VAL A 553 4.40 -26.43 5.14
N VAL A 554 5.71 -26.62 5.30
CA VAL A 554 6.47 -26.06 6.43
C VAL A 554 6.48 -24.53 6.39
N PHE A 555 6.64 -23.90 5.23
CA PHE A 555 6.59 -22.45 5.12
C PHE A 555 5.20 -21.86 5.43
N VAL A 556 4.15 -22.43 4.82
CA VAL A 556 2.79 -21.87 4.89
C VAL A 556 2.12 -22.14 6.24
N LEU A 557 2.40 -23.28 6.88
CA LEU A 557 1.73 -23.72 8.10
C LEU A 557 2.66 -23.85 9.32
N GLY A 558 3.98 -23.95 9.11
CA GLY A 558 4.96 -24.06 10.20
C GLY A 558 5.30 -22.71 10.85
N THR A 559 5.78 -22.75 12.09
CA THR A 559 6.23 -21.57 12.84
C THR A 559 7.72 -21.27 12.61
N LYS A 560 8.21 -20.09 13.05
CA LYS A 560 9.61 -19.67 12.92
C LYS A 560 10.10 -19.56 11.47
N MET A 561 9.22 -19.14 10.57
CA MET A 561 9.51 -19.05 9.14
C MET A 561 9.98 -17.64 8.76
N HIS A 562 11.01 -17.55 7.92
CA HIS A 562 11.46 -16.31 7.28
C HIS A 562 10.92 -16.13 5.86
N GLU A 563 10.76 -14.88 5.41
CA GLU A 563 10.24 -14.48 4.10
C GLU A 563 10.93 -15.19 2.91
N ARG A 564 12.21 -15.55 3.05
CA ARG A 564 13.01 -16.22 2.01
C ARG A 564 12.86 -17.74 1.96
N TYR A 565 12.27 -18.37 2.98
CA TYR A 565 12.29 -19.84 3.11
C TYR A 565 11.47 -20.60 2.05
N LEU A 566 10.52 -19.95 1.38
CA LEU A 566 9.76 -20.56 0.28
C LEU A 566 10.55 -20.58 -1.05
N PHE A 567 11.69 -19.91 -1.15
CA PHE A 567 12.53 -19.85 -2.35
C PHE A 567 12.80 -21.20 -3.05
N PRO A 568 13.10 -22.32 -2.36
CA PRO A 568 13.30 -23.62 -2.99
C PRO A 568 12.08 -24.13 -3.78
N ALA A 569 10.86 -23.71 -3.45
CA ALA A 569 9.65 -24.12 -4.16
C ALA A 569 9.66 -23.70 -5.63
N LEU A 570 10.35 -22.60 -5.99
CA LEU A 570 10.41 -22.09 -7.36
C LEU A 570 11.06 -23.10 -8.30
N ILE A 571 12.25 -23.59 -7.96
CA ILE A 571 12.95 -24.56 -8.81
C ILE A 571 12.28 -25.93 -8.76
N LEU A 572 11.77 -26.33 -7.59
CA LEU A 572 11.12 -27.63 -7.43
C LEU A 572 9.81 -27.71 -8.24
N CYS A 573 9.08 -26.60 -8.41
CA CYS A 573 7.96 -26.53 -9.36
C CYS A 573 8.38 -26.87 -10.79
N LEU A 574 9.47 -26.26 -11.27
CA LEU A 574 9.96 -26.46 -12.64
C LEU A 574 10.46 -27.89 -12.85
N PHE A 575 11.19 -28.46 -11.90
CA PHE A 575 11.66 -29.84 -11.98
C PHE A 575 10.52 -30.86 -11.85
N THR A 576 9.53 -30.58 -11.00
CA THR A 576 8.30 -31.38 -10.93
C THR A 576 7.56 -31.34 -12.26
N TYR A 577 7.49 -30.19 -12.94
CA TYR A 577 6.96 -30.08 -14.29
C TYR A 577 7.79 -30.87 -15.33
N ILE A 578 9.12 -30.74 -15.31
CA ILE A 578 10.02 -31.47 -16.22
C ILE A 578 9.81 -32.99 -16.15
N HIS A 579 9.48 -33.51 -14.97
CA HIS A 579 9.23 -34.92 -14.75
C HIS A 579 7.77 -35.34 -15.01
N SER A 580 6.79 -34.64 -14.44
CA SER A 580 5.37 -35.01 -14.54
C SER A 580 4.71 -34.61 -15.86
N LYS A 581 5.29 -33.63 -16.58
CA LYS A 581 4.73 -32.95 -17.75
C LYS A 581 3.35 -32.31 -17.50
N ASP A 582 2.94 -32.15 -16.24
CA ASP A 582 1.66 -31.54 -15.90
C ASP A 582 1.77 -30.02 -15.87
N ARG A 583 1.10 -29.35 -16.81
CA ARG A 583 1.17 -27.90 -16.98
C ARG A 583 0.76 -27.08 -15.74
N ARG A 584 0.01 -27.68 -14.81
CA ARG A 584 -0.45 -26.99 -13.59
C ARG A 584 0.71 -26.69 -12.63
N PHE A 585 1.81 -27.42 -12.69
CA PHE A 585 3.03 -27.05 -11.95
C PHE A 585 3.65 -25.75 -12.46
N LEU A 586 3.45 -25.37 -13.72
CA LEU A 586 3.83 -24.04 -14.22
C LEU A 586 2.96 -22.93 -13.62
N THR A 587 1.67 -23.22 -13.37
CA THR A 587 0.81 -22.25 -12.67
C THR A 587 1.17 -22.10 -11.20
N LEU A 588 1.60 -23.17 -10.53
CA LEU A 588 2.18 -23.09 -9.18
C LEU A 588 3.49 -22.30 -9.17
N PHE A 589 4.37 -22.54 -10.17
CA PHE A 589 5.59 -21.75 -10.33
C PHE A 589 5.28 -20.26 -10.42
N LEU A 590 4.33 -19.84 -11.27
CA LEU A 590 3.92 -18.45 -11.35
C LEU A 590 3.42 -17.93 -9.99
N GLY A 591 2.50 -18.66 -9.36
CA GLY A 591 1.93 -18.28 -8.07
C GLY A 591 2.99 -18.07 -6.99
N PHE A 592 3.84 -19.07 -6.74
CA PHE A 592 4.90 -18.98 -5.76
C PHE A 592 5.97 -17.95 -6.14
N SER A 593 6.21 -17.69 -7.43
CA SER A 593 7.12 -16.61 -7.84
C SER A 593 6.60 -15.25 -7.45
N LEU A 594 5.30 -15.01 -7.64
CA LEU A 594 4.66 -13.74 -7.29
C LEU A 594 4.60 -13.55 -5.78
N THR A 595 4.14 -14.56 -5.03
CA THR A 595 4.04 -14.45 -3.57
C THR A 595 5.41 -14.38 -2.91
N GLN A 596 6.39 -15.14 -3.39
CA GLN A 596 7.77 -15.07 -2.88
C GLN A 596 8.39 -13.71 -3.17
N TYR A 597 8.21 -13.18 -4.39
CA TYR A 597 8.73 -11.87 -4.73
C TYR A 597 8.12 -10.77 -3.86
N ILE A 598 6.80 -10.75 -3.71
CA ILE A 598 6.11 -9.75 -2.88
C ILE A 598 6.56 -9.88 -1.42
N ASN A 599 6.63 -11.10 -0.88
CA ASN A 599 7.04 -11.31 0.51
C ASN A 599 8.46 -10.77 0.76
N VAL A 600 9.42 -11.12 -0.10
CA VAL A 600 10.82 -10.71 0.05
C VAL A 600 10.99 -9.21 -0.24
N ALA A 601 10.40 -8.69 -1.31
CA ALA A 601 10.53 -7.29 -1.69
C ALA A 601 9.89 -6.34 -0.69
N TYR A 602 8.70 -6.69 -0.18
CA TYR A 602 8.00 -5.88 0.80
C TYR A 602 8.74 -5.84 2.14
N THR A 603 9.25 -7.00 2.56
CA THR A 603 10.08 -7.10 3.76
C THR A 603 11.36 -6.29 3.62
N LEU A 604 12.10 -6.48 2.52
CA LEU A 604 13.36 -5.75 2.29
C LEU A 604 13.14 -4.23 2.27
N ALA A 605 12.06 -3.75 1.67
CA ALA A 605 11.77 -2.32 1.61
C ALA A 605 11.44 -1.71 2.98
N HIS A 606 10.81 -2.47 3.89
CA HIS A 606 10.58 -2.02 5.27
C HIS A 606 11.87 -2.08 6.09
N LEU A 607 12.63 -3.18 5.95
CA LEU A 607 13.89 -3.36 6.67
C LEU A 607 14.93 -2.30 6.29
N ASN A 608 14.96 -1.85 5.03
CA ASN A 608 15.81 -0.74 4.58
C ASN A 608 15.27 0.64 4.98
N ALA A 609 14.05 0.71 5.51
CA ALA A 609 13.46 1.90 6.12
C ALA A 609 13.35 1.73 7.65
N ASP A 610 14.25 0.93 8.24
CA ASP A 610 14.38 0.66 9.68
C ASP A 610 13.07 0.26 10.39
N SER A 611 12.17 -0.40 9.67
CA SER A 611 10.88 -0.87 10.18
C SER A 611 10.63 -2.32 9.83
N ASN A 612 9.77 -3.00 10.62
CA ASN A 612 9.22 -4.29 10.23
C ASN A 612 7.92 -4.07 9.43
N PRO A 613 7.59 -4.97 8.48
CA PRO A 613 6.32 -4.89 7.78
C PRO A 613 5.15 -4.90 8.77
N PRO A 614 4.17 -3.99 8.64
CA PRO A 614 2.99 -4.01 9.48
C PRO A 614 2.02 -5.12 9.04
N THR A 615 1.00 -5.40 9.86
CA THR A 615 -0.07 -6.34 9.48
C THR A 615 -1.10 -5.63 8.61
N ASP A 616 -0.77 -5.50 7.33
CA ASP A 616 -1.59 -4.79 6.35
C ASP A 616 -2.17 -5.71 5.27
N GLY A 617 -2.87 -5.10 4.31
CA GLY A 617 -3.53 -5.82 3.23
C GLY A 617 -2.58 -6.57 2.30
N ILE A 618 -1.33 -6.13 2.14
CA ILE A 618 -0.33 -6.82 1.29
C ILE A 618 0.10 -8.12 1.98
N VAL A 619 0.41 -8.04 3.27
CA VAL A 619 0.74 -9.20 4.10
C VAL A 619 -0.42 -10.20 4.10
N LEU A 620 -1.64 -9.72 4.35
CA LEU A 620 -2.84 -10.57 4.41
C LEU A 620 -3.16 -11.23 3.06
N VAL A 621 -3.20 -10.46 1.95
CA VAL A 621 -3.52 -11.00 0.62
C VAL A 621 -2.45 -12.00 0.16
N THR A 622 -1.18 -11.72 0.40
CA THR A 622 -0.10 -12.63 0.03
C THR A 622 -0.15 -13.92 0.86
N SER A 623 -0.47 -13.82 2.15
CA SER A 623 -0.67 -14.97 3.04
C SER A 623 -1.85 -15.85 2.60
N ILE A 624 -3.01 -15.25 2.28
CA ILE A 624 -4.17 -15.96 1.71
C ILE A 624 -3.80 -16.62 0.37
N ALA A 625 -3.06 -15.92 -0.49
CA ALA A 625 -2.61 -16.48 -1.77
C ALA A 625 -1.70 -17.70 -1.55
N ASN A 626 -0.78 -17.65 -0.59
CA ASN A 626 0.08 -18.78 -0.22
C ASN A 626 -0.73 -19.99 0.27
N LEU A 627 -1.75 -19.78 1.11
CA LEU A 627 -2.70 -20.82 1.52
C LEU A 627 -3.46 -21.42 0.33
N GLY A 628 -3.96 -20.57 -0.58
CA GLY A 628 -4.63 -21.01 -1.81
C GLY A 628 -3.72 -21.83 -2.72
N LEU A 629 -2.46 -21.42 -2.87
CA LEU A 629 -1.45 -22.14 -3.64
C LEU A 629 -1.06 -23.49 -3.01
N LEU A 630 -0.97 -23.56 -1.67
CA LEU A 630 -0.80 -24.82 -0.96
C LEU A 630 -1.96 -25.78 -1.25
N LEU A 631 -3.21 -25.34 -1.09
CA LEU A 631 -4.38 -26.17 -1.36
C LEU A 631 -4.43 -26.62 -2.83
N TYR A 632 -4.09 -25.74 -3.76
CA TYR A 632 -4.02 -26.07 -5.17
C TYR A 632 -2.88 -27.07 -5.47
N MET A 633 -1.73 -26.95 -4.81
CA MET A 633 -0.62 -27.90 -4.91
C MET A 633 -1.02 -29.29 -4.42
N LEU A 634 -1.69 -29.39 -3.28
CA LEU A 634 -2.19 -30.67 -2.76
C LEU A 634 -3.21 -31.30 -3.71
N TYR A 635 -4.13 -30.50 -4.26
CA TYR A 635 -5.08 -30.95 -5.27
C TYR A 635 -4.38 -31.47 -6.55
N ILE A 636 -3.38 -30.74 -7.07
CA ILE A 636 -2.60 -31.18 -8.24
C ILE A 636 -1.85 -32.47 -7.92
N GLY A 637 -1.17 -32.52 -6.77
CA GLY A 637 -0.44 -33.71 -6.32
C GLY A 637 -1.34 -34.94 -6.24
N TYR A 638 -2.53 -34.78 -5.66
CA TYR A 638 -3.53 -35.84 -5.62
C TYR A 638 -4.00 -36.26 -7.01
N ASP A 639 -4.31 -35.32 -7.90
CA ASP A 639 -4.78 -35.65 -9.24
C ASP A 639 -3.69 -36.31 -10.10
N VAL A 640 -2.43 -35.89 -9.97
CA VAL A 640 -1.29 -36.41 -10.74
C VAL A 640 -0.78 -37.74 -10.20
N TYR A 641 -0.52 -37.84 -8.89
CA TYR A 641 0.19 -38.98 -8.32
C TYR A 641 -0.70 -40.04 -7.65
N VAL A 642 -1.97 -39.71 -7.37
CA VAL A 642 -2.94 -40.65 -6.81
C VAL A 642 -3.98 -41.04 -7.86
N ARG A 643 -4.62 -40.05 -8.51
CA ARG A 643 -5.61 -40.33 -9.57
C ARG A 643 -5.00 -40.63 -10.94
N GLN A 644 -3.69 -40.37 -11.12
CA GLN A 644 -2.98 -40.56 -12.39
C GLN A 644 -3.66 -39.84 -13.57
N LYS A 645 -4.12 -38.60 -13.34
CA LYS A 645 -4.75 -37.72 -14.35
C LYS A 645 -3.87 -36.50 -14.65
N PRO A 646 -2.64 -36.67 -15.18
CA PRO A 646 -1.80 -35.55 -15.54
C PRO A 646 -2.41 -34.77 -16.71
N LYS A 647 -2.29 -33.44 -16.66
CA LYS A 647 -2.75 -32.53 -17.71
C LYS A 647 -1.53 -31.98 -18.44
N SER A 648 -1.19 -32.60 -19.57
CA SER A 648 -0.11 -32.13 -20.43
C SER A 648 -0.42 -30.74 -20.99
N LEU A 649 0.62 -30.07 -21.51
CA LEU A 649 0.40 -28.91 -22.37
C LEU A 649 -0.54 -29.29 -23.52
N PRO A 650 -1.51 -28.42 -23.87
CA PRO A 650 -2.35 -28.65 -25.04
C PRO A 650 -1.49 -28.74 -26.29
N ALA A 651 -1.79 -29.69 -27.18
CA ALA A 651 -1.12 -29.78 -28.47
C ALA A 651 -1.27 -28.46 -29.26
N PRO A 652 -0.29 -28.10 -30.12
CA PRO A 652 -0.51 -27.08 -31.12
C PRO A 652 -1.73 -27.46 -31.97
N TYR A 653 -2.55 -26.45 -32.35
CA TYR A 653 -3.69 -26.68 -33.25
C TYR A 653 -3.21 -27.33 -34.54
N THR A 654 -3.91 -28.38 -34.98
CA THR A 654 -3.74 -28.89 -36.34
C THR A 654 -4.22 -27.85 -37.36
N ASP A 655 -3.76 -27.93 -38.60
CA ASP A 655 -4.19 -27.00 -39.64
C ASP A 655 -5.72 -27.05 -39.86
N THR A 656 -6.33 -28.23 -39.75
CA THR A 656 -7.79 -28.43 -39.81
C THR A 656 -8.54 -27.85 -38.62
N GLU A 657 -8.02 -27.98 -37.39
CA GLU A 657 -8.63 -27.35 -36.21
C GLU A 657 -8.52 -25.83 -36.26
N ARG A 658 -7.37 -25.31 -36.71
CA ARG A 658 -7.16 -23.87 -36.92
C ARG A 658 -8.13 -23.32 -37.95
N GLN A 659 -8.31 -24.04 -39.06
CA GLN A 659 -9.26 -23.68 -40.11
C GLN A 659 -10.71 -23.66 -39.56
N ARG A 660 -11.11 -24.66 -38.76
CA ARG A 660 -12.44 -24.71 -38.12
C ARG A 660 -12.65 -23.55 -37.15
N GLU A 661 -11.66 -23.21 -36.32
CA GLU A 661 -11.74 -22.08 -35.39
C GLU A 661 -11.82 -20.75 -36.16
N ASP A 662 -11.01 -20.59 -37.21
CA ASP A 662 -11.03 -19.40 -38.06
C ASP A 662 -12.37 -19.22 -38.77
N LEU A 663 -12.97 -20.30 -39.29
CA LEU A 663 -14.31 -20.28 -39.87
C LEU A 663 -15.37 -19.88 -38.84
N GLY A 664 -15.26 -20.37 -37.59
CA GLY A 664 -16.14 -19.96 -36.50
C GLY A 664 -16.03 -18.47 -36.16
N ILE A 665 -14.80 -17.94 -36.07
CA ILE A 665 -14.54 -16.51 -35.83
C ILE A 665 -15.05 -15.66 -37.00
N VAL A 666 -14.88 -16.13 -38.23
CA VAL A 666 -15.28 -15.42 -39.45
C VAL A 666 -16.80 -15.41 -39.63
N ALA A 667 -17.51 -16.48 -39.25
CA ALA A 667 -18.97 -16.50 -39.26
C ALA A 667 -19.57 -15.33 -38.44
N ASP A 668 -18.86 -14.90 -37.40
CA ASP A 668 -19.15 -13.74 -36.59
C ASP A 668 -18.81 -12.38 -37.25
N ILE A 669 -18.48 -12.30 -38.53
CA ILE A 669 -18.20 -11.04 -39.25
C ILE A 669 -19.41 -10.59 -40.09
N ARG A 670 -20.40 -11.47 -40.30
CA ARG A 670 -21.55 -11.19 -41.17
C ARG A 670 -22.26 -9.87 -40.80
N PRO A 671 -22.66 -9.05 -41.79
CA PRO A 671 -23.39 -7.82 -41.55
C PRO A 671 -24.68 -8.11 -40.79
N LEU A 672 -25.02 -7.25 -39.82
CA LEU A 672 -26.35 -7.31 -39.20
C LEU A 672 -27.34 -6.54 -40.09
N PRO A 673 -28.58 -7.05 -40.32
CA PRO A 673 -29.62 -6.27 -40.98
C PRO A 673 -29.81 -4.93 -40.26
N GLU A 674 -30.10 -3.82 -40.97
CA GLU A 674 -30.30 -2.50 -40.35
C GLU A 674 -31.34 -2.52 -39.22
N ARG A 675 -32.38 -3.37 -39.34
CA ARG A 675 -33.38 -3.60 -38.27
C ARG A 675 -32.84 -4.36 -37.04
N ALA A 676 -31.79 -5.16 -37.18
CA ALA A 676 -31.17 -5.89 -36.07
C ALA A 676 -30.20 -5.00 -35.25
N VAL A 677 -29.72 -3.91 -35.85
CA VAL A 677 -28.94 -2.85 -35.17
C VAL A 677 -29.80 -2.15 -34.09
N GLU A 678 -31.12 -2.20 -34.21
CA GLU A 678 -32.10 -1.67 -33.26
C GLU A 678 -32.46 -2.62 -32.10
N SER A 679 -31.53 -3.43 -31.55
CA SER A 679 -31.77 -4.04 -30.23
C SER A 679 -31.70 -3.01 -29.08
N ARG A 680 -32.23 -1.79 -29.32
CA ARG A 680 -32.53 -0.79 -28.28
C ARG A 680 -33.35 -1.50 -27.22
N ILE A 681 -32.84 -1.51 -26.00
CA ILE A 681 -33.60 -1.98 -24.84
C ILE A 681 -34.83 -1.08 -24.76
N LYS A 682 -35.99 -1.60 -25.17
CA LYS A 682 -37.26 -0.91 -25.02
C LYS A 682 -37.76 -1.21 -23.61
N LEU A 683 -37.91 -0.17 -22.80
CA LEU A 683 -38.51 -0.28 -21.48
C LEU A 683 -39.99 -0.62 -21.66
N GLY A 684 -40.39 -1.79 -21.20
CA GLY A 684 -41.79 -2.19 -21.17
C GLY A 684 -42.52 -1.51 -20.01
N ARG A 685 -43.85 -1.69 -19.96
CA ARG A 685 -44.69 -1.16 -18.87
C ARG A 685 -44.19 -1.59 -17.49
N LYS A 686 -43.77 -2.85 -17.34
CA LYS A 686 -43.24 -3.38 -16.07
C LYS A 686 -41.92 -2.72 -15.66
N ASP A 687 -41.08 -2.34 -16.64
CA ASP A 687 -39.82 -1.66 -16.36
C ASP A 687 -40.09 -0.25 -15.83
N TRP A 688 -40.96 0.51 -16.50
CA TRP A 688 -41.35 1.85 -16.05
C TRP A 688 -41.99 1.84 -14.67
N ILE A 689 -42.89 0.90 -14.40
CA ILE A 689 -43.50 0.75 -13.07
C ILE A 689 -42.43 0.45 -12.01
N SER A 690 -41.53 -0.50 -12.29
CA SER A 690 -40.47 -0.88 -11.32
C SER A 690 -39.54 0.29 -11.03
N ILE A 691 -39.11 1.01 -12.06
CA ILE A 691 -38.28 2.21 -11.92
C ILE A 691 -39.02 3.27 -11.09
N ALA A 692 -40.26 3.59 -11.44
CA ALA A 692 -41.04 4.63 -10.75
C ALA A 692 -41.29 4.29 -9.28
N VAL A 693 -41.68 3.06 -8.96
CA VAL A 693 -41.96 2.63 -7.58
C VAL A 693 -40.70 2.63 -6.73
N ILE A 694 -39.62 1.99 -7.19
CA ILE A 694 -38.38 1.89 -6.41
C ILE A 694 -37.77 3.28 -6.20
N THR A 695 -37.69 4.07 -7.27
CA THR A 695 -37.11 5.42 -7.22
C THR A 695 -37.97 6.35 -6.38
N GLY A 696 -39.30 6.27 -6.49
CA GLY A 696 -40.23 7.09 -5.71
C GLY A 696 -40.18 6.79 -4.21
N ILE A 697 -40.17 5.52 -3.82
CA ILE A 697 -40.02 5.12 -2.41
C ILE A 697 -38.68 5.60 -1.86
N TYR A 698 -37.58 5.34 -2.57
CA TYR A 698 -36.26 5.77 -2.13
C TYR A 698 -36.18 7.31 -2.04
N ALA A 699 -36.70 8.04 -3.03
CA ALA A 699 -36.71 9.50 -3.03
C ALA A 699 -37.46 10.06 -1.82
N ALA A 700 -38.63 9.49 -1.49
CA ALA A 700 -39.38 9.89 -0.30
C ALA A 700 -38.57 9.70 0.99
N ILE A 701 -37.88 8.56 1.13
CA ILE A 701 -37.05 8.27 2.32
C ILE A 701 -35.78 9.13 2.36
N ALA A 702 -35.13 9.35 1.21
CA ALA A 702 -33.89 10.11 1.13
C ALA A 702 -34.08 11.61 1.35
N LEU A 703 -35.19 12.17 0.86
CA LEU A 703 -35.55 13.58 1.04
C LEU A 703 -36.15 13.88 2.42
N PHE A 704 -36.67 12.86 3.11
CA PHE A 704 -37.20 13.01 4.46
C PHE A 704 -36.09 13.47 5.42
N ASN A 705 -36.34 14.54 6.18
CA ASN A 705 -35.40 15.15 7.12
C ASN A 705 -33.98 15.33 6.54
N LEU A 706 -33.87 15.78 5.29
CA LEU A 706 -32.57 15.99 4.65
C LEU A 706 -31.79 17.16 5.28
N GLY A 707 -32.51 18.18 5.74
CA GLY A 707 -31.97 19.37 6.39
C GLY A 707 -33.03 20.46 6.50
N SER A 708 -32.79 21.47 7.32
CA SER A 708 -33.62 22.67 7.40
C SER A 708 -33.56 23.46 6.10
N THR A 709 -34.70 24.02 5.69
CA THR A 709 -34.82 24.97 4.57
C THR A 709 -34.63 26.42 5.02
N GLN A 710 -34.33 26.63 6.30
CA GLN A 710 -34.11 27.95 6.91
C GLN A 710 -32.78 27.96 7.66
N ALA A 711 -32.05 29.06 7.52
CA ALA A 711 -30.82 29.38 8.22
C ALA A 711 -30.64 30.91 8.21
N PRO A 712 -29.89 31.50 9.16
CA PRO A 712 -29.57 32.93 9.15
C PRO A 712 -28.86 33.37 7.87
N LYS A 713 -29.24 34.52 7.33
CA LYS A 713 -28.83 35.07 6.03
C LYS A 713 -28.09 36.39 6.16
N THR A 714 -28.48 37.25 7.09
CA THR A 714 -27.78 38.52 7.32
C THR A 714 -26.41 38.20 7.91
N LEU A 715 -25.39 38.96 7.52
CA LEU A 715 -24.02 38.73 7.99
C LEU A 715 -23.43 40.02 8.53
N TRP A 716 -22.47 39.86 9.43
CA TRP A 716 -21.57 40.89 9.90
C TRP A 716 -20.12 40.41 9.71
N GLU A 717 -19.28 41.27 9.12
CA GLU A 717 -17.85 41.05 8.93
C GLU A 717 -17.06 42.23 9.51
N PRO A 718 -16.21 42.00 10.53
CA PRO A 718 -15.37 43.04 11.09
C PRO A 718 -14.25 43.46 10.14
N ALA A 719 -13.89 44.75 10.20
CA ALA A 719 -12.85 45.34 9.37
C ALA A 719 -11.45 45.22 9.98
N ALA A 720 -11.32 45.32 11.31
CA ALA A 720 -10.02 45.39 11.99
C ALA A 720 -10.03 44.81 13.40
N ALA A 721 -8.85 44.48 13.91
CA ALA A 721 -8.66 44.18 15.33
C ALA A 721 -8.97 45.43 16.18
N GLY A 722 -9.65 45.24 17.32
CA GLY A 722 -10.13 46.30 18.21
C GLY A 722 -11.52 46.85 17.86
N GLU A 723 -12.11 46.48 16.71
CA GLU A 723 -13.51 46.80 16.42
C GLU A 723 -14.41 46.18 17.51
N SER A 724 -15.29 47.00 18.08
CA SER A 724 -16.17 46.59 19.16
C SER A 724 -17.54 47.26 19.10
N PHE A 725 -18.50 46.59 19.72
CA PHE A 725 -19.85 47.08 19.98
C PHE A 725 -20.34 46.46 21.29
N TYR A 726 -21.35 47.06 21.90
CA TYR A 726 -22.02 46.43 23.04
C TYR A 726 -23.52 46.27 22.81
N VAL A 727 -24.07 45.27 23.49
CA VAL A 727 -25.47 44.86 23.42
C VAL A 727 -26.12 45.15 24.77
N ASP A 728 -27.24 45.88 24.78
CA ASP A 728 -28.08 46.06 25.97
C ASP A 728 -29.19 45.00 25.98
N LEU A 729 -29.22 44.15 27.01
CA LEU A 729 -30.25 43.15 27.22
C LEU A 729 -31.51 43.72 27.92
N GLY A 730 -31.52 45.02 28.20
CA GLY A 730 -32.63 45.77 28.82
C GLY A 730 -32.66 45.71 30.34
N GLN A 731 -32.24 44.60 30.95
CA GLN A 731 -32.16 44.41 32.39
C GLN A 731 -31.05 43.44 32.81
N THR A 732 -30.49 43.62 34.01
CA THR A 732 -29.50 42.70 34.58
C THR A 732 -30.10 41.31 34.74
N THR A 733 -29.50 40.32 34.07
CA THR A 733 -30.04 38.96 33.96
C THR A 733 -28.91 37.92 34.15
N PRO A 734 -29.15 36.81 34.87
CA PRO A 734 -28.20 35.70 34.91
C PRO A 734 -28.18 34.98 33.55
N LEU A 735 -27.03 34.96 32.88
CA LEU A 735 -26.83 34.35 31.56
C LEU A 735 -26.34 32.90 31.69
N GLU A 736 -26.96 31.99 30.95
CA GLU A 736 -26.66 30.55 30.92
C GLU A 736 -25.71 30.16 29.79
N ARG A 737 -25.91 30.73 28.59
CA ARG A 737 -25.13 30.42 27.40
C ARG A 737 -25.31 31.49 26.33
N VAL A 738 -24.36 31.53 25.40
CA VAL A 738 -24.49 32.23 24.12
C VAL A 738 -24.43 31.22 22.97
N ASN A 739 -25.38 31.30 22.05
CA ASN A 739 -25.35 30.55 20.81
C ASN A 739 -24.86 31.45 19.68
N ILE A 740 -24.00 30.92 18.82
CA ILE A 740 -23.33 31.68 17.75
C ILE A 740 -23.39 30.86 16.47
N PHE A 741 -23.88 31.46 15.38
CA PHE A 741 -23.86 30.86 14.04
C PHE A 741 -22.73 31.45 13.21
N GLY A 742 -21.74 30.60 12.92
CA GLY A 742 -20.54 30.98 12.16
C GLY A 742 -20.79 31.04 10.66
N GLY A 743 -20.21 32.04 10.01
CA GLY A 743 -20.12 32.15 8.55
C GLY A 743 -18.76 31.68 8.04
N VAL A 744 -18.24 32.28 6.97
CA VAL A 744 -16.96 31.87 6.36
C VAL A 744 -15.77 32.65 6.93
N GLY A 745 -14.59 32.03 6.90
CA GLY A 745 -13.33 32.65 7.33
C GLY A 745 -12.79 32.07 8.64
N THR A 746 -11.78 32.72 9.21
CA THR A 746 -11.20 32.37 10.52
C THR A 746 -10.78 33.62 11.27
N GLY A 747 -10.93 33.64 12.60
CA GLY A 747 -10.46 34.74 13.44
C GLY A 747 -10.90 34.59 14.88
N LYS A 748 -10.73 35.65 15.68
CA LYS A 748 -10.92 35.58 17.14
C LYS A 748 -11.65 36.81 17.66
N PHE A 749 -12.52 36.61 18.63
CA PHE A 749 -13.19 37.70 19.33
C PHE A 749 -13.36 37.38 20.81
N LYS A 750 -13.69 38.43 21.57
CA LYS A 750 -13.88 38.37 23.01
C LYS A 750 -15.24 38.94 23.38
N LEU A 751 -15.93 38.27 24.30
CA LEU A 751 -17.15 38.76 24.93
C LEU A 751 -16.85 39.19 26.36
N GLU A 752 -17.22 40.41 26.73
CA GLU A 752 -17.03 40.94 28.08
C GLU A 752 -18.38 41.40 28.64
N PHE A 753 -18.55 41.32 29.97
CA PHE A 753 -19.86 41.45 30.60
C PHE A 753 -19.87 42.54 31.67
N GLY A 754 -20.98 43.28 31.80
CA GLY A 754 -21.10 44.35 32.77
C GLY A 754 -22.54 44.74 33.12
N ASP A 755 -22.70 45.47 34.22
CA ASP A 755 -23.97 46.10 34.63
C ASP A 755 -24.09 47.57 34.19
N SER A 756 -22.97 48.16 33.72
CA SER A 756 -22.87 49.51 33.17
C SER A 756 -22.06 49.46 31.86
N PRO A 757 -22.36 50.29 30.85
CA PRO A 757 -21.61 50.32 29.59
C PRO A 757 -20.15 50.80 29.74
N ASP A 758 -19.73 51.24 30.93
CA ASP A 758 -18.38 51.73 31.21
C ASP A 758 -17.51 50.73 31.99
N THR A 759 -18.05 49.59 32.44
CA THR A 759 -17.33 48.63 33.30
C THR A 759 -17.53 47.20 32.82
N TRP A 760 -16.43 46.54 32.46
CA TRP A 760 -16.43 45.22 31.82
C TRP A 760 -15.60 44.21 32.61
N GLY A 761 -16.06 42.97 32.70
CA GLY A 761 -15.37 41.87 33.37
C GLY A 761 -15.79 40.49 32.83
N ASN A 762 -15.23 39.43 33.42
CA ASN A 762 -15.49 38.03 33.05
C ASN A 762 -15.31 37.72 31.55
N PRO A 763 -14.17 38.06 30.93
CA PRO A 763 -13.98 37.90 29.49
C PRO A 763 -14.11 36.43 29.06
N LEU A 764 -14.79 36.19 27.95
CA LEU A 764 -14.87 34.92 27.24
C LEU A 764 -14.21 35.09 25.86
N ASP A 765 -13.07 34.42 25.65
CA ASP A 765 -12.42 34.36 24.35
C ASP A 765 -13.05 33.26 23.47
N VAL A 766 -13.41 33.61 22.24
CA VAL A 766 -14.02 32.70 21.26
C VAL A 766 -13.18 32.66 19.99
N ASP A 767 -12.85 31.44 19.55
CA ASP A 767 -12.09 31.17 18.32
C ASP A 767 -13.04 30.71 17.20
N GLU A 768 -13.04 31.45 16.09
CA GLU A 768 -13.66 31.05 14.83
C GLU A 768 -12.63 30.28 13.99
N GLU A 769 -12.46 29.01 14.34
CA GLU A 769 -11.63 28.07 13.58
C GLU A 769 -12.26 27.62 12.25
N VAL A 770 -11.46 26.95 11.42
CA VAL A 770 -11.85 26.46 10.09
C VAL A 770 -13.12 25.61 10.09
N GLY A 771 -13.35 24.83 11.15
CA GLY A 771 -14.51 23.95 11.29
C GLY A 771 -15.82 24.66 11.61
N ASN A 772 -15.78 25.96 11.90
CA ASN A 772 -16.89 26.73 12.44
C ASN A 772 -17.72 27.43 11.35
N VAL A 773 -17.98 26.75 10.22
CA VAL A 773 -18.70 27.34 9.08
C VAL A 773 -20.08 26.73 8.93
N PHE A 774 -21.11 27.58 8.97
CA PHE A 774 -22.53 27.22 8.90
C PHE A 774 -22.94 26.20 9.98
N ILE A 775 -22.45 26.41 11.20
CA ILE A 775 -22.71 25.58 12.38
C ILE A 775 -23.12 26.45 13.55
N TRP A 776 -24.11 25.97 14.32
CA TRP A 776 -24.46 26.55 15.62
C TRP A 776 -23.51 26.03 16.69
N LYS A 777 -22.83 26.96 17.37
CA LYS A 777 -22.03 26.68 18.57
C LYS A 777 -22.72 27.23 19.79
N SER A 778 -22.61 26.51 20.91
CA SER A 778 -23.08 26.97 22.21
C SER A 778 -21.90 27.14 23.15
N GLN A 779 -21.75 28.32 23.75
CA GLN A 779 -20.73 28.61 24.76
C GLN A 779 -21.42 28.82 26.11
N PRO A 780 -21.10 28.04 27.14
CA PRO A 780 -21.70 28.21 28.46
C PRO A 780 -21.27 29.54 29.08
N LEU A 781 -22.23 30.20 29.73
CA LEU A 781 -22.04 31.42 30.50
C LEU A 781 -22.45 31.17 31.96
N ASN A 782 -21.77 31.80 32.90
CA ASN A 782 -22.12 31.76 34.31
C ASN A 782 -21.91 33.13 34.95
N VAL A 783 -22.47 34.14 34.29
CA VAL A 783 -22.28 35.55 34.62
C VAL A 783 -23.64 36.24 34.71
N THR A 784 -23.75 37.24 35.57
CA THR A 784 -24.92 38.12 35.63
C THR A 784 -24.52 39.44 35.01
N ALA A 785 -25.27 39.88 34.00
CA ALA A 785 -24.95 41.10 33.27
C ALA A 785 -26.20 41.71 32.62
N ARG A 786 -26.15 43.02 32.36
CA ARG A 786 -27.09 43.72 31.50
C ARG A 786 -26.50 43.99 30.12
N TYR A 787 -25.20 44.31 30.08
CA TYR A 787 -24.47 44.66 28.88
C TYR A 787 -23.47 43.57 28.50
N VAL A 788 -23.38 43.28 27.20
CA VAL A 788 -22.37 42.38 26.64
C VAL A 788 -21.57 43.13 25.58
N LYS A 789 -20.26 43.30 25.78
CA LYS A 789 -19.35 43.89 24.83
C LYS A 789 -18.71 42.82 23.96
N PHE A 790 -18.76 43.00 22.65
CA PHE A 790 -18.06 42.20 21.67
C PHE A 790 -16.81 42.97 21.22
N THR A 791 -15.64 42.35 21.30
CA THR A 791 -14.37 42.94 20.85
C THR A 791 -13.62 41.99 19.91
N VAL A 792 -13.39 42.42 18.67
CA VAL A 792 -12.62 41.67 17.68
C VAL A 792 -11.16 41.68 18.07
N THR A 793 -10.56 40.49 18.25
CA THR A 793 -9.13 40.36 18.56
C THR A 793 -8.33 40.05 17.29
N SER A 794 -8.89 39.25 16.39
CA SER A 794 -8.31 38.92 15.09
C SER A 794 -9.42 38.90 14.03
N PRO A 795 -9.43 39.82 13.04
CA PRO A 795 -10.43 39.84 11.99
C PRO A 795 -10.20 38.70 10.97
N GLY A 796 -11.14 38.49 10.05
CA GLY A 796 -11.02 37.48 8.98
C GLY A 796 -12.14 36.43 8.94
N PHE A 797 -13.22 36.64 9.70
CA PHE A 797 -14.39 35.77 9.77
C PHE A 797 -15.66 36.55 9.51
N THR A 798 -16.76 35.87 9.19
CA THR A 798 -18.11 36.43 9.20
C THR A 798 -18.97 35.69 10.22
N LEU A 799 -19.91 36.39 10.86
CA LEU A 799 -20.95 35.78 11.69
C LEU A 799 -22.31 36.16 11.12
N ASN A 800 -23.30 35.29 11.30
CA ASN A 800 -24.64 35.57 10.83
C ASN A 800 -25.65 35.81 11.96
N GLU A 801 -25.52 35.14 13.10
CA GLU A 801 -26.49 35.30 14.19
C GLU A 801 -25.88 34.93 15.55
N MET A 802 -26.35 35.57 16.62
CA MET A 802 -25.94 35.34 18.00
C MET A 802 -27.12 35.50 18.96
N ALA A 803 -27.20 34.68 20.01
CA ALA A 803 -28.25 34.80 21.02
C ALA A 803 -27.80 34.45 22.42
N PHE A 804 -28.31 35.20 23.40
CA PHE A 804 -28.06 34.98 24.81
C PHE A 804 -29.26 34.32 25.48
N TYR A 805 -29.01 33.40 26.40
CA TYR A 805 -30.05 32.69 27.13
C TYR A 805 -29.96 32.98 28.63
N LYS A 806 -31.11 33.10 29.28
CA LYS A 806 -31.21 33.27 30.73
C LYS A 806 -31.16 31.93 31.45
N GLN A 807 -30.49 31.88 32.59
CA GLN A 807 -30.49 30.71 33.48
C GLN A 807 -31.90 30.39 33.97
N GLY A 808 -32.37 29.17 33.66
CA GLY A 808 -33.72 28.71 34.00
C GLY A 808 -34.83 29.42 33.23
N GLY A 809 -34.50 30.20 32.19
CA GLY A 809 -35.48 30.60 31.17
C GLY A 809 -35.80 29.38 30.31
N ASP A 810 -37.02 29.28 29.78
CA ASP A 810 -37.54 28.12 29.02
C ASP A 810 -36.86 27.90 27.65
N ARG A 811 -35.53 28.07 27.56
CA ARG A 811 -34.68 27.94 26.37
C ARG A 811 -35.07 28.89 25.24
N ILE A 812 -35.59 30.06 25.60
CA ILE A 812 -35.95 31.14 24.68
C ILE A 812 -34.82 32.18 24.67
N PRO A 813 -34.35 32.64 23.49
CA PRO A 813 -33.41 33.75 23.39
C PRO A 813 -33.90 35.01 24.11
N LEU A 814 -32.99 35.69 24.81
CA LEU A 814 -33.27 36.98 25.42
C LEU A 814 -33.47 38.05 24.34
N PRO A 815 -34.48 38.93 24.47
CA PRO A 815 -34.65 40.04 23.55
C PRO A 815 -33.49 41.04 23.71
N VAL A 816 -32.94 41.50 22.59
CA VAL A 816 -31.92 42.55 22.56
C VAL A 816 -32.62 43.91 22.50
N ALA A 817 -32.37 44.77 23.49
CA ALA A 817 -32.98 46.10 23.57
C ALA A 817 -32.29 47.11 22.66
N ALA A 818 -30.96 47.06 22.56
CA ALA A 818 -30.17 47.91 21.66
C ALA A 818 -28.81 47.28 21.35
N VAL A 819 -28.27 47.60 20.17
CA VAL A 819 -26.88 47.31 19.77
C VAL A 819 -26.21 48.65 19.48
N VAL A 820 -25.15 48.97 20.22
CA VAL A 820 -24.47 50.27 20.15
C VAL A 820 -23.01 50.05 19.71
N PRO A 821 -22.60 50.59 18.54
CA PRO A 821 -21.24 50.47 18.04
C PRO A 821 -20.29 51.48 18.72
N ASP A 822 -19.04 51.09 18.98
CA ASP A 822 -18.02 51.94 19.63
C ASP A 822 -17.22 52.82 18.63
N GLY A 823 -17.65 52.90 17.36
CA GLY A 823 -17.19 53.92 16.39
C GLY A 823 -16.46 53.42 15.13
N ALA A 824 -16.08 52.14 15.05
CA ALA A 824 -15.48 51.56 13.83
C ALA A 824 -16.57 51.04 12.86
N ALA A 825 -16.41 51.30 11.56
CA ALA A 825 -17.31 50.79 10.53
C ALA A 825 -16.89 49.37 10.13
N ALA A 826 -17.83 48.42 10.23
CA ALA A 826 -17.65 47.04 9.79
C ALA A 826 -17.35 46.96 8.28
N LYS A 827 -16.66 45.90 7.86
CA LYS A 827 -16.32 45.67 6.45
C LYS A 827 -17.55 45.32 5.62
N ARG A 828 -18.46 44.51 6.17
CA ARG A 828 -19.78 44.20 5.58
C ARG A 828 -20.83 44.02 6.67
N GLY A 829 -22.04 44.49 6.40
CA GLY A 829 -23.18 44.39 7.33
C GLY A 829 -23.08 45.33 8.54
N LEU A 830 -24.09 45.27 9.40
CA LEU A 830 -24.15 46.03 10.66
C LEU A 830 -24.05 45.07 11.84
N ALA A 831 -23.49 45.49 12.98
CA ALA A 831 -23.44 44.66 14.18
C ALA A 831 -24.83 44.18 14.64
N GLY A 832 -25.88 44.96 14.34
CA GLY A 832 -27.27 44.58 14.59
C GLY A 832 -27.76 43.36 13.79
N ASN A 833 -27.09 43.02 12.68
CA ASN A 833 -27.39 41.83 11.88
C ASN A 833 -27.11 40.52 12.65
N LEU A 834 -26.46 40.57 13.81
CA LEU A 834 -26.24 39.38 14.63
C LEU A 834 -27.44 39.07 15.52
N PHE A 835 -28.48 39.90 15.51
CA PHE A 835 -29.62 39.80 16.42
C PHE A 835 -30.96 40.03 15.72
N ASP A 836 -31.01 40.07 14.39
CA ASP A 836 -32.22 40.40 13.62
C ASP A 836 -33.03 39.18 13.17
N GLU A 837 -32.45 37.98 13.15
CA GLU A 837 -33.15 36.73 12.78
C GLU A 837 -33.27 35.75 13.97
N GLN A 838 -33.44 36.27 15.20
CA GLN A 838 -33.57 35.46 16.43
C GLN A 838 -34.63 34.33 16.38
N ALA A 839 -35.65 34.48 15.53
CA ALA A 839 -36.66 33.43 15.32
C ALA A 839 -36.13 32.18 14.59
N MET A 840 -34.95 32.28 13.95
CA MET A 840 -34.31 31.20 13.20
C MET A 840 -33.39 30.31 14.06
N ILE A 841 -33.20 30.66 15.34
CA ILE A 841 -32.26 29.96 16.20
C ILE A 841 -32.86 28.62 16.62
N PRO A 842 -32.17 27.49 16.36
CA PRO A 842 -32.65 26.19 16.78
C PRO A 842 -32.49 26.01 18.30
N GLU A 843 -33.35 25.19 18.89
CA GLU A 843 -33.23 24.82 20.31
C GLU A 843 -31.88 24.14 20.62
N TYR A 844 -31.38 23.34 19.67
CA TYR A 844 -30.11 22.61 19.74
C TYR A 844 -29.37 22.60 18.41
N SER A 845 -28.04 22.55 18.47
CA SER A 845 -27.22 22.31 17.29
C SER A 845 -27.30 20.86 16.84
N GLY A 846 -27.49 20.62 15.55
CA GLY A 846 -27.46 19.28 15.00
C GLY A 846 -27.47 19.22 13.48
N PHE A 847 -27.46 18.00 12.94
CA PHE A 847 -27.35 17.79 11.49
C PHE A 847 -28.46 18.49 10.68
N MET A 848 -29.63 18.76 11.28
CA MET A 848 -30.74 19.45 10.62
C MET A 848 -30.48 20.95 10.38
N ASN A 849 -29.67 21.60 11.21
CA ASN A 849 -29.48 23.05 11.17
C ASN A 849 -28.01 23.48 10.98
N SER A 850 -27.09 22.53 10.97
CA SER A 850 -25.65 22.77 10.91
C SER A 850 -24.96 21.84 9.91
N THR A 851 -23.79 22.26 9.43
CA THR A 851 -22.82 21.39 8.76
C THR A 851 -22.25 20.36 9.74
N TYR A 852 -21.77 19.23 9.21
CA TYR A 852 -21.07 18.19 9.96
C TYR A 852 -20.13 17.41 9.03
N PHE A 853 -19.11 16.76 9.59
CA PHE A 853 -18.10 16.02 8.82
C PHE A 853 -17.55 16.89 7.65
N ASP A 854 -17.29 16.31 6.49
CA ASP A 854 -16.74 17.00 5.31
C ASP A 854 -17.68 18.08 4.70
N GLU A 855 -18.89 18.30 5.21
CA GLU A 855 -19.71 19.46 4.80
C GLU A 855 -19.03 20.79 5.15
N ILE A 856 -18.25 20.83 6.24
CA ILE A 856 -17.48 22.02 6.65
C ILE A 856 -16.48 22.46 5.58
N TYR A 857 -16.05 21.53 4.71
CA TYR A 857 -15.16 21.81 3.59
C TYR A 857 -15.94 22.04 2.30
N HIS A 858 -16.81 21.10 1.92
CA HIS A 858 -17.43 21.11 0.60
C HIS A 858 -18.59 22.10 0.47
N ALA A 859 -19.45 22.23 1.49
CA ALA A 859 -20.52 23.22 1.48
C ALA A 859 -19.92 24.64 1.61
N ARG A 860 -18.92 24.81 2.49
CA ARG A 860 -18.13 26.04 2.58
C ARG A 860 -17.57 26.46 1.23
N THR A 861 -16.82 25.57 0.56
CA THR A 861 -16.18 25.92 -0.71
C THR A 861 -17.18 26.10 -1.86
N ALA A 862 -18.33 25.43 -1.81
CA ALA A 862 -19.43 25.74 -2.72
C ALA A 862 -19.95 27.18 -2.56
N TYR A 863 -20.13 27.63 -1.32
CA TYR A 863 -20.48 29.02 -1.02
C TYR A 863 -19.38 30.00 -1.48
N GLU A 864 -18.11 29.69 -1.20
CA GLU A 864 -16.96 30.51 -1.62
C GLU A 864 -16.91 30.66 -3.15
N HIS A 865 -17.13 29.59 -3.91
CA HIS A 865 -17.20 29.65 -5.37
C HIS A 865 -18.35 30.52 -5.89
N ALA A 866 -19.53 30.43 -5.27
CA ALA A 866 -20.70 31.22 -5.69
C ALA A 866 -20.50 32.73 -5.43
N HIS A 867 -19.75 33.08 -4.38
CA HIS A 867 -19.57 34.48 -3.95
C HIS A 867 -18.23 35.09 -4.37
N GLY A 868 -17.43 34.40 -5.19
CA GLY A 868 -16.13 34.90 -5.65
C GLY A 868 -15.08 35.03 -4.54
N ILE A 869 -15.17 34.17 -3.52
CA ILE A 869 -14.23 34.12 -2.39
C ILE A 869 -13.15 33.07 -2.70
N VAL A 870 -11.90 33.36 -2.31
CA VAL A 870 -10.79 32.41 -2.47
C VAL A 870 -11.13 31.12 -1.70
N PRO A 871 -11.16 29.96 -2.36
CA PRO A 871 -11.63 28.73 -1.74
C PRO A 871 -10.65 28.21 -0.70
N TYR A 872 -11.17 27.80 0.47
CA TYR A 872 -10.37 27.17 1.52
C TYR A 872 -9.94 25.76 1.10
N GLU A 873 -10.87 24.91 0.68
CA GLU A 873 -10.56 23.53 0.29
C GLU A 873 -10.28 23.43 -1.22
N ASN A 874 -9.00 23.26 -1.55
CA ASN A 874 -8.49 23.23 -2.93
C ASN A 874 -7.82 21.89 -3.30
N THR A 875 -8.02 20.83 -2.50
CA THR A 875 -7.43 19.50 -2.64
C THR A 875 -8.15 18.63 -3.66
N HIS A 876 -9.37 19.01 -4.05
CA HIS A 876 -10.20 18.28 -5.01
C HIS A 876 -10.66 19.14 -6.20
N PRO A 877 -10.87 18.50 -7.38
CA PRO A 877 -11.43 19.18 -8.54
C PRO A 877 -12.76 19.89 -8.22
N PRO A 878 -13.02 21.08 -8.79
CA PRO A 878 -14.08 21.96 -8.32
C PRO A 878 -15.49 21.58 -8.77
N LEU A 879 -15.68 20.76 -9.82
CA LEU A 879 -17.02 20.55 -10.40
C LEU A 879 -18.04 19.98 -9.39
N GLY A 880 -17.61 19.07 -8.51
CA GLY A 880 -18.49 18.51 -7.47
C GLY A 880 -19.00 19.59 -6.52
N LYS A 881 -18.15 20.56 -6.16
CA LYS A 881 -18.49 21.70 -5.29
C LYS A 881 -19.35 22.72 -6.03
N LEU A 882 -19.13 22.92 -7.33
CA LEU A 882 -19.99 23.75 -8.18
C LEU A 882 -21.41 23.19 -8.31
N LEU A 883 -21.57 21.86 -8.32
CA LEU A 883 -22.89 21.23 -8.28
C LEU A 883 -23.59 21.47 -6.93
N ILE A 884 -22.85 21.47 -5.82
CA ILE A 884 -23.38 21.84 -4.49
C ILE A 884 -23.78 23.33 -4.48
N ALA A 885 -22.96 24.20 -5.07
CA ALA A 885 -23.23 25.63 -5.16
C ALA A 885 -24.53 25.91 -5.93
N ALA A 886 -24.77 25.18 -7.03
CA ALA A 886 -26.04 25.26 -7.75
C ALA A 886 -27.25 24.89 -6.88
N GLY A 887 -27.10 23.95 -5.94
CA GLY A 887 -28.12 23.63 -4.95
C GLY A 887 -28.39 24.79 -3.99
N MET A 888 -27.34 25.41 -3.47
CA MET A 888 -27.43 26.58 -2.59
C MET A 888 -28.08 27.78 -3.29
N GLU A 889 -27.72 28.04 -4.56
CA GLU A 889 -28.33 29.14 -5.35
C GLU A 889 -29.82 28.92 -5.62
N LEU A 890 -30.24 27.67 -5.85
CA LEU A 890 -31.64 27.35 -6.16
C LEU A 890 -32.53 27.24 -4.90
N MET A 891 -31.99 26.77 -3.78
CA MET A 891 -32.76 26.42 -2.58
C MET A 891 -32.36 27.20 -1.31
N GLY A 892 -31.37 28.09 -1.41
CA GLY A 892 -30.82 28.89 -0.32
C GLY A 892 -29.59 28.26 0.34
N VAL A 893 -28.80 29.10 1.01
CA VAL A 893 -27.64 28.70 1.82
C VAL A 893 -28.13 28.14 3.16
N ASN A 894 -28.64 26.91 3.13
CA ASN A 894 -29.18 26.18 4.28
C ASN A 894 -28.91 24.66 4.12
N PRO A 895 -29.01 23.86 5.20
CA PRO A 895 -28.75 22.42 5.18
C PRO A 895 -29.43 21.65 4.05
N PHE A 896 -30.68 21.99 3.73
CA PHE A 896 -31.38 21.39 2.61
C PHE A 896 -30.73 21.75 1.27
N GLY A 897 -30.43 23.03 1.04
CA GLY A 897 -29.90 23.55 -0.22
C GLY A 897 -28.53 23.01 -0.60
N TRP A 898 -27.63 22.79 0.36
CA TRP A 898 -26.33 22.19 0.05
C TRP A 898 -26.35 20.66 -0.06
N ARG A 899 -27.38 19.97 0.45
CA ARG A 899 -27.51 18.50 0.35
C ARG A 899 -28.32 18.02 -0.86
N ILE A 900 -29.28 18.82 -1.34
CA ILE A 900 -30.27 18.40 -2.34
C ILE A 900 -29.68 17.86 -3.64
N MET A 901 -28.63 18.49 -4.18
CA MET A 901 -28.04 18.08 -5.45
C MET A 901 -27.38 16.70 -5.36
N GLY A 902 -26.69 16.42 -4.25
CA GLY A 902 -26.14 15.09 -3.98
C GLY A 902 -27.25 14.03 -3.90
N THR A 903 -28.34 14.36 -3.20
CA THR A 903 -29.50 13.45 -3.05
C THR A 903 -30.16 13.15 -4.39
N LEU A 904 -30.36 14.15 -5.25
CA LEU A 904 -30.94 13.96 -6.59
C LEU A 904 -30.08 13.06 -7.48
N PHE A 905 -28.75 13.22 -7.44
CA PHE A 905 -27.83 12.33 -8.15
C PHE A 905 -27.91 10.91 -7.58
N GLY A 906 -27.97 10.76 -6.25
CA GLY A 906 -28.21 9.49 -5.57
C GLY A 906 -29.48 8.78 -6.03
N ILE A 907 -30.60 9.50 -6.10
CA ILE A 907 -31.88 9.03 -6.62
C ILE A 907 -31.73 8.60 -8.09
N ALA A 908 -31.04 9.40 -8.91
CA ALA A 908 -30.82 9.11 -10.33
C ALA A 908 -29.92 7.89 -10.59
N MET A 909 -29.13 7.44 -9.61
CA MET A 909 -28.36 6.19 -9.75
C MET A 909 -29.27 4.94 -9.80
N LEU A 910 -30.47 4.98 -9.21
CA LEU A 910 -31.40 3.84 -9.20
C LEU A 910 -31.94 3.48 -10.60
N PRO A 911 -32.50 4.41 -11.40
CA PRO A 911 -32.84 4.11 -12.78
C PRO A 911 -31.60 3.75 -13.61
N LEU A 912 -30.43 4.32 -13.31
CA LEU A 912 -29.20 4.00 -14.02
C LEU A 912 -28.76 2.55 -13.79
N ILE A 913 -28.67 2.08 -12.54
CA ILE A 913 -28.31 0.69 -12.25
C ILE A 913 -29.38 -0.28 -12.77
N TYR A 914 -30.65 0.12 -12.75
CA TYR A 914 -31.74 -0.65 -13.37
C TYR A 914 -31.45 -0.88 -14.87
N ILE A 915 -31.13 0.19 -15.61
CA ILE A 915 -30.88 0.09 -17.06
C ILE A 915 -29.57 -0.68 -17.34
N MET A 916 -28.54 -0.52 -16.51
CA MET A 916 -27.31 -1.34 -16.58
C MET A 916 -27.60 -2.82 -16.41
N ALA A 917 -28.36 -3.19 -15.37
CA ALA A 917 -28.77 -4.55 -15.10
C ALA A 917 -29.70 -5.11 -16.20
N LEU A 918 -30.62 -4.30 -16.74
CA LEU A 918 -31.47 -4.71 -17.86
C LEU A 918 -30.65 -5.00 -19.12
N ARG A 919 -29.58 -4.23 -19.37
CA ARG A 919 -28.66 -4.48 -20.49
C ARG A 919 -27.89 -5.78 -20.32
N LEU A 920 -27.37 -6.02 -19.12
CA LEU A 920 -26.63 -7.24 -18.77
C LEU A 920 -27.52 -8.50 -18.80
N PHE A 921 -28.69 -8.43 -18.19
CA PHE A 921 -29.49 -9.61 -17.87
C PHE A 921 -30.69 -9.82 -18.77
N ARG A 922 -31.12 -8.79 -19.51
CA ARG A 922 -32.25 -8.79 -20.46
C ARG A 922 -33.59 -9.21 -19.83
N GLN A 923 -33.75 -9.02 -18.53
CA GLN A 923 -34.99 -9.36 -17.81
C GLN A 923 -35.30 -8.32 -16.73
N THR A 924 -36.52 -7.76 -16.78
CA THR A 924 -37.08 -6.77 -15.84
C THR A 924 -36.86 -7.16 -14.37
N ARG A 925 -37.13 -8.41 -14.00
CA ARG A 925 -37.02 -8.87 -12.60
C ARG A 925 -35.63 -8.70 -11.99
N TYR A 926 -34.57 -8.91 -12.78
CA TYR A 926 -33.19 -8.79 -12.31
C TYR A 926 -32.72 -7.34 -12.33
N ALA A 927 -33.28 -6.53 -13.24
CA ALA A 927 -33.08 -5.08 -13.23
C ALA A 927 -33.72 -4.43 -11.99
N ALA A 928 -34.96 -4.81 -11.68
CA ALA A 928 -35.67 -4.38 -10.47
C ALA A 928 -34.93 -4.84 -9.20
N LEU A 929 -34.41 -6.07 -9.20
CA LEU A 929 -33.60 -6.56 -8.08
C LEU A 929 -32.31 -5.75 -7.87
N ALA A 930 -31.59 -5.40 -8.95
CA ALA A 930 -30.38 -4.59 -8.84
C ALA A 930 -30.68 -3.20 -8.26
N ALA A 931 -31.71 -2.52 -8.76
CA ALA A 931 -32.13 -1.23 -8.26
C ALA A 931 -32.64 -1.31 -6.81
N GLY A 932 -33.42 -2.34 -6.47
CA GLY A 932 -33.94 -2.54 -5.12
C GLY A 932 -32.84 -2.83 -4.11
N LEU A 933 -31.86 -3.69 -4.44
CA LEU A 933 -30.72 -3.93 -3.56
C LEU A 933 -29.85 -2.68 -3.39
N PHE A 934 -29.68 -1.87 -4.44
CA PHE A 934 -28.91 -0.64 -4.33
C PHE A 934 -29.63 0.42 -3.47
N ALA A 935 -30.95 0.55 -3.60
CA ALA A 935 -31.76 1.39 -2.73
C ALA A 935 -31.74 0.96 -1.24
N LEU A 936 -31.42 -0.31 -0.96
CA LEU A 936 -31.30 -0.89 0.39
C LEU A 936 -29.85 -0.91 0.90
N ASP A 937 -28.89 -0.39 0.13
CA ASP A 937 -27.51 -0.28 0.57
C ASP A 937 -27.33 0.93 1.50
N PHE A 938 -26.68 0.68 2.64
CA PHE A 938 -26.55 1.67 3.71
C PHE A 938 -25.68 2.85 3.27
N MET A 939 -24.60 2.57 2.54
CA MET A 939 -23.65 3.58 2.08
C MET A 939 -24.25 4.42 0.96
N HIS A 940 -24.98 3.81 0.03
CA HIS A 940 -25.76 4.57 -0.97
C HIS A 940 -26.72 5.55 -0.28
N PHE A 941 -27.44 5.11 0.74
CA PHE A 941 -28.35 6.00 1.48
C PHE A 941 -27.62 7.14 2.19
N THR A 942 -26.59 6.85 2.99
CA THR A 942 -25.90 7.87 3.79
C THR A 942 -25.12 8.86 2.94
N GLN A 943 -24.36 8.38 1.95
CA GLN A 943 -23.54 9.22 1.07
C GLN A 943 -24.35 10.16 0.19
N THR A 944 -25.60 9.80 -0.12
CA THR A 944 -26.46 10.65 -0.96
C THR A 944 -27.15 11.75 -0.17
N ARG A 945 -27.17 11.68 1.17
CA ARG A 945 -27.83 12.67 2.04
C ARG A 945 -26.88 13.69 2.68
N ILE A 946 -25.58 13.56 2.44
CA ILE A 946 -24.55 14.50 2.92
C ILE A 946 -23.99 15.32 1.74
N SER A 947 -23.60 16.57 1.99
CA SER A 947 -23.00 17.45 0.99
C SER A 947 -21.52 17.14 0.75
N THR A 948 -21.25 15.98 0.16
CA THR A 948 -19.91 15.55 -0.26
C THR A 948 -19.85 15.32 -1.77
N ILE A 949 -18.64 15.26 -2.31
CA ILE A 949 -18.42 15.13 -3.76
C ILE A 949 -18.43 13.68 -4.27
N ASP A 950 -18.49 12.69 -3.38
CA ASP A 950 -18.42 11.26 -3.72
C ASP A 950 -19.56 10.78 -4.61
N VAL A 951 -20.78 11.24 -4.30
CA VAL A 951 -22.00 10.86 -5.05
C VAL A 951 -21.92 11.21 -6.53
N TYR A 952 -21.34 12.37 -6.87
CA TYR A 952 -21.15 12.79 -8.25
C TYR A 952 -20.14 11.87 -8.96
N GLY A 953 -19.01 11.57 -8.30
CA GLY A 953 -18.00 10.66 -8.81
C GLY A 953 -18.58 9.28 -9.15
N VAL A 954 -19.32 8.66 -8.22
CA VAL A 954 -19.93 7.34 -8.42
C VAL A 954 -20.97 7.36 -9.55
N PHE A 955 -21.78 8.41 -9.65
CA PHE A 955 -22.79 8.55 -10.70
C PHE A 955 -22.16 8.56 -12.09
N PHE A 956 -21.09 9.35 -12.27
CA PHE A 956 -20.38 9.43 -13.54
C PHE A 956 -19.56 8.16 -13.85
N ILE A 957 -19.04 7.47 -12.84
CA ILE A 957 -18.44 6.14 -13.00
C ILE A 957 -19.47 5.15 -13.58
N MET A 958 -20.69 5.13 -13.03
CA MET A 958 -21.75 4.25 -13.55
C MET A 958 -22.10 4.59 -15.01
N LEU A 959 -22.21 5.87 -15.35
CA LEU A 959 -22.51 6.31 -16.73
C LEU A 959 -21.41 5.93 -17.72
N MET A 960 -20.14 6.22 -17.42
CA MET A 960 -19.05 5.90 -18.33
C MET A 960 -18.94 4.39 -18.57
N PHE A 961 -19.10 3.56 -17.54
CA PHE A 961 -19.10 2.10 -17.71
C PHE A 961 -20.34 1.59 -18.46
N TYR A 962 -21.52 2.17 -18.23
CA TYR A 962 -22.73 1.85 -19.00
C TYR A 962 -22.55 2.08 -20.50
N PHE A 963 -21.97 3.22 -20.88
CA PHE A 963 -21.71 3.54 -22.29
C PHE A 963 -20.54 2.74 -22.87
N MET A 964 -19.50 2.48 -22.08
CA MET A 964 -18.39 1.62 -22.51
C MET A 964 -18.83 0.18 -22.74
N GLN A 965 -19.71 -0.33 -21.88
CA GLN A 965 -20.34 -1.64 -22.10
C GLN A 965 -21.14 -1.66 -23.40
N ARG A 966 -21.86 -0.57 -23.72
CA ARG A 966 -22.56 -0.45 -25.00
C ARG A 966 -21.58 -0.57 -26.16
N TYR A 967 -20.49 0.21 -26.15
CA TYR A 967 -19.44 0.13 -27.15
C TYR A 967 -18.87 -1.28 -27.28
N TYR A 968 -18.57 -1.94 -26.15
CA TYR A 968 -17.97 -3.27 -26.09
C TYR A 968 -18.82 -4.35 -26.79
N THR A 969 -20.15 -4.19 -26.78
CA THR A 969 -21.07 -5.11 -27.45
C THR A 969 -21.24 -4.85 -28.96
N LEU A 970 -20.67 -3.77 -29.50
CA LEU A 970 -20.74 -3.43 -30.92
C LEU A 970 -19.51 -3.95 -31.69
N ASN A 971 -19.64 -4.10 -33.01
CA ASN A 971 -18.58 -4.58 -33.88
C ASN A 971 -18.51 -3.75 -35.18
N PHE A 972 -17.45 -2.96 -35.36
CA PHE A 972 -17.27 -2.11 -36.55
C PHE A 972 -17.05 -2.87 -37.86
N HIS A 973 -16.91 -4.20 -37.83
CA HIS A 973 -16.94 -5.04 -39.02
C HIS A 973 -18.37 -5.36 -39.46
N ARG A 974 -19.33 -5.40 -38.53
CA ARG A 974 -20.75 -5.69 -38.80
C ARG A 974 -21.61 -4.45 -39.05
N MET A 975 -21.12 -3.26 -38.67
CA MET A 975 -21.88 -2.01 -38.76
C MET A 975 -20.97 -0.80 -39.03
N PRO A 976 -21.53 0.35 -39.45
CA PRO A 976 -20.77 1.56 -39.69
C PRO A 976 -20.00 2.03 -38.45
N LEU A 977 -18.75 2.46 -38.63
CA LEU A 977 -17.88 2.88 -37.53
C LEU A 977 -18.51 3.99 -36.67
N ARG A 978 -19.18 4.98 -37.29
CA ARG A 978 -19.84 6.09 -36.61
C ARG A 978 -20.80 5.61 -35.50
N GLN A 979 -21.54 4.53 -35.73
CA GLN A 979 -22.47 3.99 -34.74
C GLN A 979 -21.75 3.43 -33.50
N THR A 980 -20.55 2.89 -33.69
CA THR A 980 -19.69 2.44 -32.58
C THR A 980 -19.06 3.62 -31.84
N LEU A 981 -18.78 4.74 -32.51
CA LEU A 981 -18.17 5.92 -31.88
C LEU A 981 -19.14 6.68 -30.97
N VAL A 982 -20.46 6.64 -31.21
CA VAL A 982 -21.45 7.34 -30.37
C VAL A 982 -21.41 6.91 -28.89
N PRO A 983 -21.54 5.62 -28.52
CA PRO A 983 -21.39 5.22 -27.12
C PRO A 983 -19.98 5.49 -26.57
N LEU A 984 -18.96 5.42 -27.41
CA LEU A 984 -17.59 5.73 -26.99
C LEU A 984 -17.42 7.22 -26.63
N PHE A 985 -18.04 8.13 -27.38
CA PHE A 985 -18.12 9.56 -27.08
C PHE A 985 -18.80 9.82 -25.74
N TRP A 986 -19.99 9.24 -25.51
CA TRP A 986 -20.70 9.41 -24.24
C TRP A 986 -19.90 8.87 -23.06
N SER A 987 -19.21 7.74 -23.23
CA SER A 987 -18.30 7.21 -22.22
C SER A 987 -17.19 8.21 -21.87
N GLY A 988 -16.54 8.80 -22.88
CA GLY A 988 -15.49 9.81 -22.69
C GLY A 988 -15.98 11.12 -22.09
N LEU A 989 -17.18 11.58 -22.49
CA LEU A 989 -17.82 12.77 -21.92
C LEU A 989 -18.08 12.61 -20.42
N PHE A 990 -18.73 11.52 -20.00
CA PHE A 990 -19.02 11.28 -18.59
C PHE A 990 -17.76 10.95 -17.78
N PHE A 991 -16.74 10.36 -18.40
CA PHE A 991 -15.41 10.26 -17.80
C PHE A 991 -14.85 11.64 -17.48
N GLY A 992 -14.87 12.60 -18.43
CA GLY A 992 -14.37 13.96 -18.22
C GLY A 992 -15.12 14.73 -17.14
N ILE A 993 -16.46 14.68 -17.15
CA ILE A 993 -17.31 15.30 -16.11
C ILE A 993 -17.02 14.68 -14.73
N GLY A 994 -16.88 13.35 -14.66
CA GLY A 994 -16.57 12.67 -13.42
C GLY A 994 -15.17 13.02 -12.88
N VAL A 995 -14.15 13.07 -13.72
CA VAL A 995 -12.77 13.46 -13.32
C VAL A 995 -12.73 14.89 -12.81
N ALA A 996 -13.47 15.80 -13.43
CA ALA A 996 -13.62 17.18 -12.96
C ALA A 996 -14.37 17.29 -11.63
N SER A 997 -15.06 16.23 -11.18
CA SER A 997 -15.74 16.16 -9.89
C SER A 997 -14.87 15.53 -8.80
N LYS A 998 -14.18 14.40 -9.09
CA LYS A 998 -13.27 13.73 -8.15
C LYS A 998 -12.28 12.83 -8.89
N TRP A 999 -11.00 12.82 -8.47
CA TRP A 999 -9.94 12.03 -9.13
C TRP A 999 -10.13 10.51 -9.08
N ILE A 1000 -10.95 9.98 -8.17
CA ILE A 1000 -11.29 8.54 -8.15
C ILE A 1000 -11.85 8.06 -9.51
N VAL A 1001 -12.48 8.94 -10.29
CA VAL A 1001 -12.98 8.59 -11.63
C VAL A 1001 -11.85 8.22 -12.61
N LEU A 1002 -10.64 8.77 -12.44
CA LEU A 1002 -9.46 8.43 -13.25
C LEU A 1002 -9.12 6.94 -13.16
N TYR A 1003 -9.31 6.32 -11.99
CA TYR A 1003 -9.08 4.90 -11.77
C TYR A 1003 -9.93 4.03 -12.70
N GLY A 1004 -11.19 4.44 -12.90
CA GLY A 1004 -12.08 3.78 -13.85
C GLY A 1004 -11.64 3.91 -15.30
N GLY A 1005 -10.91 4.97 -15.66
CA GLY A 1005 -10.32 5.16 -16.98
C GLY A 1005 -9.41 4.00 -17.41
N ALA A 1006 -8.65 3.42 -16.47
CA ALA A 1006 -7.87 2.21 -16.72
C ALA A 1006 -8.77 1.00 -17.07
N GLY A 1007 -9.90 0.86 -16.38
CA GLY A 1007 -10.91 -0.14 -16.71
C GLY A 1007 -11.52 0.05 -18.11
N LEU A 1008 -11.81 1.29 -18.49
CA LEU A 1008 -12.28 1.61 -19.84
C LEU A 1008 -11.22 1.26 -20.90
N ALA A 1009 -9.95 1.57 -20.66
CA ALA A 1009 -8.84 1.22 -21.55
C ALA A 1009 -8.70 -0.31 -21.72
N ILE A 1010 -8.84 -1.09 -20.66
CA ILE A 1010 -8.84 -2.56 -20.72
C ILE A 1010 -9.99 -3.07 -21.58
N MET A 1011 -11.21 -2.54 -21.39
CA MET A 1011 -12.37 -2.92 -22.22
C MET A 1011 -12.16 -2.52 -23.70
N LEU A 1012 -11.58 -1.36 -23.98
CA LEU A 1012 -11.24 -0.94 -25.34
C LEU A 1012 -10.23 -1.91 -25.97
N ALA A 1013 -9.16 -2.24 -25.24
CA ALA A 1013 -8.13 -3.17 -25.69
C ALA A 1013 -8.69 -4.57 -25.98
N LEU A 1014 -9.52 -5.10 -25.10
CA LEU A 1014 -10.18 -6.40 -25.30
C LEU A 1014 -11.08 -6.40 -26.54
N SER A 1015 -11.84 -5.32 -26.77
CA SER A 1015 -12.66 -5.15 -27.98
C SER A 1015 -11.79 -5.13 -29.24
N LEU A 1016 -10.69 -4.35 -29.26
CA LEU A 1016 -9.77 -4.27 -30.39
C LEU A 1016 -9.00 -5.58 -30.64
N ILE A 1017 -8.66 -6.33 -29.58
CA ILE A 1017 -8.07 -7.67 -29.70
C ILE A 1017 -9.05 -8.62 -30.37
N ASP A 1018 -10.34 -8.58 -30.02
CA ASP A 1018 -11.36 -9.37 -30.69
C ASP A 1018 -11.48 -8.97 -32.17
N ARG A 1019 -11.50 -7.67 -32.49
CA ARG A 1019 -11.50 -7.17 -33.88
C ARG A 1019 -10.26 -7.58 -34.67
N TYR A 1020 -9.10 -7.64 -34.00
CA TYR A 1020 -7.84 -8.10 -34.60
C TYR A 1020 -7.86 -9.60 -34.87
N ARG A 1021 -8.43 -10.41 -33.97
CA ARG A 1021 -8.61 -11.85 -34.17
C ARG A 1021 -9.51 -12.11 -35.37
N GLU A 1022 -10.63 -11.39 -35.48
CA GLU A 1022 -11.55 -11.42 -36.62
C GLU A 1022 -10.82 -11.05 -37.93
N TYR A 1023 -10.07 -9.95 -37.94
CA TYR A 1023 -9.23 -9.54 -39.07
C TYR A 1023 -8.23 -10.62 -39.50
N ARG A 1024 -7.51 -11.22 -38.53
CA ARG A 1024 -6.49 -12.24 -38.81
C ARG A 1024 -7.09 -13.55 -39.29
N ALA A 1025 -8.24 -13.95 -38.76
CA ALA A 1025 -8.97 -15.14 -39.20
C ALA A 1025 -9.51 -14.92 -40.62
N ALA A 1026 -10.15 -13.77 -40.90
CA ALA A 1026 -10.63 -13.41 -42.23
C ALA A 1026 -9.51 -13.45 -43.29
N GLY A 1027 -8.32 -12.92 -42.97
CA GLY A 1027 -7.16 -12.97 -43.87
C GLY A 1027 -6.67 -14.39 -44.19
N ARG A 1028 -6.67 -15.30 -43.21
CA ARG A 1028 -6.29 -16.71 -43.43
C ARG A 1028 -7.31 -17.43 -44.31
N VAL A 1029 -8.58 -17.32 -43.94
CA VAL A 1029 -9.69 -17.98 -44.65
C VAL A 1029 -9.81 -17.50 -46.11
N LEU A 1030 -9.57 -16.21 -46.38
CA LEU A 1030 -9.52 -15.68 -47.75
C LEU A 1030 -8.33 -16.22 -48.56
N THR A 1031 -7.16 -16.40 -47.93
CA THR A 1031 -5.95 -16.91 -48.60
C THR A 1031 -6.09 -18.40 -48.93
N GLU A 1032 -6.74 -19.17 -48.05
CA GLU A 1032 -6.95 -20.61 -48.22
C GLU A 1032 -8.10 -20.94 -49.19
N GLY A 1033 -8.91 -19.95 -49.60
CA GLY A 1033 -10.02 -20.15 -50.54
C GLY A 1033 -11.20 -20.94 -49.97
N THR A 1034 -11.36 -20.95 -48.64
CA THR A 1034 -12.23 -21.89 -47.91
C THR A 1034 -13.68 -21.41 -47.72
N ILE A 1035 -14.05 -20.24 -48.26
CA ILE A 1035 -15.41 -19.68 -48.21
C ILE A 1035 -16.10 -19.82 -49.58
N GLY A 1036 -17.20 -20.59 -49.63
CA GLY A 1036 -18.12 -20.62 -50.77
C GLY A 1036 -19.24 -19.56 -50.73
N ASP A 1037 -19.52 -18.97 -49.57
CA ASP A 1037 -20.57 -17.96 -49.36
C ASP A 1037 -20.11 -16.56 -49.78
N LYS A 1038 -20.80 -15.96 -50.76
CA LYS A 1038 -20.46 -14.66 -51.33
C LYS A 1038 -20.55 -13.50 -50.33
N GLU A 1039 -21.59 -13.48 -49.49
CA GLU A 1039 -21.81 -12.42 -48.50
C GLU A 1039 -20.70 -12.43 -47.44
N LEU A 1040 -20.36 -13.63 -46.96
CA LEU A 1040 -19.28 -13.82 -46.00
C LEU A 1040 -17.91 -13.45 -46.58
N LYS A 1041 -17.66 -13.80 -47.84
CA LYS A 1041 -16.41 -13.46 -48.55
C LYS A 1041 -16.23 -11.95 -48.70
N GLU A 1042 -17.30 -11.23 -49.05
CA GLU A 1042 -17.31 -9.76 -49.12
C GLU A 1042 -17.08 -9.12 -47.74
N ALA A 1043 -17.76 -9.62 -46.71
CA ALA A 1043 -17.58 -9.15 -45.33
C ALA A 1043 -16.14 -9.36 -44.83
N CYS A 1044 -15.52 -10.52 -45.13
CA CYS A 1044 -14.12 -10.79 -44.85
C CYS A 1044 -13.19 -9.83 -45.60
N GLY A 1045 -13.45 -9.59 -46.88
CA GLY A 1045 -12.66 -8.67 -47.71
C GLY A 1045 -12.69 -7.25 -47.14
N SER A 1046 -13.87 -6.79 -46.71
CA SER A 1046 -14.07 -5.50 -46.03
C SER A 1046 -13.33 -5.44 -44.69
N ALA A 1047 -13.41 -6.50 -43.88
CA ALA A 1047 -12.70 -6.58 -42.60
C ALA A 1047 -11.18 -6.51 -42.76
N VAL A 1048 -10.61 -7.21 -43.76
CA VAL A 1048 -9.17 -7.19 -44.06
C VAL A 1048 -8.70 -5.83 -44.56
N LYS A 1049 -9.43 -5.21 -45.49
CA LYS A 1049 -9.09 -3.88 -46.04
C LYS A 1049 -9.25 -2.76 -45.01
N GLY A 1050 -10.30 -2.82 -44.19
CA GLY A 1050 -10.71 -1.72 -43.33
C GLY A 1050 -10.17 -1.74 -41.89
N PHE A 1051 -9.63 -2.86 -41.40
CA PHE A 1051 -9.26 -3.02 -39.98
C PHE A 1051 -8.33 -1.92 -39.46
N TRP A 1052 -7.20 -1.67 -40.13
CA TRP A 1052 -6.21 -0.68 -39.65
C TRP A 1052 -6.74 0.74 -39.68
N SER A 1053 -7.44 1.13 -40.75
CA SER A 1053 -8.06 2.46 -40.86
C SER A 1053 -9.11 2.68 -39.78
N LYS A 1054 -10.04 1.73 -39.60
CA LYS A 1054 -11.08 1.80 -38.54
C LYS A 1054 -10.48 1.80 -37.13
N THR A 1055 -9.42 1.03 -36.90
CA THR A 1055 -8.71 0.97 -35.61
C THR A 1055 -8.02 2.28 -35.31
N ILE A 1056 -7.26 2.84 -36.26
CA ILE A 1056 -6.60 4.14 -36.11
C ILE A 1056 -7.65 5.22 -35.84
N LEU A 1057 -8.73 5.27 -36.63
CA LEU A 1057 -9.79 6.26 -36.43
C LEU A 1057 -10.49 6.10 -35.08
N THR A 1058 -10.67 4.87 -34.59
CA THR A 1058 -11.19 4.62 -33.23
C THR A 1058 -10.24 5.16 -32.16
N LEU A 1059 -8.93 4.87 -32.26
CA LEU A 1059 -7.92 5.34 -31.32
C LEU A 1059 -7.76 6.87 -31.37
N SER A 1060 -7.75 7.48 -32.55
CA SER A 1060 -7.76 8.93 -32.72
C SER A 1060 -9.01 9.56 -32.11
N SER A 1061 -10.18 8.94 -32.28
CA SER A 1061 -11.41 9.38 -31.62
C SER A 1061 -11.31 9.25 -30.10
N CYS A 1062 -10.61 8.23 -29.57
CA CYS A 1062 -10.38 8.10 -28.14
C CYS A 1062 -9.50 9.24 -27.58
N ILE A 1063 -8.51 9.73 -28.34
CA ILE A 1063 -7.73 10.91 -27.93
C ILE A 1063 -8.66 12.12 -27.77
N VAL A 1064 -9.59 12.33 -28.71
CA VAL A 1064 -10.57 13.42 -28.58
C VAL A 1064 -11.50 13.18 -27.38
N PHE A 1065 -12.08 11.99 -27.25
CA PHE A 1065 -13.15 11.71 -26.29
C PHE A 1065 -12.66 11.51 -24.85
N PHE A 1066 -11.47 10.96 -24.65
CA PHE A 1066 -10.94 10.61 -23.32
C PHE A 1066 -9.73 11.46 -22.89
N VAL A 1067 -9.22 12.34 -23.75
CA VAL A 1067 -8.13 13.27 -23.39
C VAL A 1067 -8.56 14.71 -23.62
N ILE A 1068 -8.84 15.10 -24.87
CA ILE A 1068 -9.11 16.51 -25.20
C ILE A 1068 -10.39 17.03 -24.53
N ILE A 1069 -11.52 16.34 -24.70
CA ILE A 1069 -12.80 16.75 -24.09
C ILE A 1069 -12.69 16.77 -22.55
N PRO A 1070 -12.18 15.72 -21.87
CA PRO A 1070 -11.94 15.76 -20.44
C PRO A 1070 -11.05 16.92 -19.97
N VAL A 1071 -9.94 17.21 -20.66
CA VAL A 1071 -9.05 18.34 -20.31
C VAL A 1071 -9.78 19.68 -20.44
N ILE A 1072 -10.64 19.85 -21.46
CA ILE A 1072 -11.45 21.06 -21.60
C ILE A 1072 -12.43 21.19 -20.43
N ILE A 1073 -13.22 20.14 -20.15
CA ILE A 1073 -14.21 20.16 -19.06
C ILE A 1073 -13.54 20.41 -17.71
N TYR A 1074 -12.41 19.73 -17.47
CA TYR A 1074 -11.61 19.88 -16.27
C TYR A 1074 -11.11 21.31 -16.12
N SER A 1075 -10.44 21.87 -17.13
CA SER A 1075 -9.96 23.26 -17.13
C SER A 1075 -11.08 24.28 -16.89
N LEU A 1076 -12.23 24.11 -17.55
CA LEU A 1076 -13.38 25.00 -17.40
C LEU A 1076 -13.94 25.00 -15.97
N SER A 1077 -13.88 23.86 -15.28
CA SER A 1077 -14.36 23.76 -13.89
C SER A 1077 -13.55 24.63 -12.91
N PHE A 1078 -12.29 24.94 -13.22
CA PHE A 1078 -11.42 25.78 -12.37
C PHE A 1078 -11.64 27.28 -12.54
N ILE A 1079 -12.46 27.73 -13.50
CA ILE A 1079 -12.68 29.16 -13.75
C ILE A 1079 -13.19 29.87 -12.48
N PRO A 1080 -14.25 29.41 -11.78
CA PRO A 1080 -14.73 30.10 -10.57
C PRO A 1080 -13.67 30.14 -9.46
N ALA A 1081 -12.98 29.02 -9.24
CA ALA A 1081 -11.97 28.88 -8.18
C ALA A 1081 -10.77 29.82 -8.38
N LEU A 1082 -10.23 29.91 -9.60
CA LEU A 1082 -9.04 30.70 -9.87
C LEU A 1082 -9.35 32.18 -10.18
N SER A 1083 -10.58 32.52 -10.56
CA SER A 1083 -10.99 33.91 -10.80
C SER A 1083 -11.24 34.68 -9.49
N ALA A 1084 -11.52 34.00 -8.39
CA ALA A 1084 -11.75 34.61 -7.07
C ALA A 1084 -10.51 35.29 -6.47
N SER A 1085 -9.32 34.95 -6.94
CA SER A 1085 -8.06 35.58 -6.50
C SER A 1085 -7.66 36.75 -7.38
N GLU A 1086 -6.91 37.70 -6.82
CA GLU A 1086 -6.51 38.96 -7.47
C GLU A 1086 -5.87 38.81 -8.86
N GLN A 1087 -5.14 37.72 -9.11
CA GLN A 1087 -4.44 37.49 -10.38
C GLN A 1087 -5.31 36.83 -11.48
N GLY A 1088 -6.54 36.40 -11.15
CA GLY A 1088 -7.48 35.77 -12.09
C GLY A 1088 -7.03 34.41 -12.67
N PHE A 1089 -7.82 33.87 -13.61
CA PHE A 1089 -7.56 32.58 -14.24
C PHE A 1089 -6.40 32.65 -15.26
N THR A 1090 -5.37 31.81 -15.08
CA THR A 1090 -4.28 31.62 -16.06
C THR A 1090 -3.91 30.13 -16.18
N VAL A 1091 -3.34 29.74 -17.34
CA VAL A 1091 -2.90 28.35 -17.57
C VAL A 1091 -1.83 27.92 -16.55
N LYS A 1092 -0.91 28.83 -16.20
CA LYS A 1092 0.12 28.55 -15.19
C LYS A 1092 -0.52 28.16 -13.85
N ARG A 1093 -1.48 28.96 -13.37
CA ARG A 1093 -2.15 28.69 -12.08
C ARG A 1093 -3.02 27.44 -12.11
N LEU A 1094 -3.60 27.09 -13.26
CA LEU A 1094 -4.26 25.80 -13.41
C LEU A 1094 -3.28 24.64 -13.21
N ILE A 1095 -2.07 24.73 -13.76
CA ILE A 1095 -1.00 23.74 -13.58
C ILE A 1095 -0.53 23.74 -12.11
N ASP A 1096 -0.26 24.91 -11.54
CA ASP A 1096 0.14 25.06 -10.14
C ASP A 1096 -0.90 24.43 -9.19
N ALA A 1097 -2.20 24.61 -9.47
CA ALA A 1097 -3.26 23.96 -8.73
C ALA A 1097 -3.20 22.41 -8.82
N GLN A 1098 -2.80 21.85 -9.96
CA GLN A 1098 -2.67 20.39 -10.08
C GLN A 1098 -1.45 19.86 -9.32
N ILE A 1099 -0.35 20.61 -9.35
CA ILE A 1099 0.86 20.32 -8.58
C ILE A 1099 0.50 20.32 -7.09
N ASN A 1100 -0.10 21.41 -6.59
CA ASN A 1100 -0.51 21.52 -5.19
C ASN A 1100 -1.47 20.40 -4.75
N MET A 1101 -2.45 20.03 -5.59
CA MET A 1101 -3.37 18.93 -5.30
C MET A 1101 -2.66 17.57 -5.27
N TYR A 1102 -1.72 17.36 -6.19
CA TYR A 1102 -0.93 16.14 -6.24
C TYR A 1102 -0.03 16.03 -5.01
N ASP A 1103 0.74 17.08 -4.71
CA ASP A 1103 1.66 17.16 -3.57
C ASP A 1103 0.90 16.95 -2.26
N TYR A 1104 -0.26 17.62 -2.08
CA TYR A 1104 -1.15 17.36 -0.95
C TYR A 1104 -1.51 15.86 -0.84
N HIS A 1105 -1.90 15.21 -1.92
CA HIS A 1105 -2.29 13.80 -1.88
C HIS A 1105 -1.12 12.80 -1.78
N SER A 1106 0.06 13.13 -2.29
CA SER A 1106 1.25 12.26 -2.20
C SER A 1106 1.99 12.40 -0.87
N GLU A 1107 1.97 13.58 -0.27
CA GLU A 1107 2.74 13.91 0.94
C GLU A 1107 1.90 13.94 2.21
N LEU A 1108 0.56 13.80 2.13
CA LEU A 1108 -0.30 13.77 3.31
C LEU A 1108 0.09 12.63 4.27
N VAL A 1109 0.64 13.03 5.42
CA VAL A 1109 0.83 12.20 6.60
C VAL A 1109 -0.01 12.78 7.72
N ALA A 1110 -1.07 12.07 8.06
CA ALA A 1110 -1.99 12.40 9.14
C ALA A 1110 -2.39 11.10 9.84
N THR A 1111 -2.99 11.24 11.03
CA THR A 1111 -3.68 10.14 11.71
C THR A 1111 -5.12 10.55 12.00
N HIS A 1112 -6.08 9.68 11.69
CA HIS A 1112 -7.50 9.92 11.97
C HIS A 1112 -8.14 8.71 12.67
N PRO A 1113 -8.89 8.91 13.78
CA PRO A 1113 -9.52 7.81 14.54
C PRO A 1113 -10.50 6.93 13.73
N PHE A 1114 -10.99 7.40 12.59
CA PHE A 1114 -11.88 6.63 11.72
C PHE A 1114 -11.25 6.26 10.37
N SER A 1115 -9.93 6.45 10.18
CA SER A 1115 -9.24 5.99 8.97
C SER A 1115 -9.23 4.46 8.89
N SER A 1116 -9.34 3.93 7.67
CA SER A 1116 -9.37 2.49 7.40
C SER A 1116 -8.71 2.19 6.08
N SER A 1117 -7.98 1.08 6.03
CA SER A 1117 -7.24 0.67 4.84
C SER A 1117 -8.13 -0.03 3.81
N TRP A 1118 -7.73 -0.01 2.54
CA TRP A 1118 -8.47 -0.61 1.41
C TRP A 1118 -8.97 -2.03 1.64
N TRP A 1119 -8.18 -2.86 2.33
CA TRP A 1119 -8.50 -4.27 2.60
C TRP A 1119 -9.55 -4.45 3.71
N GLU A 1120 -9.74 -3.45 4.57
CA GLU A 1120 -10.71 -3.45 5.66
C GLU A 1120 -12.13 -3.17 5.17
N TRP A 1121 -12.24 -2.50 4.02
CA TRP A 1121 -13.52 -2.01 3.50
C TRP A 1121 -14.53 -3.10 3.18
N PRO A 1122 -14.18 -4.19 2.47
CA PRO A 1122 -15.16 -5.21 2.13
C PRO A 1122 -15.78 -5.88 3.37
N PHE A 1123 -15.05 -5.91 4.49
CA PHE A 1123 -15.52 -6.47 5.75
C PHE A 1123 -16.25 -5.45 6.63
N MET A 1124 -16.19 -4.16 6.27
CA MET A 1124 -16.64 -3.03 7.08
C MET A 1124 -16.01 -3.05 8.48
N LYS A 1125 -14.73 -3.39 8.56
CA LYS A 1125 -14.04 -3.56 9.86
C LYS A 1125 -14.07 -2.26 10.67
N ARG A 1126 -14.04 -1.09 10.03
CA ARG A 1126 -14.13 0.22 10.67
C ARG A 1126 -15.05 1.15 9.87
N PRO A 1127 -16.33 1.29 10.28
CA PRO A 1127 -17.23 2.33 9.79
C PRO A 1127 -16.69 3.73 10.04
N VAL A 1128 -17.16 4.71 9.26
CA VAL A 1128 -16.79 6.12 9.44
C VAL A 1128 -17.98 6.85 10.06
N TRP A 1129 -17.74 7.48 11.19
CA TRP A 1129 -18.75 8.22 11.94
C TRP A 1129 -18.82 9.65 11.42
N PHE A 1130 -19.97 10.05 10.88
CA PHE A 1130 -20.17 11.37 10.29
C PHE A 1130 -20.76 12.37 11.29
N TYR A 1131 -21.68 11.93 12.14
CA TYR A 1131 -22.34 12.82 13.07
C TYR A 1131 -22.64 12.11 14.38
N SER A 1132 -22.35 12.81 15.48
CA SER A 1132 -22.72 12.45 16.85
C SER A 1132 -23.56 13.59 17.43
N GLY A 1133 -24.84 13.32 17.69
CA GLY A 1133 -25.74 14.26 18.37
C GLY A 1133 -25.78 13.97 19.87
N GLY A 1134 -25.68 15.03 20.67
CA GLY A 1134 -25.73 14.93 22.14
C GLY A 1134 -26.38 16.13 22.83
N GLU A 1135 -26.32 17.32 22.22
CA GLU A 1135 -26.95 18.51 22.79
C GLU A 1135 -28.48 18.40 22.72
N GLY A 1136 -29.15 18.54 23.88
CA GLY A 1136 -30.62 18.58 23.94
C GLY A 1136 -31.36 17.27 23.82
N LEU A 1137 -30.64 16.16 23.67
CA LEU A 1137 -31.26 14.84 23.61
C LEU A 1137 -31.76 14.43 25.01
N PRO A 1138 -32.96 13.82 25.13
CA PRO A 1138 -33.39 13.21 26.38
C PRO A 1138 -32.37 12.21 26.92
N GLU A 1139 -32.25 12.11 28.25
CA GLU A 1139 -31.30 11.21 28.89
C GLU A 1139 -31.45 9.76 28.38
N GLY A 1140 -30.33 9.14 27.99
CA GLY A 1140 -30.31 7.79 27.43
C GLY A 1140 -30.67 7.67 25.95
N THR A 1141 -30.99 8.77 25.26
CA THR A 1141 -31.20 8.78 23.81
C THR A 1141 -29.96 9.23 23.05
N VAL A 1142 -29.81 8.77 21.81
CA VAL A 1142 -28.68 9.08 20.92
C VAL A 1142 -29.18 9.41 19.52
N SER A 1143 -28.43 10.24 18.81
CA SER A 1143 -28.64 10.56 17.39
C SER A 1143 -27.32 10.43 16.65
N SER A 1144 -27.28 9.64 15.58
CA SER A 1144 -26.04 9.29 14.90
C SER A 1144 -26.20 9.18 13.39
N ILE A 1145 -25.16 9.57 12.66
CA ILE A 1145 -25.02 9.27 11.23
C ILE A 1145 -23.68 8.57 11.02
N VAL A 1146 -23.72 7.33 10.53
CA VAL A 1146 -22.55 6.52 10.18
C VAL A 1146 -22.60 6.13 8.71
N THR A 1147 -21.45 6.09 8.04
CA THR A 1147 -21.35 5.48 6.70
C THR A 1147 -20.75 4.08 6.80
N MET A 1148 -21.50 3.10 6.33
CA MET A 1148 -21.10 1.70 6.22
C MET A 1148 -21.94 0.98 5.17
N GLY A 1149 -21.59 -0.25 4.82
CA GLY A 1149 -22.36 -1.07 3.90
C GLY A 1149 -23.52 -1.81 4.54
N ASN A 1150 -24.46 -2.30 3.72
CA ASN A 1150 -25.41 -3.31 4.19
C ASN A 1150 -24.67 -4.65 4.34
N PRO A 1151 -24.54 -5.25 5.55
CA PRO A 1151 -23.68 -6.40 5.78
C PRO A 1151 -24.02 -7.61 4.92
N LEU A 1152 -25.30 -7.84 4.67
CA LEU A 1152 -25.74 -8.92 3.80
C LEU A 1152 -25.27 -8.70 2.35
N ILE A 1153 -25.45 -7.48 1.83
CA ILE A 1153 -25.08 -7.11 0.46
C ILE A 1153 -23.56 -7.15 0.29
N TRP A 1154 -22.80 -6.58 1.22
CA TRP A 1154 -21.36 -6.45 1.09
C TRP A 1154 -20.63 -7.78 1.23
N TRP A 1155 -20.92 -8.54 2.28
CA TRP A 1155 -20.23 -9.80 2.51
C TRP A 1155 -20.54 -10.83 1.42
N THR A 1156 -21.80 -10.95 1.00
CA THR A 1156 -22.14 -11.84 -0.13
C THR A 1156 -21.65 -11.30 -1.47
N GLY A 1157 -21.54 -9.97 -1.60
CA GLY A 1157 -21.04 -9.28 -2.76
C GLY A 1157 -19.58 -9.61 -3.10
N ILE A 1158 -18.70 -9.71 -2.10
CA ILE A 1158 -17.30 -10.13 -2.30
C ILE A 1158 -17.23 -11.51 -2.94
N PHE A 1159 -17.95 -12.47 -2.37
CA PHE A 1159 -18.02 -13.82 -2.93
C PHE A 1159 -18.62 -13.80 -4.34
N ALA A 1160 -19.63 -12.96 -4.58
CA ALA A 1160 -20.23 -12.81 -5.88
C ALA A 1160 -19.25 -12.26 -6.93
N MET A 1161 -18.41 -11.31 -6.55
CA MET A 1161 -17.34 -10.77 -7.41
C MET A 1161 -16.30 -11.84 -7.77
N LEU A 1162 -15.86 -12.66 -6.81
CA LEU A 1162 -14.90 -13.74 -7.08
C LEU A 1162 -15.48 -14.83 -7.98
N VAL A 1163 -16.73 -15.22 -7.74
CA VAL A 1163 -17.43 -16.24 -8.53
C VAL A 1163 -17.73 -15.73 -9.94
N THR A 1164 -18.13 -14.47 -10.11
CA THR A 1164 -18.34 -13.86 -11.44
C THR A 1164 -17.03 -13.77 -12.23
N LEU A 1165 -15.92 -13.37 -11.60
CA LEU A 1165 -14.60 -13.41 -12.23
C LEU A 1165 -14.26 -14.84 -12.68
N TRP A 1166 -14.43 -15.83 -11.81
CA TRP A 1166 -14.18 -17.24 -12.14
C TRP A 1166 -15.03 -17.73 -13.31
N PHE A 1167 -16.34 -17.46 -13.32
CA PHE A 1167 -17.22 -17.81 -14.42
C PHE A 1167 -16.83 -17.12 -15.72
N THR A 1168 -16.43 -15.85 -15.64
CA THR A 1168 -15.96 -15.11 -16.81
C THR A 1168 -14.74 -15.80 -17.43
N LEU A 1169 -13.74 -16.16 -16.60
CA LEU A 1169 -12.52 -16.82 -17.06
C LEU A 1169 -12.77 -18.25 -17.58
N ARG A 1170 -13.73 -18.98 -16.98
CA ARG A 1170 -14.06 -20.36 -17.37
C ARG A 1170 -15.02 -20.47 -18.55
N ARG A 1171 -16.09 -19.68 -18.57
CA ARG A 1171 -17.17 -19.72 -19.57
C ARG A 1171 -16.94 -18.74 -20.72
N LYS A 1172 -15.96 -17.82 -20.60
CA LYS A 1172 -15.67 -16.76 -21.57
C LYS A 1172 -16.89 -15.87 -21.85
N ASP A 1173 -17.78 -15.71 -20.86
CA ASP A 1173 -18.95 -14.84 -20.98
C ASP A 1173 -18.53 -13.37 -20.89
N LYS A 1174 -18.40 -12.74 -22.05
CA LYS A 1174 -17.89 -11.37 -22.19
C LYS A 1174 -18.83 -10.33 -21.58
N ASN A 1175 -20.11 -10.65 -21.38
CA ASN A 1175 -21.06 -9.70 -20.79
C ASN A 1175 -20.71 -9.37 -19.33
N LEU A 1176 -19.92 -10.22 -18.67
CA LEU A 1176 -19.55 -10.08 -17.27
C LEU A 1176 -18.30 -9.21 -17.06
N TYR A 1177 -17.57 -8.87 -18.14
CA TYR A 1177 -16.34 -8.07 -18.08
C TYR A 1177 -16.55 -6.74 -17.37
N MET A 1178 -17.64 -6.03 -17.67
CA MET A 1178 -17.92 -4.73 -17.06
C MET A 1178 -17.99 -4.83 -15.52
N MET A 1179 -18.52 -5.91 -14.95
CA MET A 1179 -18.71 -6.02 -13.50
C MET A 1179 -17.37 -6.09 -12.77
N TRP A 1180 -16.50 -7.05 -13.11
CA TRP A 1180 -15.22 -7.18 -12.43
C TRP A 1180 -14.17 -6.17 -12.90
N ILE A 1181 -14.17 -5.75 -14.18
CA ILE A 1181 -13.27 -4.67 -14.62
C ILE A 1181 -13.64 -3.37 -13.92
N GLY A 1182 -14.94 -3.02 -13.88
CA GLY A 1182 -15.44 -1.83 -13.17
C GLY A 1182 -15.03 -1.86 -11.70
N PHE A 1183 -15.35 -2.94 -11.00
CA PHE A 1183 -14.98 -3.13 -9.59
C PHE A 1183 -13.47 -3.02 -9.35
N PHE A 1184 -12.64 -3.82 -10.04
CA PHE A 1184 -11.19 -3.87 -9.77
C PHE A 1184 -10.48 -2.61 -10.24
N SER A 1185 -10.97 -1.94 -11.31
CA SER A 1185 -10.40 -0.67 -11.73
C SER A 1185 -10.56 0.42 -10.68
N GLN A 1186 -11.63 0.38 -9.88
CA GLN A 1186 -11.83 1.30 -8.75
C GLN A 1186 -11.10 0.83 -7.49
N TYR A 1187 -11.01 -0.47 -7.24
CA TYR A 1187 -10.50 -1.03 -5.97
C TYR A 1187 -8.98 -1.18 -5.91
N VAL A 1188 -8.36 -1.70 -6.97
CA VAL A 1188 -6.92 -2.01 -6.97
C VAL A 1188 -6.03 -0.77 -6.81
N PRO A 1189 -6.33 0.40 -7.38
CA PRO A 1189 -5.50 1.59 -7.17
C PRO A 1189 -5.35 2.00 -5.71
N TRP A 1190 -6.34 1.73 -4.85
CA TRP A 1190 -6.24 2.00 -3.41
C TRP A 1190 -5.18 1.17 -2.69
N MET A 1191 -4.74 0.04 -3.28
CA MET A 1191 -3.59 -0.71 -2.78
C MET A 1191 -2.27 0.07 -2.90
N LEU A 1192 -2.23 1.08 -3.79
CA LEU A 1192 -1.05 1.88 -4.07
C LEU A 1192 -1.07 3.24 -3.35
N VAL A 1193 -2.20 3.63 -2.76
CA VAL A 1193 -2.38 4.94 -2.15
C VAL A 1193 -1.81 4.92 -0.73
N PRO A 1194 -0.75 5.71 -0.44
CA PRO A 1194 -0.08 5.66 0.85
C PRO A 1194 -0.74 6.56 1.91
N ARG A 1195 -1.52 7.57 1.51
CA ARG A 1195 -2.19 8.50 2.43
C ARG A 1195 -3.31 7.83 3.26
N GLU A 1196 -3.81 8.55 4.25
CA GLU A 1196 -5.00 8.13 4.98
C GLU A 1196 -6.19 7.96 4.06
N THR A 1197 -6.96 6.89 4.30
CA THR A 1197 -8.14 6.54 3.53
C THR A 1197 -9.28 6.10 4.45
N PHE A 1198 -10.48 5.99 3.88
CA PHE A 1198 -11.74 5.86 4.62
C PHE A 1198 -12.69 4.91 3.90
N LEU A 1199 -13.58 4.26 4.65
CA LEU A 1199 -14.52 3.25 4.14
C LEU A 1199 -15.37 3.75 2.96
N TYR A 1200 -15.75 5.02 2.94
CA TYR A 1200 -16.58 5.61 1.88
C TYR A 1200 -15.94 5.57 0.49
N HIS A 1201 -14.60 5.43 0.39
CA HIS A 1201 -13.93 5.25 -0.91
C HIS A 1201 -14.37 3.96 -1.62
N TYR A 1202 -14.93 2.99 -0.89
CA TYR A 1202 -15.49 1.76 -1.45
C TYR A 1202 -16.84 1.97 -2.16
N PHE A 1203 -17.46 3.15 -2.04
CA PHE A 1203 -18.77 3.44 -2.63
C PHE A 1203 -18.81 3.22 -4.16
N ALA A 1204 -17.71 3.54 -4.86
CA ALA A 1204 -17.58 3.36 -6.31
C ALA A 1204 -17.65 1.88 -6.77
N MET A 1205 -17.45 0.93 -5.85
CA MET A 1205 -17.39 -0.51 -6.11
C MET A 1205 -18.78 -1.15 -5.95
N VAL A 1206 -19.64 -0.54 -5.11
CA VAL A 1206 -20.95 -1.07 -4.71
C VAL A 1206 -21.87 -1.38 -5.91
N PRO A 1207 -22.02 -0.51 -6.93
CA PRO A 1207 -22.90 -0.82 -8.07
C PRO A 1207 -22.48 -2.10 -8.81
N PHE A 1208 -21.18 -2.31 -9.01
CA PHE A 1208 -20.65 -3.48 -9.70
C PHE A 1208 -20.79 -4.75 -8.87
N MET A 1209 -20.61 -4.63 -7.55
CA MET A 1209 -20.82 -5.72 -6.60
C MET A 1209 -22.27 -6.20 -6.59
N ILE A 1210 -23.24 -5.27 -6.58
CA ILE A 1210 -24.68 -5.61 -6.64
C ILE A 1210 -25.02 -6.31 -7.96
N LEU A 1211 -24.50 -5.83 -9.09
CA LEU A 1211 -24.68 -6.51 -10.38
C LEU A 1211 -24.15 -7.96 -10.33
N ALA A 1212 -23.03 -8.21 -9.65
CA ALA A 1212 -22.51 -9.57 -9.49
C ALA A 1212 -23.42 -10.47 -8.64
N ILE A 1213 -23.99 -9.96 -7.55
CA ILE A 1213 -24.98 -10.69 -6.72
C ILE A 1213 -26.18 -11.08 -7.57
N VAL A 1214 -26.72 -10.13 -8.33
CA VAL A 1214 -27.88 -10.35 -9.21
C VAL A 1214 -27.56 -11.39 -10.29
N TYR A 1215 -26.35 -11.38 -10.84
CA TYR A 1215 -25.92 -12.40 -11.79
C TYR A 1215 -25.93 -13.81 -11.17
N ILE A 1216 -25.44 -13.97 -9.94
CA ILE A 1216 -25.46 -15.27 -9.25
C ILE A 1216 -26.90 -15.71 -8.97
N MET A 1217 -27.77 -14.82 -8.51
CA MET A 1217 -29.18 -15.15 -8.31
C MET A 1217 -29.84 -15.58 -9.61
N LYS A 1218 -29.55 -14.89 -10.72
CA LYS A 1218 -30.00 -15.30 -12.07
C LYS A 1218 -29.52 -16.71 -12.42
N LEU A 1219 -28.26 -17.05 -12.13
CA LEU A 1219 -27.75 -18.40 -12.37
C LEU A 1219 -28.45 -19.44 -11.51
N LEU A 1220 -28.70 -19.16 -10.23
CA LEU A 1220 -29.41 -20.06 -9.33
C LEU A 1220 -30.86 -20.28 -9.78
N ASP A 1221 -31.57 -19.21 -10.14
CA ASP A 1221 -32.93 -19.27 -10.69
C ASP A 1221 -33.01 -20.10 -11.98
N SER A 1222 -31.97 -20.08 -12.81
CA SER A 1222 -31.93 -20.86 -14.04
C SER A 1222 -31.73 -22.36 -13.81
N LYS A 1223 -31.18 -22.75 -12.65
CA LYS A 1223 -30.85 -24.13 -12.33
C LYS A 1223 -31.83 -24.77 -11.35
N TYR A 1224 -32.36 -23.99 -10.41
CA TYR A 1224 -33.23 -24.48 -9.33
C TYR A 1224 -34.49 -23.61 -9.25
N PRO A 1225 -35.68 -24.14 -9.60
CA PRO A 1225 -36.93 -23.38 -9.55
C PRO A 1225 -37.27 -22.82 -8.15
N GLN A 1226 -36.84 -23.49 -7.08
CA GLN A 1226 -37.04 -23.03 -5.70
C GLN A 1226 -36.14 -21.84 -5.31
N ALA A 1227 -35.10 -21.53 -6.09
CA ALA A 1227 -34.18 -20.41 -5.79
C ALA A 1227 -34.89 -19.05 -5.75
N LYS A 1228 -36.09 -18.93 -6.35
CA LYS A 1228 -36.93 -17.73 -6.24
C LYS A 1228 -37.22 -17.35 -4.77
N TYR A 1229 -37.39 -18.33 -3.88
CA TYR A 1229 -37.64 -18.09 -2.45
C TYR A 1229 -36.39 -17.56 -1.75
N VAL A 1230 -35.21 -18.07 -2.11
CA VAL A 1230 -33.93 -17.56 -1.61
C VAL A 1230 -33.75 -16.11 -2.01
N ARG A 1231 -34.04 -15.76 -3.27
CA ARG A 1231 -33.99 -14.37 -3.75
C ARG A 1231 -34.96 -13.46 -2.99
N TYR A 1232 -36.19 -13.88 -2.77
CA TYR A 1232 -37.17 -13.08 -2.01
C TYR A 1232 -36.75 -12.92 -0.54
N ALA A 1233 -36.34 -14.01 0.11
CA ALA A 1233 -35.83 -13.97 1.48
C ALA A 1233 -34.62 -13.03 1.58
N TYR A 1234 -33.70 -13.08 0.63
CA TYR A 1234 -32.54 -12.19 0.60
C TYR A 1234 -32.94 -10.71 0.55
N VAL A 1235 -33.88 -10.33 -0.32
CA VAL A 1235 -34.37 -8.94 -0.41
C VAL A 1235 -35.08 -8.52 0.88
N VAL A 1236 -35.90 -9.41 1.46
CA VAL A 1236 -36.60 -9.13 2.72
C VAL A 1236 -35.59 -8.93 3.85
N VAL A 1237 -34.58 -9.79 3.98
CA VAL A 1237 -33.55 -9.63 5.02
C VAL A 1237 -32.73 -8.36 4.79
N ALA A 1238 -32.36 -8.04 3.54
CA ALA A 1238 -31.67 -6.78 3.24
C ALA A 1238 -32.51 -5.56 3.64
N ALA A 1239 -33.82 -5.59 3.41
CA ALA A 1239 -34.75 -4.53 3.80
C ALA A 1239 -34.94 -4.44 5.31
N LEU A 1240 -35.05 -5.57 6.02
CA LEU A 1240 -35.13 -5.60 7.48
C LEU A 1240 -33.86 -5.05 8.12
N LEU A 1241 -32.69 -5.37 7.56
CA LEU A 1241 -31.42 -4.79 8.00
C LEU A 1241 -31.40 -3.26 7.74
N PHE A 1242 -31.87 -2.80 6.59
CA PHE A 1242 -31.99 -1.35 6.33
C PHE A 1242 -32.90 -0.66 7.34
N ILE A 1243 -34.07 -1.23 7.65
CA ILE A 1243 -34.98 -0.69 8.66
C ILE A 1243 -34.33 -0.68 10.06
N ALA A 1244 -33.64 -1.76 10.43
CA ALA A 1244 -32.97 -1.87 11.72
C ALA A 1244 -31.86 -0.81 11.90
N PHE A 1245 -31.05 -0.57 10.86
CA PHE A 1245 -29.95 0.39 10.89
C PHE A 1245 -30.38 1.81 10.50
N TYR A 1246 -31.58 2.02 9.94
CA TYR A 1246 -32.08 3.33 9.54
C TYR A 1246 -31.85 4.45 10.56
N PRO A 1247 -32.00 4.24 11.89
CA PRO A 1247 -31.74 5.31 12.85
C PRO A 1247 -30.33 5.88 12.79
N VAL A 1248 -29.31 5.01 12.81
CA VAL A 1248 -27.89 5.40 12.78
C VAL A 1248 -27.40 5.78 11.38
N LEU A 1249 -28.20 5.52 10.34
CA LEU A 1249 -27.91 5.96 8.96
C LEU A 1249 -28.56 7.32 8.66
N SER A 1250 -29.61 7.70 9.39
CA SER A 1250 -30.43 8.87 9.07
C SER A 1250 -30.30 10.04 10.03
N GLY A 1251 -29.75 9.83 11.23
CA GLY A 1251 -29.78 10.80 12.33
C GLY A 1251 -31.08 10.74 13.13
N MET A 1252 -31.88 9.68 13.00
CA MET A 1252 -33.11 9.54 13.79
C MET A 1252 -32.77 9.20 15.23
N GLN A 1253 -33.40 9.90 16.16
CA GLN A 1253 -33.21 9.72 17.60
C GLN A 1253 -33.76 8.37 18.06
N VAL A 1254 -32.97 7.62 18.83
CA VAL A 1254 -33.33 6.31 19.41
C VAL A 1254 -32.69 6.11 20.79
N ASP A 1255 -33.17 5.13 21.55
CA ASP A 1255 -32.56 4.71 22.82
C ASP A 1255 -31.12 4.19 22.59
N GLY A 1256 -30.14 4.67 23.35
CA GLY A 1256 -28.74 4.25 23.27
C GLY A 1256 -28.53 2.74 23.51
N LYS A 1257 -29.41 2.09 24.27
CA LYS A 1257 -29.39 0.62 24.46
C LYS A 1257 -29.71 -0.13 23.18
N TYR A 1258 -30.55 0.41 22.31
CA TYR A 1258 -30.83 -0.19 21.00
C TYR A 1258 -29.56 -0.21 20.15
N VAL A 1259 -28.84 0.90 20.11
CA VAL A 1259 -27.58 1.04 19.35
C VAL A 1259 -26.51 0.08 19.89
N THR A 1260 -26.28 0.09 21.20
CA THR A 1260 -25.22 -0.70 21.84
C THR A 1260 -25.50 -2.21 21.85
N ASN A 1261 -26.75 -2.63 22.08
CA ASN A 1261 -27.07 -4.06 22.20
C ASN A 1261 -27.47 -4.73 20.88
N MET A 1262 -28.07 -4.00 19.92
CA MET A 1262 -28.60 -4.60 18.69
C MET A 1262 -27.77 -4.27 17.45
N LEU A 1263 -27.23 -3.06 17.34
CA LEU A 1263 -26.53 -2.62 16.11
C LEU A 1263 -25.02 -2.84 16.16
N ARG A 1264 -24.40 -2.79 17.34
CA ARG A 1264 -22.95 -2.94 17.53
C ARG A 1264 -22.48 -4.39 17.45
N TRP A 1265 -22.40 -4.92 16.23
CA TRP A 1265 -21.99 -6.32 16.00
C TRP A 1265 -20.48 -6.56 16.21
N PHE A 1266 -19.67 -5.53 15.99
CA PHE A 1266 -18.22 -5.57 16.24
C PHE A 1266 -17.82 -4.46 17.22
N PRO A 1267 -16.79 -4.66 18.06
CA PRO A 1267 -16.30 -3.62 18.97
C PRO A 1267 -15.89 -2.33 18.24
N SER A 1268 -15.38 -2.46 17.01
CA SER A 1268 -14.97 -1.35 16.15
C SER A 1268 -16.12 -0.59 15.49
N TRP A 1269 -17.36 -1.08 15.57
CA TRP A 1269 -18.53 -0.36 15.09
C TRP A 1269 -18.95 0.65 16.15
N VAL A 1270 -18.69 1.92 15.86
CA VAL A 1270 -19.02 3.04 16.73
C VAL A 1270 -20.10 3.85 16.03
N PHE A 1271 -21.14 4.17 16.78
CA PHE A 1271 -22.33 4.90 16.35
C PHE A 1271 -22.65 5.94 17.42
#